data_AF-A0A7G2FD53-F1
#
_entry.id   AF-A0A7G2FD53-F1
#
_cell.length_a   1.000
_cell.length_b   1.000
_cell.length_c   1.000
_cell.angle_alpha   90.00
_cell.angle_beta   90.00
_cell.angle_gamma   90.00
#
_symmetry.space_group_name_H-M   'P 1'
#
loop_
_entity.id
_entity.type
_entity.pdbx_description
1 polymer ?
#
loop_
_entity_poly.entity_id
_entity_poly.type
_entity_poly.pdbx_seq_one_letter_code
_entity_poly.pdbx_strand_id
1 'polypeptide(L)'
;MDSTSSEVKIVSQCFVKPKTIPEKWKEPYHLSPLDLVMLSMHYLQNGLLFLKSDDATKTKDFMETWLQKLRDSLAETLVHFYPLAGRLSTLKTDNPRSYSVFVDCNDSPGAGFIHAKSDLSVRDIVGSNYVPLVVQSFFDHHKAVSHDGHTMSLFSVKVTELVDGVFIGFSLNHAVGDGGSLWHFFNSLSEIFNAQETDNLLLKNPPVLSRWFPKGYGPVYNLPFTHSDEFISRFESPVLKERIFHFSSETITSLKSKANEESRTTTISSFQALAAFMWRCITRARNLPYDHEIRCSLAANNGTKLDPPLSLSYLGNCLSAVKSKTVTSGELLENDLGWAALKMHEAVIGNTSEVVSETIKNWLKSSYVFHLEKLLGAMVVHIGSSPRFKMYECEFGMGKAVAVRSGYGGKFDGKISAYAGREGGGTIDLEVCLLPEFMEALESDQEFIKMDSSPSEVKIISKCFVKPKTIPEKWKEPYHFSPMDHVILSIHYIQKGLLFLKPSFSESVTPKEFMETLLQKLKDSLAIALVHFYPLAGRISTLKTNDSRSHSVFVDCNNSPAGFIHAESDLSVSDILGSKYVPLVVQSFFDHHKALSRDGDTMTLLSVKVTELVDGVFIGLSMNHSLGDGSSFWHFFNSLSEIFNSQEDNNKFLCLKNPPIFREVSGPMYSLPFSEPDESISQSERPVLKERMFHFSSETVRSLKSKANEECGTTKISSLQSLTALIWRSITRARKLPNDQETTCRLAAGNRSRMNPPLPMNHFGNYISLVIATTTTGDLLENEFGCAALKLHQAVTEHTGEKISADMDRWLKAHLKLDGFFSPNIVHMGSSPRFNKYGSEFGMGKAVAVRSGYGGKYDGKVSAYPGREGGASIDLEKLKDSLAIALVHFYPLAGRLSTLKTDNSRSHSVFVDCNNSPGARFIHAESDLSVSDILGSTYVPLVVQSLFDHHKALNRDGYTMSLLSIKVTELVDGVFIGLSMNHSLGDGSSFWQFFNSLSEIFNSQEETIGNNNNNNNNALLCLKNPPIIREATGPMYSLPFSEPNESLSQSEPPVLKERMFHFSSETVRSLKSKANQECGTTMISSFQALTALIWRSITRARKLPNDQETTCRFAAGNRSRMNPPLPTNQFGVYISLVKTTTKIGNLLENEFGWIALKLHQAVTEHTGEKISYEIDQMLKSPLPLQAYRLSNLNIVHMGSSPRFNKYGSEFGMGKAVAVRSGYGGKYDGKVSAYPGRQGGASIDLEVCLLPEFMEALESDQEFMSLVSSST
;
A
#
# COMPACT_ATOMS: atom_id res chain seq x y z
N MET A 1 25.07 6.76 1.74
CA MET A 1 25.21 7.69 0.60
C MET A 1 24.06 8.66 0.70
N ASP A 2 24.40 9.95 0.62
CA ASP A 2 23.77 11.06 1.33
C ASP A 2 22.29 11.31 0.98
N SER A 3 21.45 11.28 2.02
CA SER A 3 20.09 11.78 1.96
C SER A 3 20.12 13.30 1.99
N THR A 4 19.49 13.94 1.01
CA THR A 4 19.09 15.35 1.11
C THR A 4 18.31 15.56 2.40
N SER A 5 18.94 16.21 3.38
CA SER A 5 18.37 16.53 4.70
C SER A 5 17.16 17.45 4.53
N SER A 6 15.96 17.00 4.93
CA SER A 6 14.81 17.89 5.15
C SER A 6 15.15 18.87 6.29
N GLU A 7 15.35 20.14 5.95
CA GLU A 7 15.89 21.15 6.87
C GLU A 7 14.75 21.80 7.68
N VAL A 8 14.86 21.80 9.02
CA VAL A 8 13.95 22.55 9.90
C VAL A 8 14.37 24.01 9.95
N LYS A 9 13.48 24.90 9.51
CA LYS A 9 13.75 26.34 9.41
C LYS A 9 13.11 27.09 10.58
N ILE A 10 13.93 27.76 11.39
CA ILE A 10 13.42 28.61 12.48
C ILE A 10 12.80 29.87 11.85
N VAL A 11 11.54 30.15 12.20
CA VAL A 11 10.79 31.32 11.75
C VAL A 11 10.91 32.45 12.77
N SER A 12 10.76 32.15 14.05
CA SER A 12 10.89 33.14 15.13
C SER A 12 11.31 32.47 16.44
N GLN A 13 11.97 33.24 17.31
CA GLN A 13 12.36 32.83 18.65
C GLN A 13 12.23 34.01 19.61
N CYS A 14 11.70 33.77 20.80
CA CYS A 14 11.61 34.76 21.86
C CYS A 14 11.63 34.10 23.24
N PHE A 15 11.74 34.91 24.30
CA PHE A 15 11.48 34.44 25.65
C PHE A 15 10.10 34.91 26.13
N VAL A 16 9.44 34.07 26.92
CA VAL A 16 8.13 34.31 27.52
C VAL A 16 8.29 34.40 29.02
N LYS A 17 7.91 35.56 29.58
CA LYS A 17 7.86 35.81 31.02
C LYS A 17 6.47 35.44 31.55
N PRO A 18 6.35 35.09 32.84
CA PRO A 18 5.04 34.96 33.47
C PRO A 18 4.26 36.27 33.36
N LYS A 19 2.95 36.17 33.19
CA LYS A 19 2.10 37.37 33.04
C LYS A 19 2.11 38.27 34.27
N THR A 20 2.19 37.67 35.46
CA THR A 20 2.36 38.37 36.73
C THR A 20 3.44 37.67 37.56
N ILE A 21 4.15 38.44 38.38
CA ILE A 21 5.18 37.92 39.29
C ILE A 21 4.65 38.04 40.72
N PRO A 22 4.22 36.93 41.35
CA PRO A 22 3.78 36.98 42.74
C PRO A 22 4.94 37.35 43.67
N GLU A 23 4.68 38.21 44.66
CA GLU A 23 5.70 38.84 45.50
C GLU A 23 6.56 37.85 46.30
N LYS A 24 5.98 36.71 46.66
CA LYS A 24 6.64 35.57 47.33
C LYS A 24 7.75 34.91 46.50
N TRP A 25 7.89 35.22 45.22
CA TRP A 25 8.86 34.61 44.32
C TRP A 25 10.08 35.47 43.99
N LYS A 26 10.30 36.54 44.76
CA LYS A 26 11.54 37.32 44.70
C LYS A 26 12.72 36.62 45.38
N GLU A 27 12.47 35.55 46.13
CA GLU A 27 13.49 34.74 46.80
C GLU A 27 14.06 33.62 45.89
N PRO A 28 15.34 33.23 46.08
CA PRO A 28 15.94 32.09 45.40
C PRO A 28 15.14 30.80 45.55
N TYR A 29 14.93 30.08 44.45
CA TYR A 29 14.23 28.82 44.46
C TYR A 29 15.23 27.66 44.59
N HIS A 30 15.41 27.18 45.82
CA HIS A 30 16.45 26.21 46.16
C HIS A 30 16.10 24.77 45.70
N LEU A 31 17.11 24.08 45.15
CA LEU A 31 16.99 22.71 44.69
C LEU A 31 17.15 21.72 45.85
N SER A 32 16.32 20.67 45.89
CA SER A 32 16.44 19.60 46.89
C SER A 32 17.61 18.66 46.56
N PRO A 33 18.05 17.80 47.49
CA PRO A 33 19.01 16.73 47.19
C PRO A 33 18.65 15.88 45.96
N LEU A 34 17.36 15.57 45.78
CA LEU A 34 16.85 14.77 44.66
C LEU A 34 16.86 15.54 43.32
N ASP A 35 16.93 16.87 43.38
CA ASP A 35 17.07 17.74 42.22
C ASP A 35 18.56 17.91 41.84
N LEU A 36 19.41 18.13 42.84
CA LEU A 36 20.85 18.35 42.67
C LEU A 36 21.56 17.13 42.05
N VAL A 37 21.09 15.91 42.32
CA VAL A 37 21.63 14.69 41.70
C VAL A 37 21.42 14.65 40.18
N MET A 38 20.49 15.46 39.63
CA MET A 38 20.15 15.50 38.20
C MET A 38 20.95 16.54 37.40
N LEU A 39 21.89 17.27 38.02
CA LEU A 39 22.63 18.37 37.38
C LEU A 39 23.41 17.97 36.11
N SER A 40 23.80 16.71 35.99
CA SER A 40 24.52 16.18 34.82
C SER A 40 23.62 15.41 33.83
N MET A 41 22.31 15.34 34.09
CA MET A 41 21.36 14.64 33.21
C MET A 41 20.94 15.53 32.04
N HIS A 42 20.66 14.95 30.87
CA HIS A 42 20.09 15.68 29.75
C HIS A 42 18.71 16.28 30.09
N TYR A 43 18.33 17.34 29.39
CA TYR A 43 16.96 17.87 29.43
C TYR A 43 15.93 16.80 29.05
N LEU A 44 14.78 16.81 29.74
CA LEU A 44 13.62 16.00 29.39
C LEU A 44 12.96 16.59 28.15
N GLN A 45 12.83 15.80 27.09
CA GLN A 45 12.28 16.23 25.81
C GLN A 45 11.15 15.31 25.35
N ASN A 46 9.92 15.81 25.42
CA ASN A 46 8.71 15.13 24.95
C ASN A 46 7.85 16.11 24.17
N GLY A 47 7.17 15.63 23.14
CA GLY A 47 6.34 16.47 22.29
C GLY A 47 5.13 15.73 21.74
N LEU A 48 4.13 16.52 21.34
CA LEU A 48 2.87 16.06 20.80
C LEU A 48 2.73 16.51 19.34
N LEU A 49 2.34 15.57 18.48
CA LEU A 49 2.07 15.81 17.06
C LEU A 49 0.57 15.94 16.83
N PHE A 50 0.13 16.96 16.10
CA PHE A 50 -1.27 17.25 15.78
C PHE A 50 -1.47 17.36 14.26
N LEU A 51 -2.67 17.00 13.80
CA LEU A 51 -3.13 17.29 12.43
C LEU A 51 -3.75 18.69 12.39
N LYS A 52 -3.52 19.43 11.32
CA LYS A 52 -4.22 20.70 11.08
C LYS A 52 -5.69 20.40 10.74
N SER A 53 -6.62 21.12 11.36
CA SER A 53 -8.04 21.01 11.00
C SER A 53 -8.33 21.67 9.65
N ASP A 54 -9.46 21.33 9.02
CA ASP A 54 -9.91 21.96 7.78
C ASP A 54 -10.12 23.48 7.92
N ASP A 55 -10.41 23.97 9.13
CA ASP A 55 -10.55 25.40 9.40
C ASP A 55 -9.19 26.11 9.55
N ALA A 56 -8.19 25.37 10.06
CA ALA A 56 -6.80 25.83 10.16
C ALA A 56 -6.12 25.99 8.80
N THR A 57 -6.52 25.21 7.79
CA THR A 57 -5.98 25.29 6.42
C THR A 57 -6.68 26.35 5.56
N LYS A 58 -7.91 26.75 5.90
CA LYS A 58 -8.70 27.76 5.17
C LYS A 58 -8.47 29.20 5.64
N THR A 59 -8.06 29.40 6.88
CA THR A 59 -7.91 30.74 7.47
C THR A 59 -6.48 31.24 7.32
N LYS A 60 -6.29 32.32 6.56
CA LYS A 60 -4.97 32.85 6.15
C LYS A 60 -4.04 33.22 7.31
N ASP A 61 -4.61 33.55 8.49
CA ASP A 61 -3.89 34.00 9.69
C ASP A 61 -4.03 33.02 10.89
N PHE A 62 -4.47 31.78 10.64
CA PHE A 62 -4.69 30.79 11.70
C PHE A 62 -3.45 30.56 12.56
N MET A 63 -2.31 30.24 11.92
CA MET A 63 -1.09 29.90 12.65
C MET A 63 -0.58 31.07 13.49
N GLU A 64 -0.69 32.31 13.01
CA GLU A 64 -0.25 33.49 13.75
C GLU A 64 -1.12 33.72 14.99
N THR A 65 -2.45 33.67 14.82
CA THR A 65 -3.41 33.83 15.93
C THR A 65 -3.27 32.71 16.96
N TRP A 66 -3.10 31.47 16.49
CA TRP A 66 -2.93 30.29 17.32
C TRP A 66 -1.62 30.33 18.11
N LEU A 67 -0.50 30.70 17.46
CA LEU A 67 0.80 30.87 18.12
C LEU A 67 0.75 31.96 19.19
N GLN A 68 0.04 33.06 18.93
CA GLN A 68 -0.15 34.14 19.90
C GLN A 68 -0.97 33.64 21.10
N LYS A 69 -2.08 32.94 20.87
CA LYS A 69 -2.88 32.31 21.93
C LYS A 69 -2.05 31.34 22.78
N LEU A 70 -1.21 30.51 22.15
CA LEU A 70 -0.33 29.58 22.84
C LEU A 70 0.73 30.31 23.67
N ARG A 71 1.30 31.40 23.15
CA ARG A 71 2.26 32.24 23.85
C ARG A 71 1.65 32.90 25.08
N ASP A 72 0.45 33.45 24.95
CA ASP A 72 -0.27 34.07 26.07
C ASP A 72 -0.67 33.03 27.13
N SER A 73 -1.10 31.85 26.69
CA SER A 73 -1.37 30.71 27.58
C SER A 73 -0.13 30.23 28.32
N LEU A 74 1.03 30.23 27.65
CA LEU A 74 2.31 29.94 28.27
C LEU A 74 2.68 30.98 29.34
N ALA A 75 2.50 32.27 29.06
CA ALA A 75 2.73 33.34 30.04
C ALA A 75 1.85 33.19 31.29
N GLU A 76 0.58 32.80 31.13
CA GLU A 76 -0.33 32.52 32.24
C GLU A 76 0.08 31.26 33.02
N THR A 77 0.43 30.19 32.31
CA THR A 77 0.85 28.93 32.95
C THR A 77 2.13 29.13 33.77
N LEU A 78 3.07 29.96 33.30
CA LEU A 78 4.29 30.29 34.02
C LEU A 78 4.04 31.07 35.33
N VAL A 79 2.87 31.69 35.54
CA VAL A 79 2.53 32.28 36.86
C VAL A 79 2.46 31.18 37.92
N HIS A 80 1.93 30.01 37.54
CA HIS A 80 1.83 28.84 38.42
C HIS A 80 3.13 28.04 38.48
N PHE A 81 3.91 28.03 37.41
CA PHE A 81 5.18 27.28 37.28
C PHE A 81 6.40 28.22 37.22
N TYR A 82 6.40 29.27 38.03
CA TYR A 82 7.38 30.36 37.93
C TYR A 82 8.86 29.94 37.89
N PRO A 83 9.33 28.93 38.65
CA PRO A 83 10.72 28.47 38.56
C PRO A 83 11.17 28.07 37.15
N LEU A 84 10.25 27.63 36.28
CA LEU A 84 10.57 27.27 34.89
C LEU A 84 10.96 28.48 34.03
N ALA A 85 10.57 29.69 34.44
CA ALA A 85 10.98 30.93 33.79
C ALA A 85 12.36 31.42 34.26
N GLY A 86 12.98 30.81 35.27
CA GLY A 86 14.25 31.23 35.85
C GLY A 86 15.51 30.77 35.09
N ARG A 87 16.66 30.89 35.76
CA ARG A 87 17.98 30.33 35.38
C ARG A 87 18.62 29.68 36.58
N LEU A 88 19.52 28.71 36.37
CA LEU A 88 20.38 28.24 37.45
C LEU A 88 21.37 29.34 37.83
N SER A 89 21.62 29.47 39.13
CA SER A 89 22.65 30.33 39.69
C SER A 89 23.44 29.55 40.73
N THR A 90 24.71 29.90 40.89
CA THR A 90 25.62 29.24 41.81
C THR A 90 26.20 30.25 42.79
N LEU A 91 26.08 29.96 44.08
CA LEU A 91 26.85 30.61 45.14
C LEU A 91 28.04 29.72 45.50
N LYS A 92 29.26 30.26 45.36
CA LYS A 92 30.50 29.61 45.79
C LYS A 92 30.94 30.19 47.13
N THR A 93 31.27 29.33 48.08
CA THR A 93 31.93 29.73 49.35
C THR A 93 33.31 29.13 49.40
N ASP A 94 34.31 29.86 49.92
CA ASP A 94 35.71 29.42 49.90
C ASP A 94 36.13 28.58 51.12
N ASN A 95 35.44 28.67 52.27
CA ASN A 95 35.78 27.93 53.49
C ASN A 95 34.54 27.60 54.36
N PRO A 96 34.08 26.34 54.41
CA PRO A 96 34.51 25.23 53.55
C PRO A 96 34.19 25.53 52.08
N ARG A 97 35.02 25.02 51.17
CA ARG A 97 34.76 25.14 49.73
C ARG A 97 33.45 24.44 49.40
N SER A 98 32.49 25.18 48.87
CA SER A 98 31.15 24.65 48.71
C SER A 98 30.42 25.31 47.54
N TYR A 99 29.57 24.51 46.88
CA TYR A 99 28.89 24.87 45.64
C TYR A 99 27.37 24.76 45.85
N SER A 100 26.67 25.88 45.99
CA SER A 100 25.22 25.89 46.16
C SER A 100 24.53 26.30 44.87
N VAL A 101 23.71 25.40 44.31
CA VAL A 101 22.95 25.64 43.07
C VAL A 101 21.48 25.86 43.39
N PHE A 102 20.92 26.95 42.86
CA PHE A 102 19.51 27.31 43.01
C PHE A 102 18.98 27.91 41.71
N VAL A 103 17.67 28.08 41.61
CA VAL A 103 17.04 28.78 40.49
C VAL A 103 16.82 30.25 40.88
N ASP A 104 17.41 31.15 40.11
CA ASP A 104 17.16 32.59 40.18
C ASP A 104 16.16 32.99 39.11
N CYS A 105 15.07 33.64 39.53
CA CYS A 105 14.02 34.10 38.64
C CYS A 105 14.04 35.62 38.41
N ASN A 106 14.85 36.38 39.16
CA ASN A 106 14.81 37.85 39.14
C ASN A 106 15.43 38.43 37.86
N ASP A 107 16.60 37.92 37.44
CA ASP A 107 17.33 38.38 36.25
C ASP A 107 17.19 37.43 35.05
N SER A 108 16.05 36.75 34.93
CA SER A 108 15.80 35.82 33.83
C SER A 108 15.05 36.47 32.65
N PRO A 109 15.41 36.16 31.40
CA PRO A 109 14.63 36.58 30.24
C PRO A 109 13.31 35.80 30.11
N GLY A 110 13.15 34.66 30.81
CA GLY A 110 11.96 33.81 30.78
C GLY A 110 12.19 32.42 30.17
N ALA A 111 11.09 31.71 29.89
CA ALA A 111 11.10 30.43 29.17
C ALA A 111 11.25 30.64 27.66
N GLY A 112 11.91 29.72 26.94
CA GLY A 112 12.06 29.82 25.49
C GLY A 112 10.76 29.50 24.74
N PHE A 113 10.45 30.26 23.69
CA PHE A 113 9.36 29.97 22.76
C PHE A 113 9.86 30.12 21.33
N ILE A 114 9.82 29.02 20.57
CA ILE A 114 10.39 28.93 19.22
C ILE A 114 9.31 28.47 18.26
N HIS A 115 9.21 29.12 17.11
CA HIS A 115 8.40 28.68 15.98
C HIS A 115 9.32 28.33 14.81
N ALA A 116 9.14 27.13 14.25
CA ALA A 116 9.88 26.59 13.12
C ALA A 116 8.94 25.97 12.09
N LYS A 117 9.45 25.73 10.88
CA LYS A 117 8.77 25.07 9.75
C LYS A 117 9.58 23.88 9.24
N SER A 118 8.87 22.85 8.77
CA SER A 118 9.43 21.71 8.05
C SER A 118 8.51 21.33 6.89
N ASP A 119 9.11 20.83 5.81
CA ASP A 119 8.45 20.28 4.62
C ASP A 119 7.92 18.86 4.82
N LEU A 120 8.11 18.29 6.02
CA LEU A 120 7.56 17.00 6.40
C LEU A 120 6.06 17.09 6.65
N SER A 121 5.35 16.02 6.33
CA SER A 121 3.97 15.77 6.74
C SER A 121 3.92 14.97 8.05
N VAL A 122 2.74 14.91 8.68
CA VAL A 122 2.45 14.00 9.79
C VAL A 122 2.75 12.57 9.39
N ARG A 123 2.39 12.16 8.16
CA ARG A 123 2.65 10.81 7.63
C ARG A 123 4.14 10.49 7.57
N ASP A 124 5.00 11.46 7.28
CA ASP A 124 6.45 11.22 7.24
C ASP A 124 7.03 10.89 8.62
N ILE A 125 6.40 11.39 9.70
CA ILE A 125 6.82 11.18 11.09
C ILE A 125 6.23 9.90 11.70
N VAL A 126 4.98 9.55 11.35
CA VAL A 126 4.26 8.40 11.94
C VAL A 126 4.20 7.18 11.04
N GLY A 127 4.32 7.34 9.72
CA GLY A 127 4.22 6.27 8.73
C GLY A 127 5.54 5.53 8.46
N SER A 128 6.66 5.99 9.01
CA SER A 128 7.95 5.30 8.95
C SER A 128 8.08 4.29 10.10
N ASN A 129 8.71 3.14 9.83
CA ASN A 129 9.04 2.14 10.86
C ASN A 129 9.99 2.69 11.94
N TYR A 130 10.84 3.67 11.59
CA TYR A 130 11.73 4.33 12.53
C TYR A 130 11.34 5.79 12.68
N VAL A 131 11.47 6.33 13.89
CA VAL A 131 11.31 7.76 14.12
C VAL A 131 12.39 8.49 13.31
N PRO A 132 12.01 9.40 12.38
CA PRO A 132 12.98 10.14 11.59
C PRO A 132 13.91 10.96 12.49
N LEU A 133 15.22 10.93 12.24
CA LEU A 133 16.21 11.61 13.10
C LEU A 133 15.95 13.13 13.21
N VAL A 134 15.41 13.72 12.14
CA VAL A 134 14.98 15.13 12.09
C VAL A 134 13.97 15.50 13.17
N VAL A 135 13.19 14.55 13.71
CA VAL A 135 12.26 14.80 14.84
C VAL A 135 13.00 15.29 16.08
N GLN A 136 14.25 14.87 16.30
CA GLN A 136 15.06 15.40 17.42
C GLN A 136 15.30 16.91 17.29
N SER A 137 15.32 17.45 16.06
CA SER A 137 15.47 18.88 15.80
C SER A 137 14.18 19.68 16.03
N PHE A 138 13.03 19.03 16.28
CA PHE A 138 11.79 19.70 16.68
C PHE A 138 11.79 20.12 18.15
N PHE A 139 12.83 19.73 18.89
CA PHE A 139 13.10 20.15 20.25
C PHE A 139 14.17 21.25 20.27
N ASP A 140 14.25 21.92 21.41
CA ASP A 140 15.28 22.91 21.72
C ASP A 140 16.27 22.32 22.73
N HIS A 141 17.40 22.98 22.99
CA HIS A 141 18.43 22.48 23.93
C HIS A 141 19.02 21.12 23.54
N HIS A 142 19.32 20.94 22.24
CA HIS A 142 19.96 19.73 21.75
C HIS A 142 21.28 19.47 22.50
N LYS A 143 21.43 18.26 23.06
CA LYS A 143 22.57 17.81 23.89
C LYS A 143 22.81 18.57 25.20
N ALA A 144 21.91 19.45 25.64
CA ALA A 144 22.09 20.18 26.88
C ALA A 144 21.96 19.27 28.11
N VAL A 145 22.82 19.47 29.11
CA VAL A 145 22.69 18.90 30.46
C VAL A 145 22.07 19.91 31.40
N SER A 146 21.44 19.48 32.49
CA SER A 146 20.74 20.36 33.43
C SER A 146 21.60 21.54 33.94
N HIS A 147 22.90 21.36 34.15
CA HIS A 147 23.80 22.46 34.55
C HIS A 147 23.90 23.59 33.51
N ASP A 148 23.65 23.32 32.22
CA ASP A 148 23.61 24.35 31.17
C ASP A 148 22.50 25.38 31.39
N GLY A 149 21.54 25.10 32.27
CA GLY A 149 20.49 26.03 32.72
C GLY A 149 21.02 27.32 33.36
N HIS A 150 22.32 27.45 33.61
CA HIS A 150 22.96 28.72 33.96
C HIS A 150 22.95 29.71 32.78
N THR A 151 23.01 29.21 31.56
CA THR A 151 23.08 30.01 30.32
C THR A 151 21.89 29.79 29.40
N MET A 152 21.31 28.59 29.42
CA MET A 152 20.14 28.18 28.65
C MET A 152 18.85 28.33 29.48
N SER A 153 17.68 28.37 28.83
CA SER A 153 16.42 28.39 29.57
C SER A 153 16.18 27.08 30.31
N LEU A 154 15.55 27.16 31.48
CA LEU A 154 15.17 25.96 32.24
C LEU A 154 13.99 25.22 31.60
N PHE A 155 13.23 25.94 30.78
CA PHE A 155 12.12 25.40 30.02
C PHE A 155 12.03 26.07 28.65
N SER A 156 11.67 25.31 27.62
CA SER A 156 11.29 25.87 26.32
C SER A 156 10.21 25.06 25.62
N VAL A 157 9.43 25.78 24.81
CA VAL A 157 8.40 25.25 23.91
C VAL A 157 8.82 25.56 22.48
N LYS A 158 8.95 24.53 21.64
CA LYS A 158 9.23 24.66 20.22
C LYS A 158 8.07 24.12 19.41
N VAL A 159 7.40 25.00 18.69
CA VAL A 159 6.35 24.67 17.73
C VAL A 159 6.98 24.50 16.36
N THR A 160 6.83 23.33 15.76
CA THR A 160 7.24 23.07 14.39
C THR A 160 6.01 22.86 13.51
N GLU A 161 5.76 23.79 12.60
CA GLU A 161 4.70 23.69 11.60
C GLU A 161 5.13 22.75 10.46
N LEU A 162 4.25 21.78 10.17
CA LEU A 162 4.40 20.78 9.13
C LEU A 162 3.45 21.08 7.96
N VAL A 163 3.57 20.33 6.85
CA VAL A 163 2.70 20.49 5.67
C VAL A 163 1.22 20.38 6.04
N ASP A 164 0.86 19.35 6.79
CA ASP A 164 -0.51 18.99 7.18
C ASP A 164 -0.71 18.93 8.71
N GLY A 165 0.27 19.40 9.50
CA GLY A 165 0.24 19.25 10.96
C GLY A 165 1.06 20.28 11.74
N VAL A 166 1.09 20.11 13.06
CA VAL A 166 1.89 20.90 14.01
C VAL A 166 2.49 19.98 15.06
N PHE A 167 3.79 20.10 15.32
CA PHE A 167 4.48 19.44 16.43
C PHE A 167 4.78 20.44 17.54
N ILE A 168 4.41 20.14 18.78
CA ILE A 168 4.73 20.96 19.94
C ILE A 168 5.71 20.18 20.82
N GLY A 169 6.99 20.53 20.72
CA GLY A 169 8.08 19.95 21.50
C GLY A 169 8.40 20.77 22.75
N PHE A 170 8.60 20.10 23.87
CA PHE A 170 8.92 20.73 25.14
C PHE A 170 10.26 20.23 25.65
N SER A 171 11.05 21.13 26.23
CA SER A 171 12.36 20.81 26.81
C SER A 171 12.42 21.34 28.24
N LEU A 172 12.50 20.44 29.23
CA LEU A 172 12.54 20.77 30.65
C LEU A 172 13.88 20.36 31.27
N ASN A 173 14.50 21.29 31.98
CA ASN A 173 15.70 21.03 32.76
C ASN A 173 15.41 20.00 33.86
N HIS A 174 16.10 18.85 33.79
CA HIS A 174 15.78 17.70 34.64
C HIS A 174 16.10 17.96 36.12
N ALA A 175 16.96 18.93 36.47
CA ALA A 175 17.17 19.33 37.85
C ALA A 175 15.99 20.12 38.44
N VAL A 176 15.07 20.65 37.62
CA VAL A 176 13.94 21.44 38.11
C VAL A 176 12.66 20.61 38.23
N GLY A 177 12.52 19.57 37.42
CA GLY A 177 11.36 18.67 37.48
C GLY A 177 11.61 17.33 36.80
N ASP A 178 10.79 16.35 37.16
CA ASP A 178 10.79 15.02 36.56
C ASP A 178 9.74 14.87 35.44
N GLY A 179 9.59 13.65 34.88
CA GLY A 179 8.58 13.40 33.86
C GLY A 179 7.13 13.65 34.31
N GLY A 180 6.83 13.47 35.61
CA GLY A 180 5.53 13.81 36.17
C GLY A 180 5.30 15.31 36.19
N SER A 181 6.33 16.07 36.59
CA SER A 181 6.35 17.54 36.51
C SER A 181 6.15 18.06 35.08
N LEU A 182 6.83 17.45 34.10
CA LEU A 182 6.70 17.81 32.68
C LEU A 182 5.26 17.61 32.18
N TRP A 183 4.68 16.43 32.39
CA TRP A 183 3.31 16.17 31.95
C TRP A 183 2.27 16.97 32.74
N HIS A 184 2.52 17.30 34.01
CA HIS A 184 1.66 18.21 34.76
C HIS A 184 1.65 19.59 34.09
N PHE A 185 2.81 20.11 33.71
CA PHE A 185 2.91 21.36 32.96
C PHE A 185 2.15 21.31 31.63
N PHE A 186 2.32 20.24 30.83
CA PHE A 186 1.58 20.07 29.56
C PHE A 186 0.07 20.17 29.77
N ASN A 187 -0.45 19.44 30.74
CA ASN A 187 -1.88 19.41 31.04
C ASN A 187 -2.37 20.78 31.53
N SER A 188 -1.60 21.47 32.36
CA SER A 188 -1.95 22.83 32.82
C SER A 188 -1.91 23.85 31.68
N LEU A 189 -0.94 23.77 30.77
CA LEU A 189 -0.88 24.66 29.60
C LEU A 189 -2.07 24.42 28.67
N SER A 190 -2.44 23.16 28.43
CA SER A 190 -3.62 22.81 27.65
C SER A 190 -4.91 23.29 28.31
N GLU A 191 -5.05 23.12 29.64
CA GLU A 191 -6.21 23.62 30.39
C GLU A 191 -6.38 25.13 30.25
N ILE A 192 -5.29 25.89 30.45
CA ILE A 192 -5.29 27.35 30.31
C ILE A 192 -5.58 27.77 28.86
N PHE A 193 -4.98 27.09 27.88
CA PHE A 193 -5.22 27.37 26.46
C PHE A 193 -6.70 27.25 26.07
N ASN A 194 -7.39 26.23 26.61
CA ASN A 194 -8.81 26.03 26.36
C ASN A 194 -9.70 26.94 27.21
N ALA A 195 -9.26 27.32 28.43
CA ALA A 195 -10.03 28.17 29.33
C ALA A 195 -10.11 29.65 28.91
N GLN A 196 -9.19 30.14 28.08
CA GLN A 196 -9.21 31.51 27.55
C GLN A 196 -10.50 31.87 26.78
N GLU A 197 -11.34 30.90 26.44
CA GLU A 197 -12.65 31.10 25.81
C GLU A 197 -13.83 31.23 26.80
N THR A 198 -13.60 31.01 28.11
CA THR A 198 -14.69 30.84 29.11
C THR A 198 -14.56 31.68 30.39
N ASP A 199 -13.75 32.75 30.39
CA ASP A 199 -13.53 33.69 31.52
C ASP A 199 -13.07 33.08 32.87
N ASN A 200 -12.77 31.77 32.93
CA ASN A 200 -12.40 31.06 34.17
C ASN A 200 -10.95 30.50 34.09
N LEU A 201 -9.96 31.33 34.43
CA LEU A 201 -8.52 31.01 34.31
C LEU A 201 -7.92 30.20 35.48
N LEU A 202 -8.72 29.60 36.35
CA LEU A 202 -8.22 28.86 37.52
C LEU A 202 -7.89 27.40 37.18
N LEU A 203 -6.63 27.00 37.33
CA LEU A 203 -6.19 25.61 37.21
C LEU A 203 -6.90 24.71 38.23
N LYS A 204 -7.47 23.58 37.76
CA LYS A 204 -8.08 22.57 38.65
C LYS A 204 -7.10 21.97 39.64
N ASN A 205 -5.84 21.78 39.23
CA ASN A 205 -4.79 21.19 40.07
C ASN A 205 -3.49 21.98 39.96
N PRO A 206 -3.30 23.05 40.76
CA PRO A 206 -2.10 23.88 40.70
C PRO A 206 -0.85 23.13 41.21
N PRO A 207 0.35 23.47 40.70
CA PRO A 207 1.60 22.86 41.16
C PRO A 207 1.94 23.24 42.60
N VAL A 208 2.47 22.27 43.34
CA VAL A 208 3.06 22.49 44.66
C VAL A 208 4.53 22.82 44.48
N LEU A 209 4.85 24.09 44.71
CA LEU A 209 6.20 24.62 44.51
C LEU A 209 7.07 24.57 45.78
N SER A 210 6.48 24.32 46.95
CA SER A 210 7.21 24.16 48.22
C SER A 210 8.11 22.94 48.15
N ARG A 211 9.43 23.16 48.14
CA ARG A 211 10.44 22.10 48.00
C ARG A 211 10.53 21.27 49.28
N TRP A 212 10.68 19.96 49.11
CA TRP A 212 10.92 19.04 50.21
C TRP A 212 12.41 18.97 50.54
N PHE A 213 12.74 19.06 51.83
CA PHE A 213 14.11 18.91 52.33
C PHE A 213 14.14 17.91 53.49
N PRO A 214 15.17 17.05 53.57
CA PRO A 214 15.43 16.26 54.77
C PRO A 214 15.58 17.16 56.00
N LYS A 215 15.06 16.71 57.15
CA LYS A 215 15.07 17.47 58.40
C LYS A 215 16.50 17.92 58.76
N GLY A 216 16.72 19.24 58.82
CA GLY A 216 18.01 19.85 59.17
C GLY A 216 18.95 20.12 57.98
N TYR A 217 18.52 19.89 56.73
CA TYR A 217 19.37 20.01 55.52
C TYR A 217 18.80 20.98 54.47
N GLY A 218 17.89 21.89 54.83
CA GLY A 218 17.27 22.83 53.91
C GLY A 218 17.10 24.24 54.48
N PRO A 219 16.82 25.24 53.62
CA PRO A 219 16.62 25.11 52.18
C PRO A 219 17.92 25.12 51.36
N VAL A 220 19.05 25.51 51.95
CA VAL A 220 20.35 25.57 51.25
C VAL A 220 21.15 24.30 51.53
N TYR A 221 21.51 23.58 50.46
CA TYR A 221 22.48 22.50 50.52
C TYR A 221 23.70 22.85 49.69
N ASN A 222 24.88 22.56 50.23
CA ASN A 222 26.15 22.84 49.59
C ASN A 222 26.78 21.54 49.09
N LEU A 223 26.98 21.44 47.77
CA LEU A 223 27.68 20.30 47.22
C LEU A 223 29.17 20.38 47.58
N PRO A 224 29.80 19.23 47.93
CA PRO A 224 31.19 19.16 48.35
C PRO A 224 32.16 19.15 47.14
N PHE A 225 31.90 20.01 46.14
CA PHE A 225 32.73 20.15 44.93
C PHE A 225 33.27 21.58 44.82
N THR A 226 34.43 21.76 44.20
CA THR A 226 35.06 23.08 44.05
C THR A 226 34.87 23.67 42.65
N HIS A 227 34.72 22.82 41.64
CA HIS A 227 34.46 23.17 40.25
C HIS A 227 33.35 22.30 39.62
N SER A 228 32.64 22.82 38.62
CA SER A 228 31.58 22.06 37.92
C SER A 228 32.12 20.82 37.20
N ASP A 229 33.36 20.88 36.71
CA ASP A 229 33.98 19.78 35.96
C ASP A 229 34.23 18.53 36.84
N GLU A 230 34.16 18.66 38.17
CA GLU A 230 34.29 17.53 39.10
C GLU A 230 33.05 16.62 39.07
N PHE A 231 31.88 17.14 38.68
CA PHE A 231 30.61 16.41 38.79
C PHE A 231 29.72 16.47 37.53
N ILE A 232 30.05 17.29 36.53
CA ILE A 232 29.32 17.33 35.26
C ILE A 232 29.97 16.39 34.23
N SER A 233 29.16 15.48 33.69
CA SER A 233 29.49 14.58 32.57
C SER A 233 28.55 14.87 31.39
N ARG A 234 29.11 14.89 30.17
CA ARG A 234 28.37 15.16 28.92
C ARG A 234 28.37 13.92 28.05
N PHE A 235 27.41 13.03 28.32
CA PHE A 235 27.26 11.80 27.57
C PHE A 235 26.80 12.07 26.13
N GLU A 236 27.50 11.51 25.15
CA GLU A 236 27.05 11.51 23.77
C GLU A 236 26.42 10.17 23.41
N SER A 237 25.18 10.22 22.91
CA SER A 237 24.48 9.03 22.46
C SER A 237 25.11 8.51 21.17
N PRO A 238 25.35 7.19 21.04
CA PRO A 238 25.74 6.62 19.76
C PRO A 238 24.61 6.76 18.74
N VAL A 239 24.87 6.41 17.48
CA VAL A 239 23.81 6.36 16.46
C VAL A 239 22.86 5.22 16.80
N LEU A 240 21.64 5.56 17.21
CA LEU A 240 20.60 4.61 17.60
C LEU A 240 19.50 4.53 16.54
N LYS A 241 18.83 3.39 16.50
CA LYS A 241 17.51 3.25 15.86
C LYS A 241 16.44 3.44 16.91
N GLU A 242 15.51 4.33 16.60
CA GLU A 242 14.36 4.65 17.44
C GLU A 242 13.11 4.11 16.77
N ARG A 243 12.37 3.24 17.46
CA ARG A 243 11.14 2.66 16.94
C ARG A 243 10.05 2.64 17.99
N ILE A 244 8.83 2.95 17.57
CA ILE A 244 7.63 2.79 18.39
C ILE A 244 7.06 1.39 18.14
N PHE A 245 6.85 0.64 19.22
CA PHE A 245 6.18 -0.66 19.22
C PHE A 245 4.86 -0.56 19.97
N HIS A 246 3.78 -1.03 19.35
CA HIS A 246 2.44 -0.97 19.92
C HIS A 246 2.08 -2.29 20.59
N PHE A 247 1.59 -2.22 21.83
CA PHE A 247 1.11 -3.36 22.59
C PHE A 247 -0.37 -3.18 22.94
N SER A 248 -1.21 -4.06 22.39
CA SER A 248 -2.64 -4.08 22.63
C SER A 248 -2.97 -4.48 24.07
N SER A 249 -4.19 -4.16 24.50
CA SER A 249 -4.68 -4.51 25.83
C SER A 249 -4.73 -6.04 26.02
N GLU A 250 -5.05 -6.78 24.95
CA GLU A 250 -5.09 -8.23 24.87
C GLU A 250 -3.69 -8.82 25.07
N THR A 251 -2.69 -8.34 24.32
CA THR A 251 -1.30 -8.79 24.49
C THR A 251 -0.81 -8.52 25.90
N ILE A 252 -1.03 -7.31 26.41
CA ILE A 252 -0.59 -6.93 27.75
C ILE A 252 -1.26 -7.81 28.82
N THR A 253 -2.54 -8.11 28.64
CA THR A 253 -3.30 -9.01 29.53
C THR A 253 -2.78 -10.44 29.43
N SER A 254 -2.46 -10.92 28.22
CA SER A 254 -1.87 -12.23 27.98
C SER A 254 -0.49 -12.35 28.64
N LEU A 255 0.39 -11.38 28.44
CA LEU A 255 1.71 -11.32 29.08
C LEU A 255 1.58 -11.30 30.61
N LYS A 256 0.64 -10.50 31.14
CA LYS A 256 0.35 -10.49 32.58
C LYS A 256 -0.13 -11.84 33.07
N SER A 257 -1.09 -12.46 32.38
CA SER A 257 -1.64 -13.77 32.76
C SER A 257 -0.55 -14.83 32.76
N LYS A 258 0.21 -14.92 31.66
CA LYS A 258 1.33 -15.85 31.48
C LYS A 258 2.38 -15.66 32.58
N ALA A 259 2.81 -14.42 32.83
CA ALA A 259 3.80 -14.14 33.86
C ALA A 259 3.32 -14.58 35.26
N ASN A 260 2.07 -14.29 35.60
CA ASN A 260 1.48 -14.67 36.88
C ASN A 260 1.29 -16.20 37.00
N GLU A 261 0.89 -16.87 35.93
CA GLU A 261 0.74 -18.34 35.89
C GLU A 261 2.09 -19.05 36.07
N GLU A 262 3.10 -18.68 35.28
CA GLU A 262 4.45 -19.26 35.31
C GLU A 262 5.13 -19.06 36.68
N SER A 263 4.92 -17.90 37.31
CA SER A 263 5.47 -17.60 38.64
C SER A 263 4.54 -17.95 39.81
N ARG A 264 3.38 -18.58 39.54
CA ARG A 264 2.39 -19.01 40.54
C ARG A 264 1.98 -17.90 41.52
N THR A 265 1.74 -16.70 40.99
CA THR A 265 1.31 -15.52 41.75
C THR A 265 0.17 -14.79 41.04
N THR A 266 -0.38 -13.75 41.66
CA THR A 266 -1.37 -12.83 41.06
C THR A 266 -0.95 -11.37 41.19
N THR A 267 0.25 -11.11 41.73
CA THR A 267 0.72 -9.78 42.12
C THR A 267 1.54 -9.07 41.05
N ILE A 268 1.92 -9.75 39.96
CA ILE A 268 2.68 -9.15 38.87
C ILE A 268 1.75 -8.23 38.07
N SER A 269 2.13 -6.95 37.97
CA SER A 269 1.39 -5.96 37.20
C SER A 269 1.63 -6.10 35.70
N SER A 270 0.69 -5.59 34.90
CA SER A 270 0.80 -5.51 33.43
C SER A 270 2.11 -4.86 32.98
N PHE A 271 2.49 -3.76 33.64
CA PHE A 271 3.71 -3.03 33.31
C PHE A 271 4.99 -3.82 33.65
N GLN A 272 4.98 -4.57 34.76
CA GLN A 272 6.11 -5.45 35.11
C GLN A 272 6.24 -6.63 34.16
N ALA A 273 5.13 -7.24 33.75
CA ALA A 273 5.13 -8.31 32.76
C ALA A 273 5.67 -7.82 31.40
N LEU A 274 5.20 -6.67 30.92
CA LEU A 274 5.70 -6.06 29.69
C LEU A 274 7.19 -5.67 29.80
N ALA A 275 7.61 -5.09 30.94
CA ALA A 275 9.00 -4.75 31.19
C ALA A 275 9.94 -5.98 31.16
N ALA A 276 9.51 -7.08 31.79
CA ALA A 276 10.25 -8.33 31.81
C ALA A 276 10.31 -8.98 30.43
N PHE A 277 9.21 -8.92 29.68
CA PHE A 277 9.17 -9.38 28.30
C PHE A 277 10.21 -8.63 27.44
N MET A 278 10.18 -7.30 27.47
CA MET A 278 11.16 -6.47 26.75
C MET A 278 12.60 -6.73 27.19
N TRP A 279 12.83 -6.94 28.49
CA TRP A 279 14.15 -7.27 29.02
C TRP A 279 14.68 -8.58 28.43
N ARG A 280 13.86 -9.63 28.37
CA ARG A 280 14.23 -10.91 27.76
C ARG A 280 14.49 -10.77 26.27
N CYS A 281 13.59 -10.13 25.51
CA CYS A 281 13.74 -9.94 24.07
C CYS A 281 14.98 -9.13 23.70
N ILE A 282 15.26 -8.01 24.39
CA ILE A 282 16.46 -7.20 24.13
C ILE A 282 17.73 -7.97 24.50
N THR A 283 17.72 -8.75 25.60
CA THR A 283 18.85 -9.60 25.97
C THR A 283 19.14 -10.64 24.89
N ARG A 284 18.09 -11.28 24.36
CA ARG A 284 18.21 -12.22 23.25
C ARG A 284 18.76 -11.55 21.99
N ALA A 285 18.23 -10.37 21.66
CA ALA A 285 18.66 -9.58 20.50
C ALA A 285 20.13 -9.14 20.59
N ARG A 286 20.65 -8.88 21.79
CA ARG A 286 22.06 -8.55 22.03
C ARG A 286 23.01 -9.75 21.88
N ASN A 287 22.49 -10.98 21.88
CA ASN A 287 23.26 -12.22 21.75
C ASN A 287 24.51 -12.27 22.67
N LEU A 288 24.30 -11.94 23.95
CA LEU A 288 25.38 -11.85 24.94
C LEU A 288 25.89 -13.25 25.34
N PRO A 289 27.17 -13.38 25.74
CA PRO A 289 27.66 -14.58 26.41
C PRO A 289 26.80 -14.93 27.63
N TYR A 290 26.55 -16.23 27.85
CA TYR A 290 25.62 -16.72 28.88
C TYR A 290 25.99 -16.29 30.31
N ASP A 291 27.28 -16.06 30.58
CA ASP A 291 27.82 -15.60 31.86
C ASP A 291 27.80 -14.08 32.03
N HIS A 292 27.38 -13.33 31.00
CA HIS A 292 27.42 -11.87 31.03
C HIS A 292 26.38 -11.30 31.99
N GLU A 293 26.81 -10.41 32.88
CA GLU A 293 25.93 -9.77 33.86
C GLU A 293 25.03 -8.70 33.23
N ILE A 294 23.73 -8.83 33.47
CA ILE A 294 22.69 -7.94 32.96
C ILE A 294 21.68 -7.57 34.06
N ARG A 295 20.88 -6.54 33.78
CA ARG A 295 19.91 -5.99 34.73
C ARG A 295 18.85 -5.17 34.01
N CYS A 296 17.65 -5.15 34.57
CA CYS A 296 16.58 -4.25 34.14
C CYS A 296 16.29 -3.22 35.23
N SER A 297 15.84 -2.03 34.82
CA SER A 297 15.46 -0.97 35.75
C SER A 297 14.24 -0.18 35.30
N LEU A 298 13.46 0.26 36.28
CA LEU A 298 12.27 1.09 36.09
C LEU A 298 12.47 2.44 36.77
N ALA A 299 12.05 3.52 36.13
CA ALA A 299 11.89 4.80 36.82
C ALA A 299 10.68 4.72 37.76
N ALA A 300 10.88 4.98 39.06
CA ALA A 300 9.82 4.99 40.06
C ALA A 300 9.71 6.35 40.73
N ASN A 301 8.49 6.87 40.81
CA ASN A 301 8.17 8.04 41.62
C ASN A 301 8.00 7.60 43.08
N ASN A 302 8.84 8.17 43.96
CA ASN A 302 8.87 7.87 45.38
C ASN A 302 8.24 8.97 46.26
N GLY A 303 7.58 9.97 45.67
CA GLY A 303 7.02 11.10 46.43
C GLY A 303 6.07 10.65 47.54
N THR A 304 5.27 9.62 47.30
CA THR A 304 4.35 9.04 48.31
C THR A 304 5.06 8.22 49.39
N LYS A 305 6.35 7.91 49.22
CA LYS A 305 7.18 7.16 50.17
C LYS A 305 8.09 8.04 51.02
N LEU A 306 8.08 9.36 50.77
CA LEU A 306 8.76 10.34 51.60
C LEU A 306 7.90 10.70 52.82
N ASP A 307 8.53 11.22 53.86
CA ASP A 307 7.86 11.72 55.06
C ASP A 307 8.11 13.24 55.21
N PRO A 308 7.05 14.08 55.14
CA PRO A 308 5.68 13.73 54.77
C PRO A 308 5.54 13.34 53.28
N PRO A 309 4.50 12.57 52.90
CA PRO A 309 4.24 12.23 51.50
C PRO A 309 4.00 13.45 50.63
N LEU A 310 4.57 13.46 49.43
CA LEU A 310 4.43 14.57 48.48
C LEU A 310 3.22 14.41 47.56
N SER A 311 2.63 15.55 47.20
CA SER A 311 1.54 15.61 46.21
C SER A 311 2.00 15.15 44.83
N LEU A 312 1.10 14.56 44.05
CA LEU A 312 1.33 14.28 42.62
C LEU A 312 1.52 15.56 41.78
N SER A 313 1.10 16.72 42.30
CA SER A 313 1.33 18.04 41.71
C SER A 313 2.63 18.72 42.17
N TYR A 314 3.49 18.02 42.93
CA TYR A 314 4.80 18.54 43.34
C TYR A 314 5.68 18.83 42.12
N LEU A 315 6.15 20.07 42.00
CA LEU A 315 7.15 20.44 41.00
C LEU A 315 8.53 20.12 41.55
N GLY A 316 9.15 19.06 41.02
CA GLY A 316 10.49 18.63 41.41
C GLY A 316 10.77 17.18 41.14
N ASN A 317 11.97 16.71 41.50
CA ASN A 317 12.35 15.32 41.31
C ASN A 317 12.00 14.47 42.52
N CYS A 318 11.25 13.39 42.28
CA CYS A 318 11.01 12.31 43.25
C CYS A 318 11.39 10.94 42.70
N LEU A 319 12.30 10.90 41.72
CA LEU A 319 12.61 9.68 40.96
C LEU A 319 13.78 8.89 41.55
N SER A 320 13.64 7.57 41.54
CA SER A 320 14.78 6.64 41.63
C SER A 320 14.70 5.60 40.52
N ALA A 321 15.84 5.11 40.06
CA ALA A 321 15.88 3.87 39.29
C ALA A 321 15.69 2.68 40.25
N VAL A 322 14.56 1.98 40.12
CA VAL A 322 14.34 0.68 40.77
C VAL A 322 15.02 -0.38 39.94
N LYS A 323 15.86 -1.18 40.58
CA LYS A 323 16.87 -2.00 39.93
C LYS A 323 16.57 -3.47 40.22
N SER A 324 16.44 -4.31 39.18
CA SER A 324 16.45 -5.76 39.39
C SER A 324 17.78 -6.17 40.04
N LYS A 325 17.81 -7.34 40.68
CA LYS A 325 19.08 -7.99 41.00
C LYS A 325 19.85 -8.21 39.70
N THR A 326 21.18 -8.11 39.77
CA THR A 326 22.06 -8.52 38.67
C THR A 326 21.91 -10.02 38.49
N VAL A 327 21.72 -10.43 37.24
CA VAL A 327 21.60 -11.84 36.82
C VAL A 327 22.46 -12.03 35.58
N THR A 328 22.81 -13.26 35.26
CA THR A 328 23.50 -13.58 34.01
C THR A 328 22.51 -13.62 32.84
N SER A 329 22.99 -13.40 31.61
CA SER A 329 22.16 -13.48 30.41
C SER A 329 21.58 -14.89 30.21
N GLY A 330 22.35 -15.92 30.56
CA GLY A 330 21.92 -17.32 30.56
C GLY A 330 20.77 -17.56 31.54
N GLU A 331 20.91 -17.13 32.80
CA GLU A 331 19.84 -17.24 33.80
C GLU A 331 18.54 -16.58 33.32
N LEU A 332 18.61 -15.40 32.71
CA LEU A 332 17.41 -14.70 32.22
C LEU A 332 16.74 -15.43 31.03
N LEU A 333 17.55 -15.99 30.12
CA LEU A 333 17.05 -16.60 28.88
C LEU A 333 16.61 -18.07 29.08
N GLU A 334 17.22 -18.79 30.02
CA GLU A 334 16.87 -20.18 30.37
C GLU A 334 15.59 -20.26 31.23
N ASN A 335 15.31 -19.23 32.03
CA ASN A 335 14.06 -19.13 32.79
C ASN A 335 12.93 -18.51 31.95
N ASP A 336 11.69 -18.69 32.41
CA ASP A 336 10.47 -18.24 31.74
C ASP A 336 10.15 -16.73 31.97
N LEU A 337 9.03 -16.26 31.41
CA LEU A 337 8.62 -14.87 31.54
C LEU A 337 8.20 -14.57 32.98
N GLY A 338 7.52 -15.51 33.65
CA GLY A 338 7.13 -15.42 35.04
C GLY A 338 8.32 -15.14 35.96
N TRP A 339 9.43 -15.86 35.78
CA TRP A 339 10.65 -15.64 36.55
C TRP A 339 11.24 -14.25 36.36
N ALA A 340 11.37 -13.79 35.12
CA ALA A 340 11.90 -12.45 34.83
C ALA A 340 10.97 -11.35 35.40
N ALA A 341 9.66 -11.54 35.28
CA ALA A 341 8.66 -10.64 35.84
C ALA A 341 8.67 -10.65 37.38
N LEU A 342 8.96 -11.79 38.00
CA LEU A 342 9.15 -11.90 39.44
C LEU A 342 10.37 -11.10 39.92
N LYS A 343 11.49 -11.10 39.17
CA LYS A 343 12.66 -10.25 39.49
C LYS A 343 12.33 -8.76 39.43
N MET A 344 11.48 -8.36 38.49
CA MET A 344 10.96 -6.98 38.44
C MET A 344 9.99 -6.70 39.59
N HIS A 345 9.17 -7.68 39.98
CA HIS A 345 8.27 -7.57 41.12
C HIS A 345 9.01 -7.39 42.44
N GLU A 346 9.99 -8.26 42.73
CA GLU A 346 10.87 -8.20 43.89
C GLU A 346 11.55 -6.83 44.02
N ALA A 347 12.04 -6.27 42.90
CA ALA A 347 12.67 -4.96 42.87
C ALA A 347 11.69 -3.83 43.24
N VAL A 348 10.46 -3.89 42.74
CA VAL A 348 9.43 -2.87 43.00
C VAL A 348 8.93 -2.91 44.44
N ILE A 349 8.65 -4.10 44.97
CA ILE A 349 8.18 -4.24 46.37
C ILE A 349 9.30 -3.94 47.37
N GLY A 350 10.56 -4.21 47.01
CA GLY A 350 11.72 -3.91 47.85
C GLY A 350 12.06 -2.42 47.93
N ASN A 351 11.50 -1.58 47.05
CA ASN A 351 11.70 -0.13 47.10
C ASN A 351 10.76 0.51 48.14
N THR A 352 11.00 0.30 49.43
CA THR A 352 10.15 0.81 50.53
C THR A 352 10.52 2.25 50.93
N SER A 353 9.71 2.87 51.81
CA SER A 353 10.00 4.19 52.41
C SER A 353 11.35 4.22 53.13
N GLU A 354 11.72 3.13 53.79
CA GLU A 354 12.98 3.00 54.53
C GLU A 354 14.17 2.99 53.56
N VAL A 355 14.05 2.26 52.44
CA VAL A 355 15.09 2.19 51.41
C VAL A 355 15.30 3.54 50.72
N VAL A 356 14.21 4.24 50.40
CA VAL A 356 14.27 5.60 49.84
C VAL A 356 14.94 6.56 50.83
N SER A 357 14.53 6.52 52.09
CA SER A 357 15.10 7.35 53.16
C SER A 357 16.58 7.08 53.38
N GLU A 358 16.99 5.81 53.38
CA GLU A 358 18.39 5.42 53.54
C GLU A 358 19.24 5.84 52.34
N THR A 359 18.70 5.76 51.12
CA THR A 359 19.37 6.25 49.90
C THR A 359 19.64 7.75 49.99
N ILE A 360 18.65 8.53 50.46
CA ILE A 360 18.81 9.97 50.68
C ILE A 360 19.86 10.24 51.77
N LYS A 361 19.83 9.53 52.90
CA LYS A 361 20.84 9.66 53.96
C LYS A 361 22.25 9.35 53.46
N ASN A 362 22.41 8.32 52.64
CA ASN A 362 23.71 7.96 52.06
C ASN A 362 24.20 9.02 51.07
N TRP A 363 23.31 9.57 50.26
CA TRP A 363 23.63 10.71 49.40
C TRP A 363 24.04 11.95 50.21
N LEU A 364 23.38 12.23 51.34
CA LEU A 364 23.74 13.37 52.20
C LEU A 364 25.12 13.20 52.87
N LYS A 365 25.53 11.95 53.15
CA LYS A 365 26.86 11.64 53.69
C LYS A 365 27.97 11.74 52.64
N SER A 366 27.66 11.37 51.39
CA SER A 366 28.59 11.33 50.27
C SER A 366 27.87 11.79 49.00
N SER A 367 27.77 13.11 48.81
CA SER A 367 27.01 13.68 47.70
C SER A 367 27.65 13.33 46.36
N TYR A 368 26.81 13.03 45.38
CA TYR A 368 27.23 12.75 44.01
C TYR A 368 26.16 13.26 43.02
N VAL A 369 26.54 13.36 41.74
CA VAL A 369 25.62 13.69 40.64
C VAL A 369 25.56 12.49 39.70
N PHE A 370 24.37 12.20 39.14
CA PHE A 370 24.19 11.08 38.23
C PHE A 370 24.93 11.33 36.91
N HIS A 371 25.85 10.43 36.56
CA HIS A 371 26.45 10.36 35.24
C HIS A 371 25.72 9.29 34.43
N LEU A 372 25.11 9.69 33.31
CA LEU A 372 24.22 8.82 32.52
C LEU A 372 24.93 7.51 32.11
N GLU A 373 26.19 7.59 31.69
CA GLU A 373 27.04 6.46 31.31
C GLU A 373 27.24 5.44 32.45
N LYS A 374 27.41 5.92 33.69
CA LYS A 374 27.65 5.08 34.88
C LYS A 374 26.36 4.51 35.44
N LEU A 375 25.26 5.25 35.29
CA LEU A 375 23.95 4.87 35.80
C LEU A 375 23.33 3.71 34.99
N LEU A 376 23.60 3.67 33.68
CA LEU A 376 22.86 2.89 32.69
C LEU A 376 23.78 2.15 31.71
N GLY A 377 24.97 1.71 32.17
CA GLY A 377 26.00 1.07 31.34
C GLY A 377 25.48 0.08 30.29
N ALA A 378 26.26 -0.19 29.24
CA ALA A 378 25.83 -0.80 27.96
C ALA A 378 24.95 -2.08 28.02
N MET A 379 24.82 -2.72 29.18
CA MET A 379 24.09 -3.97 29.40
C MET A 379 22.81 -3.79 30.24
N VAL A 380 22.39 -2.55 30.51
CA VAL A 380 21.14 -2.24 31.22
C VAL A 380 19.99 -2.08 30.22
N VAL A 381 18.84 -2.68 30.52
CA VAL A 381 17.56 -2.27 29.91
C VAL A 381 16.85 -1.35 30.89
N HIS A 382 16.54 -0.13 30.46
CA HIS A 382 15.95 0.88 31.34
C HIS A 382 14.67 1.43 30.76
N ILE A 383 13.58 1.25 31.51
CA ILE A 383 12.26 1.72 31.13
C ILE A 383 11.93 2.97 31.94
N GLY A 384 11.85 4.09 31.23
CA GLY A 384 11.38 5.36 31.78
C GLY A 384 10.00 5.75 31.24
N SER A 385 9.56 6.95 31.61
CA SER A 385 8.19 7.43 31.37
C SER A 385 7.13 6.53 32.04
N SER A 386 5.86 6.84 31.86
CA SER A 386 4.75 6.04 32.38
C SER A 386 3.54 6.12 31.45
N PRO A 387 2.87 4.98 31.15
CA PRO A 387 1.62 4.98 30.40
C PRO A 387 0.45 5.58 31.21
N ARG A 388 0.66 5.96 32.47
CA ARG A 388 -0.34 6.63 33.31
C ARG A 388 -0.40 8.14 33.09
N PHE A 389 0.58 8.70 32.39
CA PHE A 389 0.56 10.12 32.06
C PHE A 389 -0.53 10.40 31.01
N LYS A 390 -1.27 11.48 31.23
CA LYS A 390 -2.42 11.87 30.41
C LYS A 390 -1.99 12.63 29.14
N MET A 391 -1.18 11.98 28.32
CA MET A 391 -0.49 12.63 27.19
C MET A 391 -1.46 13.10 26.10
N TYR A 392 -2.42 12.24 25.73
CA TYR A 392 -3.42 12.51 24.70
C TYR A 392 -4.67 13.26 25.20
N GLU A 393 -4.72 13.62 26.49
CA GLU A 393 -5.74 14.53 27.01
C GLU A 393 -5.38 16.01 26.77
N CYS A 394 -4.12 16.29 26.40
CA CYS A 394 -3.67 17.62 26.03
C CYS A 394 -4.23 18.01 24.65
N GLU A 395 -5.04 19.06 24.63
CA GLU A 395 -5.73 19.61 23.48
C GLU A 395 -5.37 21.10 23.34
N PHE A 396 -5.04 21.52 22.12
CA PHE A 396 -4.66 22.90 21.80
C PHE A 396 -5.51 23.45 20.64
N GLY A 397 -6.79 23.07 20.57
CA GLY A 397 -7.72 23.55 19.54
C GLY A 397 -7.55 22.89 18.16
N MET A 398 -6.82 21.78 18.08
CA MET A 398 -6.58 21.01 16.84
C MET A 398 -7.02 19.55 16.96
N GLY A 399 -7.86 19.21 17.94
CA GLY A 399 -8.14 17.82 18.24
C GLY A 399 -7.10 17.18 19.16
N LYS A 400 -7.28 15.89 19.42
CA LYS A 400 -6.28 15.07 20.12
C LYS A 400 -5.03 14.88 19.28
N ALA A 401 -3.87 14.89 19.94
CA ALA A 401 -2.61 14.54 19.31
C ALA A 401 -2.67 13.15 18.63
N VAL A 402 -1.97 13.01 17.52
CA VAL A 402 -1.85 11.77 16.76
C VAL A 402 -0.68 10.91 17.21
N ALA A 403 0.34 11.50 17.86
CA ALA A 403 1.49 10.77 18.36
C ALA A 403 2.26 11.55 19.44
N VAL A 404 2.94 10.81 20.32
CA VAL A 404 3.98 11.30 21.24
C VAL A 404 5.36 10.98 20.65
N ARG A 405 6.32 11.90 20.72
CA ARG A 405 7.73 11.67 20.37
C ARG A 405 8.67 12.25 21.43
N SER A 406 9.88 11.71 21.52
CA SER A 406 10.93 12.24 22.38
C SER A 406 12.11 12.84 21.60
N GLY A 407 12.79 13.80 22.22
CA GLY A 407 13.98 14.45 21.65
C GLY A 407 15.26 13.65 21.89
N TYR A 408 16.43 14.29 21.75
CA TYR A 408 17.73 13.68 22.00
C TYR A 408 17.92 13.24 23.47
N GLY A 409 17.28 13.96 24.42
CA GLY A 409 17.46 13.77 25.85
C GLY A 409 17.22 12.33 26.32
N GLY A 410 18.17 11.79 27.08
CA GLY A 410 18.05 10.48 27.73
C GLY A 410 18.09 9.25 26.80
N LYS A 411 18.55 9.39 25.55
CA LYS A 411 18.69 8.27 24.59
C LYS A 411 20.04 7.56 24.74
N PHE A 412 20.00 6.23 24.85
CA PHE A 412 21.16 5.32 24.90
C PHE A 412 20.69 3.90 24.51
N ASP A 413 21.62 2.98 24.24
CA ASP A 413 21.29 1.59 23.89
C ASP A 413 20.59 0.87 25.06
N GLY A 414 19.38 0.36 24.81
CA GLY A 414 18.54 -0.30 25.82
C GLY A 414 17.61 0.64 26.57
N LYS A 415 17.51 1.90 26.14
CA LYS A 415 16.49 2.84 26.63
C LYS A 415 15.12 2.48 26.04
N ILE A 416 14.13 2.37 26.92
CA ILE A 416 12.71 2.27 26.58
C ILE A 416 11.96 3.42 27.24
N SER A 417 11.07 4.08 26.49
CA SER A 417 10.11 5.06 27.00
C SER A 417 8.70 4.52 26.81
N ALA A 418 7.94 4.42 27.90
CA ALA A 418 6.56 3.93 27.86
C ALA A 418 5.54 5.07 27.79
N TYR A 419 4.61 4.95 26.84
CA TYR A 419 3.51 5.86 26.59
C TYR A 419 2.17 5.12 26.65
N ALA A 420 1.10 5.82 27.01
CA ALA A 420 -0.24 5.28 26.78
C ALA A 420 -0.42 5.11 25.27
N GLY A 421 -1.13 4.08 24.81
CA GLY A 421 -1.55 4.03 23.40
C GLY A 421 -2.61 5.09 23.12
N ARG A 422 -2.61 5.64 21.90
CA ARG A 422 -3.55 6.72 21.49
C ARG A 422 -5.02 6.33 21.64
N GLU A 423 -5.32 5.06 21.41
CA GLU A 423 -6.67 4.49 21.45
C GLU A 423 -7.23 4.39 22.89
N GLY A 424 -6.37 4.46 23.90
CA GLY A 424 -6.75 4.23 25.28
C GLY A 424 -6.96 2.75 25.60
N GLY A 425 -7.84 2.44 26.56
CA GLY A 425 -8.26 1.05 26.83
C GLY A 425 -7.20 0.12 27.42
N GLY A 426 -6.08 0.65 27.92
CA GLY A 426 -4.99 -0.16 28.49
C GLY A 426 -3.88 -0.54 27.50
N THR A 427 -3.93 0.00 26.27
CA THR A 427 -2.85 -0.13 25.28
C THR A 427 -1.60 0.68 25.70
N ILE A 428 -0.41 0.23 25.27
CA ILE A 428 0.87 0.86 25.60
C ILE A 428 1.73 0.95 24.33
N ASP A 429 2.25 2.15 24.05
CA ASP A 429 3.28 2.36 23.04
C ASP A 429 4.65 2.41 23.72
N LEU A 430 5.60 1.63 23.23
CA LEU A 430 6.99 1.64 23.70
C LEU A 430 7.90 2.24 22.63
N GLU A 431 8.52 3.38 22.93
CA GLU A 431 9.67 3.87 22.16
C GLU A 431 10.92 3.15 22.63
N VAL A 432 11.52 2.35 21.75
CA VAL A 432 12.71 1.54 22.01
C VAL A 432 13.88 2.13 21.24
N CYS A 433 14.97 2.41 21.96
CA CYS A 433 16.22 2.90 21.41
C CYS A 433 17.30 1.82 21.53
N LEU A 434 17.80 1.34 20.39
CA LEU A 434 18.86 0.32 20.34
C LEU A 434 19.89 0.68 19.28
N LEU A 435 21.10 0.14 19.43
CA LEU A 435 22.06 0.12 18.33
C LEU A 435 21.45 -0.56 17.10
N PRO A 436 21.79 -0.15 15.86
CA PRO A 436 21.16 -0.65 14.65
C PRO A 436 21.14 -2.19 14.57
N GLU A 437 22.24 -2.85 14.89
CA GLU A 437 22.35 -4.31 14.91
C GLU A 437 21.39 -4.99 15.89
N PHE A 438 21.20 -4.41 17.08
CA PHE A 438 20.33 -4.97 18.11
C PHE A 438 18.86 -4.68 17.83
N MET A 439 18.55 -3.53 17.22
CA MET A 439 17.19 -3.25 16.73
C MET A 439 16.81 -4.25 15.64
N GLU A 440 17.68 -4.50 14.66
CA GLU A 440 17.42 -5.48 13.60
C GLU A 440 17.23 -6.90 14.14
N ALA A 441 18.01 -7.27 15.16
CA ALA A 441 17.88 -8.54 15.86
C ALA A 441 16.55 -8.64 16.66
N LEU A 442 16.16 -7.59 17.38
CA LEU A 442 14.88 -7.53 18.10
C LEU A 442 13.69 -7.64 17.14
N GLU A 443 13.74 -6.95 16.01
CA GLU A 443 12.73 -7.03 14.94
C GLU A 443 12.67 -8.40 14.23
N SER A 444 13.62 -9.28 14.53
CA SER A 444 13.69 -10.64 14.02
C SER A 444 13.43 -11.68 15.13
N ASP A 445 13.23 -11.24 16.38
CA ASP A 445 12.95 -12.11 17.53
C ASP A 445 11.54 -12.69 17.46
N GLN A 446 11.44 -14.02 17.56
CA GLN A 446 10.19 -14.77 17.36
C GLN A 446 9.16 -14.52 18.44
N GLU A 447 9.62 -14.38 19.67
CA GLU A 447 8.76 -14.18 20.81
C GLU A 447 8.24 -12.75 20.79
N PHE A 448 9.13 -11.80 20.48
CA PHE A 448 8.82 -10.38 20.29
C PHE A 448 7.76 -10.16 19.22
N ILE A 449 7.97 -10.67 18.01
CA ILE A 449 7.08 -10.45 16.86
C ILE A 449 5.68 -11.05 17.06
N LYS A 450 5.54 -12.12 17.85
CA LYS A 450 4.22 -12.69 18.18
C LYS A 450 3.41 -11.79 19.12
N MET A 451 4.09 -10.92 19.88
CA MET A 451 3.50 -10.09 20.92
C MET A 451 3.45 -8.61 20.56
N ASP A 452 4.35 -8.12 19.70
CA ASP A 452 4.21 -6.81 19.06
C ASP A 452 2.94 -6.81 18.21
N SER A 453 1.96 -5.99 18.61
CA SER A 453 0.67 -5.87 17.92
C SER A 453 0.70 -4.89 16.75
N SER A 454 1.87 -4.42 16.34
CA SER A 454 2.01 -3.88 14.98
C SER A 454 2.24 -5.06 13.99
N PRO A 455 1.25 -5.51 13.19
CA PRO A 455 0.16 -4.73 12.57
C PRO A 455 -1.27 -5.29 12.81
N SER A 456 -2.26 -4.39 12.87
CA SER A 456 -3.64 -4.60 12.40
C SER A 456 -4.28 -5.96 12.73
N GLU A 457 -4.86 -6.11 13.92
CA GLU A 457 -5.42 -7.39 14.35
C GLU A 457 -6.53 -7.87 13.40
N VAL A 458 -6.39 -9.11 12.90
CA VAL A 458 -7.39 -9.72 12.02
C VAL A 458 -8.53 -10.26 12.85
N LYS A 459 -9.58 -9.46 12.96
CA LYS A 459 -10.78 -9.81 13.71
C LYS A 459 -11.58 -10.88 12.96
N ILE A 460 -11.78 -12.04 13.57
CA ILE A 460 -12.68 -13.05 13.00
C ILE A 460 -14.13 -12.61 13.20
N ILE A 461 -14.87 -12.46 12.10
CA ILE A 461 -16.28 -12.09 12.11
C ILE A 461 -17.17 -13.33 12.19
N SER A 462 -16.87 -14.37 11.40
CA SER A 462 -17.60 -15.63 11.49
C SER A 462 -16.77 -16.83 11.04
N LYS A 463 -17.12 -18.01 11.55
CA LYS A 463 -16.59 -19.30 11.11
C LYS A 463 -17.76 -20.24 10.84
N CYS A 464 -17.74 -20.92 9.72
CA CYS A 464 -18.70 -21.97 9.42
C CYS A 464 -18.07 -23.08 8.59
N PHE A 465 -18.85 -24.12 8.38
CA PHE A 465 -18.47 -25.31 7.64
C PHE A 465 -19.32 -25.40 6.37
N VAL A 466 -18.68 -25.69 5.23
CA VAL A 466 -19.35 -25.82 3.93
C VAL A 466 -19.27 -27.27 3.48
N LYS A 467 -20.44 -27.89 3.26
CA LYS A 467 -20.57 -29.26 2.77
C LYS A 467 -20.77 -29.27 1.25
N PRO A 468 -20.36 -30.34 0.56
CA PRO A 468 -20.69 -30.53 -0.85
C PRO A 468 -22.20 -30.51 -1.07
N LYS A 469 -22.66 -29.89 -2.16
CA LYS A 469 -24.09 -29.71 -2.46
C LYS A 469 -24.82 -31.04 -2.64
N THR A 470 -24.14 -32.03 -3.23
CA THR A 470 -24.60 -33.41 -3.40
C THR A 470 -23.43 -34.38 -3.21
N ILE A 471 -23.72 -35.65 -2.90
CA ILE A 471 -22.71 -36.71 -2.74
C ILE A 471 -22.82 -37.63 -3.97
N PRO A 472 -21.86 -37.60 -4.91
CA PRO A 472 -21.83 -38.56 -6.01
C PRO A 472 -21.60 -39.99 -5.50
N GLU A 473 -22.28 -40.98 -6.06
CA GLU A 473 -22.18 -42.39 -5.60
C GLU A 473 -20.76 -42.94 -5.65
N LYS A 474 -19.97 -42.52 -6.65
CA LYS A 474 -18.55 -42.89 -6.81
C LYS A 474 -17.65 -42.49 -5.65
N TRP A 475 -18.10 -41.59 -4.77
CA TRP A 475 -17.32 -41.07 -3.64
C TRP A 475 -17.75 -41.63 -2.28
N LYS A 476 -18.58 -42.67 -2.27
CA LYS A 476 -18.88 -43.44 -1.05
C LYS A 476 -17.71 -44.32 -0.62
N GLU A 477 -16.72 -44.53 -1.48
CA GLU A 477 -15.51 -45.28 -1.18
C GLU A 477 -14.37 -44.36 -0.67
N PRO A 478 -13.47 -44.85 0.19
CA PRO A 478 -12.35 -44.07 0.69
C PRO A 478 -11.35 -43.72 -0.42
N TYR A 479 -10.78 -42.51 -0.38
CA TYR A 479 -9.74 -42.10 -1.33
C TYR A 479 -8.36 -42.48 -0.79
N HIS A 480 -7.71 -43.45 -1.42
CA HIS A 480 -6.39 -43.95 -1.00
C HIS A 480 -5.24 -43.10 -1.55
N PHE A 481 -4.27 -42.80 -0.69
CA PHE A 481 -3.08 -42.02 -1.05
C PHE A 481 -2.15 -42.79 -1.97
N SER A 482 -1.58 -42.08 -2.95
CA SER A 482 -0.44 -42.58 -3.73
C SER A 482 0.85 -42.55 -2.90
N PRO A 483 1.92 -43.25 -3.31
CA PRO A 483 3.22 -43.15 -2.63
C PRO A 483 3.72 -41.71 -2.52
N MET A 484 3.48 -40.89 -3.55
CA MET A 484 3.85 -39.47 -3.54
C MET A 484 3.03 -38.65 -2.54
N ASP A 485 1.75 -38.98 -2.33
CA ASP A 485 0.92 -38.29 -1.34
C ASP A 485 1.39 -38.58 0.09
N HIS A 486 1.83 -39.82 0.35
CA HIS A 486 2.38 -40.22 1.65
C HIS A 486 3.66 -39.45 2.01
N VAL A 487 4.53 -39.18 1.04
CA VAL A 487 5.76 -38.38 1.23
C VAL A 487 5.45 -36.97 1.75
N ILE A 488 4.27 -36.43 1.43
CA ILE A 488 3.88 -35.04 1.75
C ILE A 488 3.19 -34.94 3.13
N LEU A 489 2.89 -36.05 3.81
CA LEU A 489 2.24 -36.06 5.13
C LEU A 489 3.00 -35.23 6.20
N SER A 490 4.33 -35.19 6.12
CA SER A 490 5.19 -34.41 7.02
C SER A 490 5.41 -32.95 6.58
N ILE A 491 4.73 -32.50 5.53
CA ILE A 491 4.80 -31.13 5.00
C ILE A 491 3.55 -30.35 5.42
N HIS A 492 3.71 -29.05 5.63
CA HIS A 492 2.62 -28.16 6.01
C HIS A 492 1.57 -28.02 4.91
N TYR A 493 0.38 -27.57 5.29
CA TYR A 493 -0.68 -27.20 4.33
C TYR A 493 -0.16 -26.21 3.29
N ILE A 494 -0.55 -26.40 2.03
CA ILE A 494 -0.25 -25.45 0.96
C ILE A 494 -1.23 -24.27 1.07
N GLN A 495 -0.67 -23.06 1.19
CA GLN A 495 -1.43 -21.84 1.44
C GLN A 495 -1.09 -20.77 0.40
N LYS A 496 -2.08 -20.37 -0.41
CA LYS A 496 -1.98 -19.24 -1.35
C LYS A 496 -3.28 -18.45 -1.35
N GLY A 497 -3.17 -17.14 -1.48
CA GLY A 497 -4.31 -16.25 -1.49
C GLY A 497 -4.15 -15.12 -2.48
N LEU A 498 -5.29 -14.63 -2.94
CA LEU A 498 -5.41 -13.55 -3.91
C LEU A 498 -5.97 -12.30 -3.23
N LEU A 499 -5.33 -11.17 -3.48
CA LEU A 499 -5.73 -9.85 -3.02
C LEU A 499 -6.52 -9.15 -4.13
N PHE A 500 -7.69 -8.62 -3.82
CA PHE A 500 -8.58 -7.89 -4.72
C PHE A 500 -8.84 -6.49 -4.18
N LEU A 501 -9.11 -5.53 -5.07
CA LEU A 501 -9.65 -4.23 -4.71
C LEU A 501 -11.17 -4.35 -4.57
N LYS A 502 -11.76 -3.66 -3.60
CA LYS A 502 -13.22 -3.55 -3.48
C LYS A 502 -13.75 -2.75 -4.69
N PRO A 503 -14.91 -3.14 -5.25
CA PRO A 503 -15.58 -2.32 -6.24
C PRO A 503 -16.11 -1.04 -5.57
N SER A 504 -16.15 0.06 -6.32
CA SER A 504 -16.77 1.28 -5.82
C SER A 504 -18.30 1.09 -5.76
N PHE A 505 -18.89 1.34 -4.59
CA PHE A 505 -20.29 1.06 -4.30
C PHE A 505 -21.24 2.12 -4.89
N SER A 506 -22.37 1.71 -5.46
CA SER A 506 -23.48 2.61 -5.87
C SER A 506 -24.46 2.86 -4.72
N GLU A 507 -25.31 3.89 -4.79
CA GLU A 507 -26.32 4.20 -3.75
C GLU A 507 -27.30 3.04 -3.46
N SER A 508 -27.41 2.06 -4.36
CA SER A 508 -28.31 0.91 -4.24
C SER A 508 -27.73 -0.34 -3.56
N VAL A 509 -26.40 -0.42 -3.36
CA VAL A 509 -25.73 -1.57 -2.73
C VAL A 509 -24.70 -1.06 -1.74
N THR A 510 -24.96 -1.23 -0.46
CA THR A 510 -24.03 -0.86 0.61
C THR A 510 -22.80 -1.79 0.64
N PRO A 511 -21.65 -1.35 1.19
CA PRO A 511 -20.48 -2.22 1.38
C PRO A 511 -20.80 -3.52 2.13
N LYS A 512 -21.72 -3.43 3.10
CA LYS A 512 -22.21 -4.56 3.87
C LYS A 512 -22.99 -5.55 3.00
N GLU A 513 -23.93 -5.08 2.19
CA GLU A 513 -24.71 -5.92 1.28
C GLU A 513 -23.83 -6.60 0.23
N PHE A 514 -22.80 -5.89 -0.28
CA PHE A 514 -21.81 -6.48 -1.17
C PHE A 514 -21.06 -7.63 -0.49
N MET A 515 -20.54 -7.41 0.72
CA MET A 515 -19.80 -8.45 1.44
C MET A 515 -20.70 -9.64 1.77
N GLU A 516 -21.93 -9.41 2.20
CA GLU A 516 -22.91 -10.49 2.45
C GLU A 516 -23.17 -11.30 1.17
N THR A 517 -23.36 -10.63 0.03
CA THR A 517 -23.58 -11.28 -1.28
C THR A 517 -22.35 -12.07 -1.73
N LEU A 518 -21.15 -11.48 -1.63
CA LEU A 518 -19.89 -12.12 -1.99
C LEU A 518 -19.66 -13.38 -1.15
N LEU A 519 -19.83 -13.28 0.17
CA LEU A 519 -19.63 -14.40 1.10
C LEU A 519 -20.64 -15.51 0.83
N GLN A 520 -21.91 -15.19 0.56
CA GLN A 520 -22.93 -16.18 0.24
C GLN A 520 -22.63 -16.89 -1.09
N LYS A 521 -22.34 -16.12 -2.15
CA LYS A 521 -22.00 -16.66 -3.48
C LYS A 521 -20.73 -17.51 -3.43
N LEU A 522 -19.73 -17.14 -2.63
CA LEU A 522 -18.53 -17.95 -2.38
C LEU A 522 -18.85 -19.27 -1.67
N LYS A 523 -19.71 -19.26 -0.64
CA LYS A 523 -20.14 -20.49 0.05
C LYS A 523 -20.87 -21.44 -0.88
N ASP A 524 -21.80 -20.92 -1.70
CA ASP A 524 -22.54 -21.72 -2.67
C ASP A 524 -21.62 -22.27 -3.76
N SER A 525 -20.68 -21.46 -4.25
CA SER A 525 -19.67 -21.89 -5.23
C SER A 525 -18.75 -22.97 -4.66
N LEU A 526 -18.34 -22.83 -3.40
CA LEU A 526 -17.54 -23.82 -2.70
C LEU A 526 -18.31 -25.13 -2.53
N ALA A 527 -19.58 -25.08 -2.15
CA ALA A 527 -20.43 -26.27 -2.03
C ALA A 527 -20.57 -27.02 -3.36
N ILE A 528 -20.66 -26.32 -4.49
CA ILE A 528 -20.70 -26.91 -5.84
C ILE A 528 -19.32 -27.45 -6.25
N ALA A 529 -18.25 -26.68 -6.02
CA ALA A 529 -16.88 -27.11 -6.35
C ALA A 529 -16.52 -28.41 -5.62
N LEU A 530 -16.92 -28.55 -4.34
CA LEU A 530 -16.70 -29.77 -3.56
C LEU A 530 -17.40 -31.01 -4.12
N VAL A 531 -18.42 -30.90 -5.00
CA VAL A 531 -18.99 -32.05 -5.72
C VAL A 531 -17.97 -32.64 -6.70
N HIS A 532 -17.19 -31.77 -7.36
CA HIS A 532 -16.14 -32.16 -8.29
C HIS A 532 -14.85 -32.56 -7.57
N PHE A 533 -14.53 -31.90 -6.46
CA PHE A 533 -13.31 -32.10 -5.68
C PHE A 533 -13.58 -32.73 -4.31
N TYR A 534 -14.41 -33.76 -4.29
CA TYR A 534 -14.96 -34.34 -3.07
C TYR A 534 -13.94 -34.80 -2.01
N PRO A 535 -12.74 -35.32 -2.36
CA PRO A 535 -11.72 -35.64 -1.34
C PRO A 535 -11.28 -34.45 -0.47
N LEU A 536 -11.46 -33.20 -0.93
CA LEU A 536 -11.19 -31.99 -0.14
C LEU A 536 -12.22 -31.78 1.00
N ALA A 537 -13.39 -32.44 0.92
CA ALA A 537 -14.43 -32.52 1.94
C ALA A 537 -14.40 -33.86 2.70
N GLY A 538 -13.20 -34.43 2.87
CA GLY A 538 -12.98 -35.63 3.68
C GLY A 538 -12.18 -35.36 4.95
N ARG A 539 -11.74 -36.42 5.61
CA ARG A 539 -10.75 -36.41 6.69
C ARG A 539 -9.74 -37.53 6.50
N ILE A 540 -8.50 -37.33 6.95
CA ILE A 540 -7.51 -38.41 6.93
C ILE A 540 -7.87 -39.44 8.00
N SER A 541 -7.79 -40.72 7.65
CA SER A 541 -8.02 -41.85 8.53
C SER A 541 -7.01 -42.96 8.25
N THR A 542 -6.85 -43.86 9.22
CA THR A 542 -5.91 -44.98 9.14
C THR A 542 -6.58 -46.30 9.41
N LEU A 543 -6.25 -47.33 8.62
CA LEU A 543 -6.67 -48.71 8.85
C LEU A 543 -5.44 -49.57 9.14
N LYS A 544 -5.47 -50.33 10.24
CA LYS A 544 -4.40 -51.27 10.60
C LYS A 544 -4.39 -52.43 9.59
N THR A 545 -3.22 -52.76 9.06
CA THR A 545 -3.09 -53.87 8.11
C THR A 545 -2.78 -55.18 8.82
N ASN A 546 -2.68 -56.28 8.06
CA ASN A 546 -2.36 -57.61 8.60
C ASN A 546 -0.96 -57.69 9.24
N ASP A 547 -0.06 -56.75 8.94
CA ASP A 547 1.21 -56.59 9.63
C ASP A 547 1.05 -55.61 10.80
N SER A 548 1.33 -56.09 12.01
CA SER A 548 1.16 -55.38 13.28
C SER A 548 1.82 -54.00 13.36
N ARG A 549 2.80 -53.71 12.50
CA ARG A 549 3.56 -52.45 12.45
C ARG A 549 3.19 -51.52 11.30
N SER A 550 2.25 -51.87 10.42
CA SER A 550 1.91 -51.03 9.27
C SER A 550 0.43 -50.67 9.16
N HIS A 551 0.18 -49.40 8.80
CA HIS A 551 -1.16 -48.82 8.62
C HIS A 551 -1.31 -48.33 7.18
N SER A 552 -2.52 -48.42 6.63
CA SER A 552 -2.89 -47.71 5.40
C SER A 552 -3.50 -46.36 5.74
N VAL A 553 -3.09 -45.32 5.01
CA VAL A 553 -3.59 -43.94 5.17
C VAL A 553 -4.51 -43.62 3.99
N PHE A 554 -5.71 -43.12 4.28
CA PHE A 554 -6.71 -42.78 3.27
C PHE A 554 -7.55 -41.58 3.72
N VAL A 555 -8.32 -41.02 2.81
CA VAL A 555 -9.31 -39.99 3.11
C VAL A 555 -10.68 -40.66 3.25
N ASP A 556 -11.24 -40.58 4.45
CA ASP A 556 -12.64 -40.87 4.66
C ASP A 556 -13.48 -39.71 4.10
N CYS A 557 -14.21 -39.99 3.02
CA CYS A 557 -15.03 -39.01 2.33
C CYS A 557 -16.48 -38.96 2.87
N ASN A 558 -16.75 -39.49 4.08
CA ASN A 558 -18.06 -39.42 4.73
C ASN A 558 -18.40 -38.01 5.24
N ASN A 559 -18.82 -37.13 4.31
CA ASN A 559 -19.47 -35.83 4.55
C ASN A 559 -18.80 -34.92 5.59
N SER A 560 -17.47 -34.82 5.56
CA SER A 560 -16.72 -33.87 6.37
C SER A 560 -16.70 -32.49 5.70
N PRO A 561 -17.01 -31.40 6.40
CA PRO A 561 -17.10 -30.10 5.74
C PRO A 561 -15.73 -29.47 5.48
N ALA A 562 -15.65 -28.60 4.47
CA ALA A 562 -14.56 -27.64 4.32
C ALA A 562 -14.76 -26.45 5.29
N GLY A 563 -13.66 -25.88 5.78
CA GLY A 563 -13.69 -24.66 6.59
C GLY A 563 -14.01 -23.41 5.75
N PHE A 564 -14.82 -22.51 6.29
CA PHE A 564 -15.05 -21.18 5.71
C PHE A 564 -15.02 -20.12 6.80
N ILE A 565 -14.13 -19.15 6.67
CA ILE A 565 -13.88 -18.11 7.67
C ILE A 565 -14.06 -16.73 7.04
N HIS A 566 -14.82 -15.87 7.68
CA HIS A 566 -14.88 -14.45 7.39
C HIS A 566 -14.14 -13.68 8.48
N ALA A 567 -13.24 -12.80 8.09
CA ALA A 567 -12.48 -11.93 8.98
C ALA A 567 -12.39 -10.51 8.42
N GLU A 568 -11.98 -9.58 9.25
CA GLU A 568 -11.80 -8.16 8.95
C GLU A 568 -10.40 -7.72 9.41
N SER A 569 -9.82 -6.76 8.70
CA SER A 569 -8.57 -6.09 9.06
C SER A 569 -8.62 -4.63 8.63
N ASP A 570 -8.04 -3.77 9.45
CA ASP A 570 -7.85 -2.33 9.25
C ASP A 570 -6.74 -2.00 8.21
N LEU A 571 -6.08 -3.01 7.63
CA LEU A 571 -5.15 -2.78 6.53
C LEU A 571 -5.86 -2.39 5.25
N SER A 572 -5.23 -1.52 4.46
CA SER A 572 -5.52 -1.31 3.05
C SER A 572 -4.68 -2.23 2.15
N VAL A 573 -5.07 -2.33 0.88
CA VAL A 573 -4.28 -2.95 -0.18
C VAL A 573 -2.92 -2.26 -0.28
N SER A 574 -2.89 -0.93 -0.13
CA SER A 574 -1.64 -0.16 -0.19
C SER A 574 -0.68 -0.50 0.96
N ASP A 575 -1.17 -0.84 2.15
CA ASP A 575 -0.33 -1.24 3.28
C ASP A 575 0.36 -2.59 3.02
N ILE A 576 -0.31 -3.49 2.29
CA ILE A 576 0.21 -4.82 1.92
C ILE A 576 1.18 -4.75 0.73
N LEU A 577 0.94 -3.82 -0.21
CA LEU A 577 1.71 -3.72 -1.45
C LEU A 577 2.84 -2.68 -1.39
N GLY A 578 2.65 -1.59 -0.66
CA GLY A 578 3.60 -0.48 -0.54
C GLY A 578 4.74 -0.72 0.46
N SER A 579 4.61 -1.71 1.34
CA SER A 579 5.69 -2.09 2.26
C SER A 579 6.83 -2.83 1.56
N LYS A 580 8.07 -2.51 1.94
CA LYS A 580 9.29 -3.20 1.47
C LYS A 580 9.27 -4.71 1.76
N TYR A 581 8.66 -5.11 2.87
CA TYR A 581 8.48 -6.51 3.26
C TYR A 581 6.99 -6.81 3.38
N VAL A 582 6.57 -8.02 3.00
CA VAL A 582 5.18 -8.44 3.17
C VAL A 582 4.84 -8.40 4.67
N PRO A 583 3.81 -7.64 5.09
CA PRO A 583 3.44 -7.57 6.50
C PRO A 583 3.14 -8.96 7.08
N LEU A 584 3.63 -9.25 8.28
CA LEU A 584 3.50 -10.58 8.89
C LEU A 584 2.04 -10.97 9.15
N VAL A 585 1.19 -9.98 9.43
CA VAL A 585 -0.25 -10.16 9.58
C VAL A 585 -0.91 -10.82 8.35
N VAL A 586 -0.35 -10.68 7.15
CA VAL A 586 -0.88 -11.37 5.96
C VAL A 586 -0.86 -12.90 6.14
N GLN A 587 0.00 -13.44 7.00
CA GLN A 587 -0.01 -14.87 7.34
C GLN A 587 -1.26 -15.29 8.12
N SER A 588 -1.83 -14.38 8.92
CA SER A 588 -3.06 -14.64 9.66
C SER A 588 -4.30 -14.55 8.75
N PHE A 589 -4.18 -14.07 7.52
CA PHE A 589 -5.26 -14.14 6.50
C PHE A 589 -5.51 -15.57 6.00
N PHE A 590 -4.69 -16.53 6.43
CA PHE A 590 -4.86 -17.95 6.17
C PHE A 590 -5.31 -18.69 7.43
N ASP A 591 -6.05 -19.77 7.23
CA ASP A 591 -6.40 -20.71 8.31
C ASP A 591 -5.38 -21.86 8.37
N HIS A 592 -5.43 -22.71 9.40
CA HIS A 592 -4.52 -23.85 9.58
C HIS A 592 -3.04 -23.43 9.71
N HIS A 593 -2.80 -22.34 10.46
CA HIS A 593 -1.44 -21.88 10.74
C HIS A 593 -0.63 -22.99 11.43
N LYS A 594 0.59 -23.28 10.92
CA LYS A 594 1.49 -24.35 11.39
C LYS A 594 0.99 -25.80 11.24
N ALA A 595 -0.18 -26.04 10.63
CA ALA A 595 -0.70 -27.40 10.44
C ALA A 595 0.15 -28.21 9.46
N LEU A 596 0.49 -29.44 9.86
CA LEU A 596 1.09 -30.47 9.00
C LEU A 596 -0.01 -31.26 8.28
N SER A 597 0.31 -31.79 7.11
CA SER A 597 -0.65 -32.56 6.30
C SER A 597 -1.18 -33.79 7.04
N ARG A 598 -0.38 -34.40 7.93
CA ARG A 598 -0.84 -35.49 8.82
C ARG A 598 -1.93 -35.08 9.81
N ASP A 599 -2.03 -33.79 10.16
CA ASP A 599 -3.02 -33.27 11.11
C ASP A 599 -4.43 -33.22 10.49
N GLY A 600 -4.59 -33.63 9.23
CA GLY A 600 -5.87 -33.72 8.54
C GLY A 600 -6.83 -34.79 9.08
N ASP A 601 -6.41 -35.55 10.09
CA ASP A 601 -7.29 -36.43 10.88
C ASP A 601 -8.17 -35.60 11.84
N THR A 602 -7.61 -34.54 12.42
CA THR A 602 -8.26 -33.63 13.38
C THR A 602 -8.68 -32.31 12.75
N MET A 603 -8.00 -31.85 11.69
CA MET A 603 -8.27 -30.61 10.97
C MET A 603 -9.03 -30.82 9.65
N THR A 604 -9.66 -29.77 9.11
CA THR A 604 -10.28 -29.83 7.78
C THR A 604 -9.21 -29.93 6.70
N LEU A 605 -9.49 -30.66 5.61
CA LEU A 605 -8.54 -30.81 4.51
C LEU A 605 -8.49 -29.59 3.56
N LEU A 606 -9.54 -28.76 3.60
CA LEU A 606 -9.64 -27.50 2.88
C LEU A 606 -10.27 -26.44 3.77
N SER A 607 -9.70 -25.23 3.78
CA SER A 607 -10.29 -24.06 4.40
C SER A 607 -10.12 -22.82 3.51
N VAL A 608 -11.21 -22.05 3.36
CA VAL A 608 -11.23 -20.77 2.66
C VAL A 608 -11.43 -19.67 3.69
N LYS A 609 -10.50 -18.73 3.77
CA LYS A 609 -10.58 -17.55 4.63
C LYS A 609 -10.70 -16.29 3.77
N VAL A 610 -11.82 -15.58 3.91
CA VAL A 610 -12.06 -14.28 3.30
C VAL A 610 -11.78 -13.21 4.34
N THR A 611 -10.80 -12.35 4.09
CA THR A 611 -10.45 -11.23 4.97
C THR A 611 -10.80 -9.92 4.28
N GLU A 612 -11.75 -9.19 4.85
CA GLU A 612 -12.13 -7.85 4.45
C GLU A 612 -11.05 -6.85 4.87
N LEU A 613 -10.63 -6.00 3.94
CA LEU A 613 -9.67 -4.91 4.14
C LEU A 613 -10.40 -3.56 3.98
N VAL A 614 -9.75 -2.45 4.30
CA VAL A 614 -10.32 -1.10 4.15
C VAL A 614 -10.84 -0.86 2.73
N ASP A 615 -10.01 -1.10 1.73
CA ASP A 615 -10.24 -0.87 0.30
C ASP A 615 -10.16 -2.16 -0.55
N GLY A 616 -10.11 -3.33 0.10
CA GLY A 616 -9.86 -4.60 -0.58
C GLY A 616 -10.49 -5.82 0.07
N VAL A 617 -10.30 -6.97 -0.58
CA VAL A 617 -10.68 -8.29 -0.06
C VAL A 617 -9.54 -9.27 -0.35
N PHE A 618 -9.12 -10.01 0.66
CA PHE A 618 -8.17 -11.11 0.52
C PHE A 618 -8.88 -12.46 0.62
N ILE A 619 -8.75 -13.29 -0.41
CA ILE A 619 -9.28 -14.67 -0.42
C ILE A 619 -8.10 -15.62 -0.27
N GLY A 620 -7.89 -16.12 0.95
CA GLY A 620 -6.87 -17.10 1.32
C GLY A 620 -7.40 -18.53 1.29
N LEU A 621 -6.63 -19.45 0.75
CA LEU A 621 -6.98 -20.87 0.70
C LEU A 621 -5.88 -21.72 1.33
N SER A 622 -6.26 -22.61 2.24
CA SER A 622 -5.42 -23.59 2.93
C SER A 622 -5.87 -24.99 2.52
N MET A 623 -5.04 -25.72 1.78
CA MET A 623 -5.33 -27.09 1.32
C MET A 623 -4.30 -28.05 1.90
N ASN A 624 -4.75 -29.21 2.38
CA ASN A 624 -3.87 -30.26 2.86
C ASN A 624 -2.98 -30.73 1.70
N HIS A 625 -1.66 -30.63 1.88
CA HIS A 625 -0.73 -30.78 0.76
C HIS A 625 -0.63 -32.24 0.28
N SER A 626 -0.99 -33.22 1.11
CA SER A 626 -1.05 -34.63 0.69
C SER A 626 -2.15 -34.91 -0.34
N LEU A 627 -3.11 -34.01 -0.55
CA LEU A 627 -4.16 -34.17 -1.57
C LEU A 627 -3.82 -33.56 -2.93
N GLY A 628 -2.84 -32.67 -2.99
CA GLY A 628 -2.55 -31.97 -4.23
C GLY A 628 -1.28 -31.13 -4.19
N ASP A 629 -0.60 -31.12 -5.33
CA ASP A 629 0.53 -30.23 -5.58
C ASP A 629 0.07 -28.82 -6.02
N GLY A 630 1.03 -27.96 -6.39
CA GLY A 630 0.74 -26.61 -6.86
C GLY A 630 -0.18 -26.56 -8.09
N SER A 631 -0.13 -27.54 -8.98
CA SER A 631 -1.03 -27.61 -10.14
C SER A 631 -2.45 -27.94 -9.70
N SER A 632 -2.62 -28.93 -8.81
CA SER A 632 -3.93 -29.28 -8.23
C SER A 632 -4.52 -28.14 -7.41
N PHE A 633 -3.70 -27.43 -6.64
CA PHE A 633 -4.14 -26.25 -5.88
C PHE A 633 -4.75 -25.19 -6.79
N TRP A 634 -4.03 -24.77 -7.85
CA TRP A 634 -4.54 -23.74 -8.77
C TRP A 634 -5.66 -24.26 -9.66
N HIS A 635 -5.72 -25.57 -9.95
CA HIS A 635 -6.88 -26.16 -10.63
C HIS A 635 -8.14 -25.99 -9.78
N PHE A 636 -8.10 -26.34 -8.50
CA PHE A 636 -9.23 -26.11 -7.58
C PHE A 636 -9.60 -24.63 -7.49
N PHE A 637 -8.60 -23.76 -7.25
CA PHE A 637 -8.83 -22.32 -7.08
C PHE A 637 -9.49 -21.69 -8.33
N ASN A 638 -9.02 -22.04 -9.52
CA ASN A 638 -9.60 -21.57 -10.77
C ASN A 638 -10.99 -22.16 -11.03
N SER A 639 -11.23 -23.43 -10.72
CA SER A 639 -12.56 -24.03 -10.83
C SER A 639 -13.57 -23.40 -9.86
N LEU A 640 -13.15 -23.02 -8.66
CA LEU A 640 -13.98 -22.30 -7.71
C LEU A 640 -14.41 -20.93 -8.28
N SER A 641 -13.47 -20.21 -8.91
CA SER A 641 -13.76 -18.95 -9.60
C SER A 641 -14.68 -19.14 -10.83
N GLU A 642 -14.45 -20.18 -11.64
CA GLU A 642 -15.30 -20.50 -12.79
C GLU A 642 -16.76 -20.74 -12.36
N ILE A 643 -16.96 -21.54 -11.31
CA ILE A 643 -18.28 -21.82 -10.73
C ILE A 643 -18.91 -20.52 -10.20
N PHE A 644 -18.15 -19.71 -9.48
CA PHE A 644 -18.62 -18.42 -8.95
C PHE A 644 -19.17 -17.52 -10.07
N ASN A 645 -18.47 -17.44 -11.20
CA ASN A 645 -18.89 -16.60 -12.31
C ASN A 645 -20.05 -17.19 -13.13
N SER A 646 -20.30 -18.49 -13.06
CA SER A 646 -21.38 -19.15 -13.82
C SER A 646 -22.76 -19.13 -13.15
N GLN A 647 -22.89 -18.66 -11.90
CA GLN A 647 -24.13 -18.79 -11.12
C GLN A 647 -25.33 -17.97 -11.66
N GLU A 648 -25.14 -17.10 -12.65
CA GLU A 648 -26.22 -16.28 -13.24
C GLU A 648 -26.96 -16.97 -14.41
N ASP A 649 -26.41 -18.07 -14.95
CA ASP A 649 -27.01 -18.84 -16.04
C ASP A 649 -27.76 -20.07 -15.49
N ASN A 650 -29.09 -19.95 -15.39
CA ASN A 650 -30.01 -20.91 -14.75
C ASN A 650 -30.01 -22.38 -15.25
N ASN A 651 -29.10 -22.80 -16.15
CA ASN A 651 -29.11 -24.15 -16.76
C ASN A 651 -27.73 -24.85 -16.93
N LYS A 652 -26.63 -24.37 -16.32
CA LYS A 652 -25.27 -24.95 -16.53
C LYS A 652 -24.46 -25.34 -15.27
N PHE A 653 -25.05 -25.30 -14.08
CA PHE A 653 -24.39 -25.36 -12.76
C PHE A 653 -23.41 -26.53 -12.45
N LEU A 654 -23.22 -27.52 -13.33
CA LEU A 654 -22.44 -28.75 -13.05
C LEU A 654 -21.35 -29.11 -14.07
N CYS A 655 -21.07 -28.27 -15.07
CA CYS A 655 -20.09 -28.60 -16.11
C CYS A 655 -18.88 -27.66 -16.05
N LEU A 656 -17.83 -28.06 -15.31
CA LEU A 656 -16.50 -27.43 -15.41
C LEU A 656 -15.93 -27.65 -16.81
N LYS A 657 -15.29 -26.62 -17.39
CA LYS A 657 -14.56 -26.75 -18.66
C LYS A 657 -13.51 -27.85 -18.60
N ASN A 658 -12.80 -27.95 -17.47
CA ASN A 658 -11.76 -28.94 -17.22
C ASN A 658 -12.02 -29.65 -15.87
N PRO A 659 -12.84 -30.72 -15.83
CA PRO A 659 -13.12 -31.42 -14.58
C PRO A 659 -11.87 -32.14 -14.04
N PRO A 660 -11.71 -32.28 -12.72
CA PRO A 660 -10.60 -33.02 -12.13
C PRO A 660 -10.68 -34.51 -12.41
N ILE A 661 -9.54 -35.10 -12.78
CA ILE A 661 -9.37 -36.55 -12.90
C ILE A 661 -8.65 -37.04 -11.65
N PHE A 662 -9.28 -37.95 -10.92
CA PHE A 662 -8.66 -38.60 -9.76
C PHE A 662 -8.22 -40.00 -10.12
N ARG A 663 -7.24 -40.52 -9.37
CA ARG A 663 -6.82 -41.92 -9.47
C ARG A 663 -8.00 -42.86 -9.19
N GLU A 664 -8.10 -43.95 -9.94
CA GLU A 664 -9.09 -45.00 -9.70
C GLU A 664 -8.87 -45.67 -8.34
N VAL A 665 -9.97 -45.94 -7.63
CA VAL A 665 -9.99 -46.53 -6.27
C VAL A 665 -9.45 -47.98 -6.24
N SER A 666 -9.40 -48.65 -7.39
CA SER A 666 -8.93 -50.03 -7.60
C SER A 666 -7.40 -50.23 -7.54
N GLY A 667 -6.62 -49.20 -7.18
CA GLY A 667 -5.16 -49.29 -7.07
C GLY A 667 -4.66 -50.08 -5.85
N PRO A 668 -3.39 -50.55 -5.85
CA PRO A 668 -2.81 -51.25 -4.70
C PRO A 668 -2.76 -50.33 -3.46
N MET A 669 -3.21 -50.85 -2.32
CA MET A 669 -3.13 -50.17 -1.02
C MET A 669 -1.68 -50.23 -0.52
N TYR A 670 -1.08 -49.07 -0.25
CA TYR A 670 0.26 -48.98 0.33
C TYR A 670 0.17 -48.89 1.85
N SER A 671 0.98 -49.67 2.55
CA SER A 671 1.10 -49.64 4.01
C SER A 671 2.44 -49.01 4.41
N LEU A 672 2.41 -48.12 5.40
CA LEU A 672 3.63 -47.52 5.95
C LEU A 672 3.95 -48.14 7.32
N PRO A 673 5.21 -48.47 7.62
CA PRO A 673 5.65 -48.78 8.96
C PRO A 673 5.63 -47.49 9.78
N PHE A 674 4.58 -47.32 10.60
CA PHE A 674 4.58 -46.27 11.61
C PHE A 674 5.38 -46.80 12.80
N SER A 675 6.66 -46.40 12.91
CA SER A 675 7.29 -46.38 14.23
C SER A 675 6.58 -45.33 15.07
N GLU A 676 6.42 -45.56 16.38
CA GLU A 676 5.92 -44.56 17.32
C GLU A 676 6.58 -43.19 17.04
N PRO A 677 5.83 -42.08 17.14
CA PRO A 677 6.33 -40.78 16.75
C PRO A 677 7.62 -40.49 17.50
N ASP A 678 8.71 -40.37 16.73
CA ASP A 678 10.00 -39.95 17.22
C ASP A 678 9.82 -38.53 17.78
N GLU A 679 9.80 -38.40 19.12
CA GLU A 679 9.70 -37.12 19.84
C GLU A 679 10.81 -36.12 19.42
N SER A 680 11.83 -36.60 18.70
CA SER A 680 12.93 -35.83 18.14
C SER A 680 12.59 -34.98 16.90
N ILE A 681 11.42 -35.16 16.24
CA ILE A 681 10.86 -34.13 15.33
C ILE A 681 10.23 -33.03 16.20
N SER A 682 11.07 -32.46 17.06
CA SER A 682 10.72 -31.29 17.86
C SER A 682 10.33 -30.18 16.89
N GLN A 683 9.22 -29.52 17.22
CA GLN A 683 8.83 -28.25 16.61
C GLN A 683 9.92 -27.22 16.91
N SER A 684 11.06 -27.27 16.22
CA SER A 684 12.03 -26.18 16.27
C SER A 684 11.28 -24.94 15.80
N GLU A 685 11.13 -23.93 16.65
CA GLU A 685 10.52 -22.68 16.23
C GLU A 685 11.27 -22.15 15.01
N ARG A 686 10.59 -22.09 13.86
CA ARG A 686 11.18 -21.48 12.67
C ARG A 686 11.44 -20.00 12.98
N PRO A 687 12.60 -19.44 12.62
CA PRO A 687 12.80 -18.00 12.71
C PRO A 687 11.79 -17.27 11.82
N VAL A 688 11.48 -16.03 12.17
CA VAL A 688 10.55 -15.13 11.46
C VAL A 688 11.38 -14.64 10.32
N LEU A 689 10.84 -14.91 9.15
CA LEU A 689 11.46 -14.54 7.91
C LEU A 689 10.85 -13.23 7.46
N LYS A 690 11.71 -12.26 7.15
CA LYS A 690 11.31 -11.06 6.42
C LYS A 690 11.09 -11.47 4.96
N GLU A 691 9.83 -11.55 4.53
CA GLU A 691 9.46 -11.88 3.15
C GLU A 691 9.52 -10.63 2.28
N ARG A 692 10.22 -10.70 1.14
CA ARG A 692 10.31 -9.61 0.17
C ARG A 692 9.89 -10.07 -1.21
N MET A 693 9.09 -9.26 -1.88
CA MET A 693 8.73 -9.45 -3.28
C MET A 693 9.75 -8.74 -4.17
N PHE A 694 10.31 -9.47 -5.13
CA PHE A 694 11.19 -8.92 -6.17
C PHE A 694 10.48 -9.01 -7.51
N HIS A 695 10.38 -7.88 -8.21
CA HIS A 695 9.86 -7.82 -9.57
C HIS A 695 11.03 -7.87 -10.56
N PHE A 696 10.88 -8.69 -11.60
CA PHE A 696 11.82 -8.77 -12.72
C PHE A 696 11.01 -8.51 -13.99
N SER A 697 11.36 -7.47 -14.76
CA SER A 697 10.69 -7.16 -16.02
C SER A 697 10.91 -8.27 -17.04
N SER A 698 10.01 -8.40 -18.01
CA SER A 698 10.15 -9.39 -19.08
C SER A 698 11.42 -9.14 -19.91
N GLU A 699 11.83 -7.87 -20.08
CA GLU A 699 13.11 -7.50 -20.65
C GLU A 699 14.29 -8.01 -19.83
N THR A 700 14.30 -7.79 -18.51
CA THR A 700 15.37 -8.29 -17.62
C THR A 700 15.47 -9.81 -17.72
N VAL A 701 14.33 -10.50 -17.70
CA VAL A 701 14.29 -11.96 -17.79
C VAL A 701 14.77 -12.45 -19.16
N ARG A 702 14.43 -11.75 -20.25
CA ARG A 702 14.90 -12.06 -21.61
C ARG A 702 16.40 -11.83 -21.75
N SER A 703 16.92 -10.73 -21.20
CA SER A 703 18.34 -10.42 -21.14
C SER A 703 19.11 -11.47 -20.35
N LEU A 704 18.63 -11.85 -19.16
CA LEU A 704 19.20 -12.94 -18.36
C LEU A 704 19.22 -14.27 -19.13
N LYS A 705 18.13 -14.60 -19.82
CA LYS A 705 18.08 -15.80 -20.66
C LYS A 705 19.10 -15.74 -21.80
N SER A 706 19.16 -14.61 -22.52
CA SER A 706 20.08 -14.42 -23.65
C SER A 706 21.52 -14.57 -23.20
N LYS A 707 21.89 -13.84 -22.15
CA LYS A 707 23.24 -13.83 -21.61
C LYS A 707 23.66 -15.21 -21.09
N ALA A 708 22.76 -15.98 -20.47
CA ALA A 708 23.08 -17.32 -19.96
C ALA A 708 23.36 -18.31 -21.09
N ASN A 709 22.60 -18.19 -22.17
CA ASN A 709 22.73 -19.01 -23.36
C ASN A 709 24.01 -18.64 -24.15
N GLU A 710 24.34 -17.35 -24.24
CA GLU A 710 25.56 -16.84 -24.88
C GLU A 710 26.83 -17.31 -24.16
N GLU A 711 26.92 -17.10 -22.84
CA GLU A 711 28.06 -17.53 -22.00
C GLU A 711 28.34 -19.05 -22.11
N CYS A 712 27.28 -19.85 -22.30
CA CYS A 712 27.39 -21.31 -22.39
C CYS A 712 27.37 -21.88 -23.82
N GLY A 713 27.33 -21.03 -24.86
CA GLY A 713 27.25 -21.49 -26.26
C GLY A 713 26.05 -22.41 -26.55
N THR A 714 24.90 -22.17 -25.94
CA THR A 714 23.69 -23.01 -26.05
C THR A 714 22.45 -22.16 -26.28
N THR A 715 21.32 -22.78 -26.64
CA THR A 715 20.01 -22.12 -26.74
C THR A 715 18.94 -22.78 -25.86
N LYS A 716 19.35 -23.79 -25.07
CA LYS A 716 18.45 -24.68 -24.34
C LYS A 716 18.12 -24.21 -22.92
N ILE A 717 18.80 -23.18 -22.41
CA ILE A 717 18.56 -22.65 -21.06
C ILE A 717 17.28 -21.80 -21.07
N SER A 718 16.34 -22.13 -20.19
CA SER A 718 15.06 -21.42 -20.07
C SER A 718 15.16 -20.15 -19.22
N SER A 719 14.16 -19.26 -19.35
CA SER A 719 14.02 -18.07 -18.52
C SER A 719 13.97 -18.39 -17.02
N LEU A 720 13.22 -19.43 -16.64
CA LEU A 720 13.11 -19.85 -15.24
C LEU A 720 14.45 -20.37 -14.70
N GLN A 721 15.22 -21.13 -15.50
CA GLN A 721 16.55 -21.61 -15.11
C GLN A 721 17.54 -20.45 -14.95
N SER A 722 17.50 -19.47 -15.86
CA SER A 722 18.36 -18.29 -15.82
C SER A 722 18.08 -17.42 -14.59
N LEU A 723 16.80 -17.18 -14.28
CA LEU A 723 16.39 -16.45 -13.08
C LEU A 723 16.71 -17.24 -11.80
N THR A 724 16.49 -18.56 -11.80
CA THR A 724 16.85 -19.43 -10.67
C THR A 724 18.35 -19.39 -10.40
N ALA A 725 19.18 -19.41 -11.43
CA ALA A 725 20.64 -19.30 -11.30
C ALA A 725 21.04 -17.97 -10.64
N LEU A 726 20.47 -16.85 -11.10
CA LEU A 726 20.73 -15.54 -10.50
C LEU A 726 20.37 -15.52 -9.00
N ILE A 727 19.20 -16.05 -8.65
CA ILE A 727 18.71 -16.09 -7.26
C ILE A 727 19.60 -16.99 -6.41
N TRP A 728 19.95 -18.18 -6.90
CA TRP A 728 20.84 -19.10 -6.20
C TRP A 728 22.20 -18.45 -5.90
N ARG A 729 22.84 -17.85 -6.91
CA ARG A 729 24.10 -17.09 -6.74
C ARG A 729 23.95 -15.96 -5.71
N SER A 730 22.86 -15.20 -5.79
CA SER A 730 22.65 -14.03 -4.95
C SER A 730 22.42 -14.39 -3.48
N ILE A 731 21.62 -15.43 -3.21
CA ILE A 731 21.40 -15.93 -1.84
C ILE A 731 22.69 -16.52 -1.27
N THR A 732 23.41 -17.34 -2.06
CA THR A 732 24.69 -17.91 -1.61
C THR A 732 25.71 -16.82 -1.27
N ARG A 733 25.81 -15.76 -2.10
CA ARG A 733 26.66 -14.60 -1.81
C ARG A 733 26.24 -13.88 -0.53
N ALA A 734 24.94 -13.65 -0.34
CA ALA A 734 24.42 -12.98 0.85
C ALA A 734 24.70 -13.76 2.13
N ARG A 735 24.69 -15.10 2.06
CA ARG A 735 25.01 -16.01 3.18
C ARG A 735 26.49 -16.08 3.53
N LYS A 736 27.39 -15.56 2.68
CA LYS A 736 28.85 -15.59 2.88
C LYS A 736 29.36 -17.01 3.18
N LEU A 737 28.86 -18.01 2.45
CA LEU A 737 29.30 -19.39 2.62
C LEU A 737 30.80 -19.51 2.25
N PRO A 738 31.58 -20.36 2.94
CA PRO A 738 32.97 -20.67 2.56
C PRO A 738 33.05 -21.20 1.13
N ASN A 739 34.11 -20.83 0.41
CA ASN A 739 34.29 -21.18 -1.01
C ASN A 739 34.26 -22.70 -1.27
N ASP A 740 34.80 -23.50 -0.34
CA ASP A 740 34.85 -24.96 -0.41
C ASP A 740 33.53 -25.64 0.01
N GLN A 741 32.59 -24.90 0.61
CA GLN A 741 31.30 -25.46 1.03
C GLN A 741 30.40 -25.73 -0.18
N GLU A 742 29.82 -26.94 -0.23
CA GLU A 742 28.77 -27.27 -1.20
C GLU A 742 27.51 -26.44 -0.96
N THR A 743 26.96 -25.90 -2.05
CA THR A 743 25.65 -25.26 -2.10
C THR A 743 24.76 -26.01 -3.08
N THR A 744 23.46 -26.08 -2.79
CA THR A 744 22.49 -26.86 -3.57
C THR A 744 21.26 -26.01 -3.91
N CYS A 745 20.85 -26.02 -5.17
CA CYS A 745 19.56 -25.49 -5.62
C CYS A 745 18.58 -26.63 -5.91
N ARG A 746 17.40 -26.59 -5.28
CA ARG A 746 16.31 -27.55 -5.47
C ARG A 746 15.16 -26.87 -6.22
N LEU A 747 14.81 -27.39 -7.40
CA LEU A 747 13.70 -26.89 -8.21
C LEU A 747 12.55 -27.88 -8.18
N ALA A 748 11.38 -27.43 -7.74
CA ALA A 748 10.18 -28.26 -7.76
C ALA A 748 9.69 -28.45 -9.21
N ALA A 749 9.63 -29.70 -9.69
CA ALA A 749 9.25 -30.04 -11.05
C ALA A 749 7.92 -30.82 -11.08
N GLY A 750 7.00 -30.36 -11.92
CA GLY A 750 5.77 -31.09 -12.21
C GLY A 750 6.05 -32.27 -13.14
N ASN A 751 5.58 -33.46 -12.77
CA ASN A 751 5.94 -34.71 -13.40
C ASN A 751 4.84 -35.32 -14.27
N ARG A 752 3.63 -34.73 -14.33
CA ARG A 752 2.50 -35.28 -15.10
C ARG A 752 2.87 -35.66 -16.53
N SER A 753 3.55 -34.78 -17.26
CA SER A 753 4.01 -35.05 -18.64
C SER A 753 5.25 -35.94 -18.74
N ARG A 754 5.92 -36.22 -17.62
CA ARG A 754 7.12 -37.08 -17.54
C ARG A 754 6.79 -38.52 -17.16
N MET A 755 5.60 -38.78 -16.62
CA MET A 755 5.13 -40.13 -16.33
C MET A 755 5.03 -40.94 -17.63
N ASN A 756 5.16 -42.26 -17.52
CA ASN A 756 4.95 -43.18 -18.64
C ASN A 756 3.87 -44.21 -18.27
N PRO A 757 2.66 -44.13 -18.85
CA PRO A 757 2.21 -43.12 -19.82
C PRO A 757 2.07 -41.72 -19.18
N PRO A 758 2.12 -40.62 -19.99
CA PRO A 758 1.90 -39.27 -19.50
C PRO A 758 0.49 -39.10 -18.90
N LEU A 759 0.40 -38.36 -17.80
CA LEU A 759 -0.88 -38.08 -17.16
C LEU A 759 -1.53 -36.81 -17.73
N PRO A 760 -2.88 -36.77 -17.84
CA PRO A 760 -3.60 -35.55 -18.18
C PRO A 760 -3.25 -34.40 -17.24
N MET A 761 -3.23 -33.16 -17.75
CA MET A 761 -2.84 -32.00 -16.94
C MET A 761 -3.86 -31.65 -15.84
N ASN A 762 -5.13 -32.04 -16.04
CA ASN A 762 -6.21 -31.95 -15.05
C ASN A 762 -6.25 -33.14 -14.07
N HIS A 763 -5.23 -34.00 -14.05
CA HIS A 763 -5.10 -35.04 -13.03
C HIS A 763 -4.79 -34.40 -11.66
N PHE A 764 -5.65 -34.66 -10.69
CA PHE A 764 -5.60 -34.14 -9.33
C PHE A 764 -4.78 -35.06 -8.41
N GLY A 765 -3.93 -34.50 -7.55
CA GLY A 765 -3.01 -35.24 -6.66
C GLY A 765 -1.56 -34.73 -6.74
N ASN A 766 -0.65 -35.35 -5.99
CA ASN A 766 0.77 -34.98 -6.02
C ASN A 766 1.54 -35.71 -7.13
N TYR A 767 2.03 -34.94 -8.11
CA TYR A 767 2.98 -35.43 -9.12
C TYR A 767 4.12 -34.44 -9.24
N ILE A 768 4.83 -34.26 -8.12
CA ILE A 768 5.91 -33.29 -7.97
C ILE A 768 7.14 -33.96 -7.35
N SER A 769 8.32 -33.59 -7.80
CA SER A 769 9.60 -34.00 -7.20
C SER A 769 10.61 -32.86 -7.27
N LEU A 770 11.72 -32.99 -6.55
CA LEU A 770 12.77 -31.98 -6.53
C LEU A 770 13.88 -32.34 -7.50
N VAL A 771 14.13 -31.46 -8.47
CA VAL A 771 15.34 -31.47 -9.30
C VAL A 771 16.45 -30.83 -8.49
N ILE A 772 17.59 -31.51 -8.36
CA ILE A 772 18.70 -31.11 -7.48
C ILE A 772 19.91 -30.75 -8.34
N ALA A 773 20.45 -29.55 -8.15
CA ALA A 773 21.74 -29.13 -8.70
C ALA A 773 22.66 -28.70 -7.54
N THR A 774 23.86 -29.29 -7.47
CA THR A 774 24.83 -29.05 -6.38
C THR A 774 26.17 -28.63 -6.95
N THR A 775 26.85 -27.67 -6.33
CA THR A 775 28.19 -27.19 -6.73
C THR A 775 28.90 -26.57 -5.52
N THR A 776 30.20 -26.27 -5.59
CA THR A 776 30.89 -25.52 -4.52
C THR A 776 30.53 -24.03 -4.56
N THR A 777 30.61 -23.34 -3.43
CA THR A 777 30.32 -21.89 -3.36
C THR A 777 31.29 -21.09 -4.24
N GLY A 778 32.57 -21.45 -4.27
CA GLY A 778 33.58 -20.86 -5.16
C GLY A 778 33.17 -21.02 -6.62
N ASP A 779 32.87 -22.25 -7.07
CA ASP A 779 32.44 -22.50 -8.45
C ASP A 779 31.16 -21.73 -8.81
N LEU A 780 30.23 -21.56 -7.87
CA LEU A 780 28.98 -20.83 -8.11
C LEU A 780 29.20 -19.32 -8.27
N LEU A 781 30.12 -18.75 -7.47
CA LEU A 781 30.30 -17.30 -7.39
C LEU A 781 31.38 -16.77 -8.34
N GLU A 782 32.44 -17.53 -8.59
CA GLU A 782 33.61 -17.11 -9.37
C GLU A 782 33.43 -17.37 -10.88
N ASN A 783 32.68 -18.41 -11.27
CA ASN A 783 32.38 -18.67 -12.68
C ASN A 783 31.33 -17.70 -13.25
N GLU A 784 31.21 -17.71 -14.58
CA GLU A 784 30.14 -17.04 -15.32
C GLU A 784 28.75 -17.50 -14.85
N PHE A 785 27.75 -16.61 -14.93
CA PHE A 785 26.43 -16.96 -14.37
C PHE A 785 25.71 -18.03 -15.21
N GLY A 786 26.03 -18.10 -16.50
CA GLY A 786 25.59 -19.13 -17.43
C GLY A 786 25.92 -20.53 -16.92
N CYS A 787 27.09 -20.74 -16.29
CA CYS A 787 27.49 -22.06 -15.76
C CYS A 787 26.48 -22.58 -14.73
N ALA A 788 25.98 -21.72 -13.84
CA ALA A 788 24.96 -22.09 -12.87
C ALA A 788 23.62 -22.43 -13.54
N ALA A 789 23.25 -21.66 -14.58
CA ALA A 789 22.02 -21.90 -15.35
C ALA A 789 22.10 -23.19 -16.18
N LEU A 790 23.28 -23.52 -16.74
CA LEU A 790 23.56 -24.75 -17.45
C LEU A 790 23.49 -25.97 -16.52
N LYS A 791 24.01 -25.86 -15.29
CA LYS A 791 23.92 -26.93 -14.29
C LYS A 791 22.47 -27.25 -13.93
N LEU A 792 21.62 -26.22 -13.80
CA LEU A 792 20.18 -26.39 -13.63
C LEU A 792 19.52 -27.03 -14.86
N HIS A 793 19.97 -26.67 -16.07
CA HIS A 793 19.49 -27.28 -17.30
C HIS A 793 19.82 -28.78 -17.39
N GLN A 794 21.05 -29.17 -17.05
CA GLN A 794 21.48 -30.56 -17.00
C GLN A 794 20.64 -31.35 -15.99
N ALA A 795 20.50 -30.85 -14.75
CA ALA A 795 19.69 -31.49 -13.72
C ALA A 795 18.22 -31.70 -14.14
N VAL A 796 17.61 -30.71 -14.83
CA VAL A 796 16.23 -30.84 -15.35
C VAL A 796 16.12 -31.83 -16.51
N THR A 797 17.17 -31.98 -17.31
CA THR A 797 17.22 -32.89 -18.46
C THR A 797 17.38 -34.34 -18.00
N GLU A 798 18.20 -34.57 -16.99
CA GLU A 798 18.40 -35.88 -16.34
C GLU A 798 17.19 -36.34 -15.51
N HIS A 799 16.22 -35.45 -15.26
CA HIS A 799 15.04 -35.74 -14.45
C HIS A 799 13.94 -36.45 -15.25
N THR A 800 14.20 -37.68 -15.70
CA THR A 800 13.30 -38.46 -16.58
C THR A 800 12.21 -39.21 -15.81
N GLY A 801 11.18 -39.67 -16.53
CA GLY A 801 10.11 -40.51 -15.97
C GLY A 801 10.63 -41.79 -15.31
N GLU A 802 11.61 -42.45 -15.95
CA GLU A 802 12.26 -43.66 -15.43
C GLU A 802 12.97 -43.40 -14.10
N LYS A 803 13.67 -42.26 -13.98
CA LYS A 803 14.34 -41.85 -12.72
C LYS A 803 13.33 -41.59 -11.61
N ILE A 804 12.23 -40.89 -11.92
CA ILE A 804 11.15 -40.61 -10.97
C ILE A 804 10.54 -41.92 -10.44
N SER A 805 10.25 -42.87 -11.33
CA SER A 805 9.71 -44.18 -10.94
C SER A 805 10.71 -44.98 -10.10
N ALA A 806 11.99 -45.00 -10.49
CA ALA A 806 13.04 -45.70 -9.74
C ALA A 806 13.26 -45.12 -8.33
N ASP A 807 13.23 -43.80 -8.18
CA ASP A 807 13.34 -43.14 -6.87
C ASP A 807 12.12 -43.42 -5.98
N MET A 808 10.92 -43.48 -6.58
CA MET A 808 9.69 -43.89 -5.86
C MET A 808 9.75 -45.35 -5.40
N ASP A 809 10.22 -46.26 -6.25
CA ASP A 809 10.41 -47.67 -5.89
C ASP A 809 11.46 -47.84 -4.79
N ARG A 810 12.54 -47.03 -4.82
CA ARG A 810 13.54 -47.01 -3.75
C ARG A 810 12.92 -46.53 -2.44
N TRP A 811 12.11 -45.47 -2.48
CA TRP A 811 11.42 -44.95 -1.31
C TRP A 811 10.46 -45.99 -0.70
N LEU A 812 9.66 -46.67 -1.54
CA LEU A 812 8.75 -47.74 -1.12
C LEU A 812 9.47 -48.92 -0.45
N LYS A 813 10.70 -49.24 -0.90
CA LYS A 813 11.49 -50.35 -0.32
C LYS A 813 12.22 -49.96 0.97
N ALA A 814 12.74 -48.74 1.06
CA ALA A 814 13.67 -48.32 2.11
C ALA A 814 13.08 -47.31 3.11
N HIS A 815 11.85 -46.82 2.91
CA HIS A 815 11.17 -45.86 3.79
C HIS A 815 12.02 -44.63 4.13
N LEU A 816 12.74 -44.12 3.13
CA LEU A 816 13.72 -43.04 3.30
C LEU A 816 13.04 -41.78 3.86
N LYS A 817 13.56 -41.26 4.99
CA LYS A 817 13.09 -40.00 5.59
C LYS A 817 13.39 -38.82 4.64
N LEU A 818 12.48 -37.85 4.60
CA LEU A 818 12.68 -36.57 3.91
C LEU A 818 13.60 -35.65 4.76
N ASP A 819 14.88 -36.00 4.87
CA ASP A 819 15.83 -35.21 5.66
C ASP A 819 16.37 -34.00 4.90
N GLY A 820 16.62 -32.89 5.61
CA GLY A 820 17.42 -31.77 5.11
C GLY A 820 16.69 -30.72 4.26
N PHE A 821 15.42 -30.39 4.55
CA PHE A 821 14.75 -29.22 3.91
C PHE A 821 15.30 -27.87 4.38
N PHE A 822 15.94 -27.81 5.55
CA PHE A 822 16.23 -26.56 6.26
C PHE A 822 17.72 -26.23 6.39
N SER A 823 18.58 -26.81 5.54
CA SER A 823 20.01 -26.53 5.59
C SER A 823 20.35 -25.16 4.97
N PRO A 824 21.22 -24.34 5.60
CA PRO A 824 21.54 -22.98 5.13
C PRO A 824 22.30 -22.95 3.80
N ASN A 825 22.83 -24.08 3.32
CA ASN A 825 23.45 -24.18 2.01
C ASN A 825 22.47 -24.51 0.87
N ILE A 826 21.17 -24.61 1.18
CA ILE A 826 20.13 -24.98 0.21
C ILE A 826 19.29 -23.76 -0.17
N VAL A 827 19.03 -23.61 -1.48
CA VAL A 827 18.02 -22.70 -2.04
C VAL A 827 16.93 -23.54 -2.67
N HIS A 828 15.68 -23.30 -2.32
CA HIS A 828 14.54 -24.06 -2.82
C HIS A 828 13.63 -23.16 -3.66
N MET A 829 13.55 -23.43 -4.96
CA MET A 829 12.60 -22.82 -5.88
C MET A 829 11.29 -23.60 -5.91
N GLY A 830 10.22 -23.00 -5.38
CA GLY A 830 8.86 -23.52 -5.43
C GLY A 830 7.92 -22.66 -6.26
N SER A 831 6.72 -23.17 -6.49
CA SER A 831 5.73 -22.58 -7.40
C SER A 831 6.24 -22.47 -8.84
N SER A 832 5.37 -22.02 -9.74
CA SER A 832 5.70 -21.86 -11.15
C SER A 832 5.06 -20.57 -11.67
N PRO A 833 5.75 -19.82 -12.55
CA PRO A 833 5.14 -18.71 -13.26
C PRO A 833 4.10 -19.17 -14.28
N ARG A 834 4.08 -20.47 -14.64
CA ARG A 834 3.11 -21.05 -15.59
C ARG A 834 1.71 -21.28 -15.01
N PHE A 835 1.56 -21.19 -13.69
CA PHE A 835 0.23 -21.33 -13.10
C PHE A 835 -0.60 -20.09 -13.41
N ASN A 836 -1.84 -20.29 -13.85
CA ASN A 836 -2.79 -19.19 -14.03
C ASN A 836 -3.29 -18.72 -12.64
N LYS A 837 -2.58 -17.76 -12.05
CA LYS A 837 -2.88 -17.24 -10.70
C LYS A 837 -3.82 -16.04 -10.73
N TYR A 838 -3.72 -15.22 -11.77
CA TYR A 838 -4.48 -13.97 -11.93
C TYR A 838 -5.75 -14.12 -12.77
N GLY A 839 -5.98 -15.29 -13.38
CA GLY A 839 -7.20 -15.58 -14.14
C GLY A 839 -8.40 -15.97 -13.27
N SER A 840 -8.25 -16.04 -11.95
CA SER A 840 -9.36 -16.23 -11.01
C SER A 840 -9.99 -14.87 -10.67
N GLU A 841 -11.28 -14.73 -10.98
CA GLU A 841 -12.10 -13.55 -10.67
C GLU A 841 -13.30 -13.94 -9.79
N PHE A 842 -13.64 -13.09 -8.81
CA PHE A 842 -14.79 -13.29 -7.92
C PHE A 842 -15.72 -12.07 -7.94
N GLY A 843 -16.03 -11.56 -9.13
CA GLY A 843 -16.88 -10.37 -9.31
C GLY A 843 -16.20 -9.02 -8.97
N MET A 844 -14.95 -9.04 -8.51
CA MET A 844 -14.14 -7.85 -8.15
C MET A 844 -13.08 -7.51 -9.21
N GLY A 845 -13.12 -8.18 -10.37
CA GLY A 845 -12.05 -8.14 -11.38
C GLY A 845 -10.85 -9.04 -11.02
N LYS A 846 -9.74 -8.84 -11.73
CA LYS A 846 -8.50 -9.60 -11.54
C LYS A 846 -7.85 -9.27 -10.20
N ALA A 847 -7.26 -10.27 -9.55
CA ALA A 847 -6.47 -10.07 -8.34
C ALA A 847 -5.30 -9.12 -8.60
N VAL A 848 -5.01 -8.22 -7.66
CA VAL A 848 -3.89 -7.27 -7.74
C VAL A 848 -2.59 -7.89 -7.24
N ALA A 849 -2.65 -8.90 -6.37
CA ALA A 849 -1.46 -9.58 -5.87
C ALA A 849 -1.74 -11.01 -5.39
N VAL A 850 -0.68 -11.83 -5.36
CA VAL A 850 -0.67 -13.16 -4.73
C VAL A 850 0.18 -13.10 -3.46
N ARG A 851 -0.29 -13.77 -2.40
CA ARG A 851 0.49 -13.97 -1.16
C ARG A 851 0.43 -15.43 -0.72
N SER A 852 1.36 -15.83 0.14
CA SER A 852 1.41 -17.19 0.69
C SER A 852 1.45 -17.22 2.21
N GLY A 853 0.81 -18.25 2.77
CA GLY A 853 0.76 -18.49 4.20
C GLY A 853 2.03 -19.19 4.73
N TYR A 854 1.98 -19.55 6.01
CA TYR A 854 3.08 -20.12 6.79
C TYR A 854 3.72 -21.37 6.17
N GLY A 855 2.91 -22.29 5.63
CA GLY A 855 3.41 -23.60 5.18
C GLY A 855 4.51 -23.54 4.12
N GLY A 856 4.53 -22.47 3.33
CA GLY A 856 5.52 -22.20 2.30
C GLY A 856 6.72 -21.34 2.73
N LYS A 857 6.92 -21.06 4.03
CA LYS A 857 7.95 -20.13 4.52
C LYS A 857 9.03 -20.86 5.35
N TYR A 858 10.26 -20.83 4.85
CA TYR A 858 11.50 -21.25 5.51
C TYR A 858 12.70 -20.56 4.84
N ASP A 859 13.84 -20.42 5.52
CA ASP A 859 15.02 -19.76 4.96
C ASP A 859 15.48 -20.43 3.65
N GLY A 860 15.85 -19.63 2.65
CA GLY A 860 16.19 -20.11 1.31
C GLY A 860 15.02 -20.54 0.43
N LYS A 861 13.76 -20.46 0.91
CA LYS A 861 12.58 -20.71 0.07
C LYS A 861 12.26 -19.52 -0.80
N VAL A 862 12.18 -19.76 -2.10
CA VAL A 862 11.79 -18.78 -3.10
C VAL A 862 10.54 -19.29 -3.82
N SER A 863 9.53 -18.44 -3.96
CA SER A 863 8.32 -18.76 -4.73
C SER A 863 8.26 -17.92 -5.99
N ALA A 864 8.24 -18.56 -7.15
CA ALA A 864 8.13 -17.86 -8.42
C ALA A 864 6.66 -17.65 -8.80
N TYR A 865 6.27 -16.40 -9.02
CA TYR A 865 4.97 -16.01 -9.54
C TYR A 865 5.16 -15.44 -10.95
N PRO A 866 4.17 -15.60 -11.86
CA PRO A 866 4.19 -14.75 -13.04
C PRO A 866 4.24 -13.32 -12.52
N GLY A 867 5.21 -12.54 -13.01
CA GLY A 867 5.10 -11.10 -12.83
C GLY A 867 3.78 -10.71 -13.46
N ARG A 868 2.97 -9.93 -12.74
CA ARG A 868 2.19 -8.92 -13.46
C ARG A 868 3.29 -8.13 -14.16
N GLU A 869 3.42 -8.23 -15.48
CA GLU A 869 4.29 -7.30 -16.20
C GLU A 869 3.89 -5.92 -15.65
N GLY A 870 4.82 -5.28 -14.93
CA GLY A 870 4.61 -4.17 -13.98
C GLY A 870 3.31 -4.23 -13.14
N GLY A 871 2.84 -3.17 -12.53
CA GLY A 871 2.23 -2.14 -13.34
C GLY A 871 2.02 -2.52 -14.79
N ALA A 872 0.93 -3.26 -15.10
CA ALA A 872 0.47 -3.61 -16.45
C ALA A 872 1.45 -3.18 -17.56
N SER A 873 2.51 -3.94 -17.80
CA SER A 873 3.47 -3.73 -18.88
C SER A 873 3.01 -4.62 -20.03
N ILE A 874 2.98 -4.02 -21.21
CA ILE A 874 2.41 -4.58 -22.42
C ILE A 874 3.52 -5.28 -23.20
N ASP A 875 3.25 -6.44 -23.80
CA ASP A 875 4.22 -7.07 -24.71
C ASP A 875 4.42 -6.16 -25.94
N LEU A 876 5.48 -5.36 -25.89
CA LEU A 876 5.78 -4.31 -26.88
C LEU A 876 6.08 -4.90 -28.26
N GLU A 877 6.76 -6.04 -28.33
CA GLU A 877 7.07 -6.69 -29.61
C GLU A 877 5.81 -7.30 -30.21
N LYS A 878 5.00 -7.98 -29.40
CA LYS A 878 3.68 -8.45 -29.83
C LYS A 878 2.77 -7.31 -30.28
N LEU A 879 2.81 -6.16 -29.61
CA LEU A 879 2.03 -4.98 -30.01
C LEU A 879 2.53 -4.39 -31.33
N LYS A 880 3.85 -4.32 -31.54
CA LYS A 880 4.44 -3.90 -32.82
C LYS A 880 4.06 -4.85 -33.95
N ASP A 881 4.15 -6.16 -33.73
CA ASP A 881 3.76 -7.18 -34.71
C ASP A 881 2.26 -7.09 -35.03
N SER A 882 1.44 -6.92 -33.99
CA SER A 882 0.00 -6.72 -34.14
C SER A 882 -0.32 -5.44 -34.90
N LEU A 883 0.44 -4.37 -34.68
CA LEU A 883 0.32 -3.12 -35.43
C LEU A 883 0.70 -3.33 -36.89
N ALA A 884 1.78 -4.04 -37.19
CA ALA A 884 2.18 -4.35 -38.56
C ALA A 884 1.08 -5.13 -39.30
N ILE A 885 0.47 -6.12 -38.65
CA ILE A 885 -0.66 -6.89 -39.21
C ILE A 885 -1.89 -5.99 -39.38
N ALA A 886 -2.24 -5.17 -38.38
CA ALA A 886 -3.37 -4.25 -38.48
C ALA A 886 -3.20 -3.28 -39.66
N LEU A 887 -2.00 -2.76 -39.88
CA LEU A 887 -1.71 -1.85 -40.98
C LEU A 887 -1.88 -2.49 -42.36
N VAL A 888 -1.89 -3.81 -42.50
CA VAL A 888 -2.28 -4.46 -43.78
C VAL A 888 -3.74 -4.15 -44.12
N HIS A 889 -4.63 -4.21 -43.11
CA HIS A 889 -6.04 -3.89 -43.27
C HIS A 889 -6.31 -2.39 -43.32
N PHE A 890 -5.49 -1.60 -42.64
CA PHE A 890 -5.63 -0.15 -42.52
C PHE A 890 -4.47 0.60 -43.19
N TYR A 891 -4.03 0.14 -44.38
CA TYR A 891 -2.83 0.62 -45.06
C TYR A 891 -2.73 2.14 -45.28
N PRO A 892 -3.81 2.93 -45.46
CA PRO A 892 -3.67 4.39 -45.59
C PRO A 892 -3.08 5.05 -44.34
N LEU A 893 -3.22 4.44 -43.15
CA LEU A 893 -2.63 4.95 -41.91
C LEU A 893 -1.09 4.86 -41.89
N ALA A 894 -0.52 3.98 -42.71
CA ALA A 894 0.93 3.87 -42.90
C ALA A 894 1.48 4.88 -43.92
N GLY A 895 0.63 5.58 -44.69
CA GLY A 895 1.03 6.48 -45.77
C GLY A 895 1.48 7.88 -45.32
N ARG A 896 1.61 8.80 -46.27
CA ARG A 896 1.82 10.25 -46.07
C ARG A 896 0.87 11.07 -46.95
N LEU A 897 0.51 12.29 -46.54
CA LEU A 897 -0.20 13.20 -47.44
C LEU A 897 0.73 13.59 -48.60
N SER A 898 0.18 13.70 -49.79
CA SER A 898 0.87 14.13 -51.00
C SER A 898 -0.07 14.95 -51.89
N THR A 899 0.49 15.66 -52.87
CA THR A 899 -0.30 16.48 -53.81
C THR A 899 -0.02 16.10 -55.24
N LEU A 900 -1.06 16.15 -56.07
CA LEU A 900 -0.95 16.09 -57.53
C LEU A 900 -1.41 17.44 -58.10
N LYS A 901 -0.60 18.02 -59.00
CA LYS A 901 -0.98 19.22 -59.74
C LYS A 901 -2.06 18.86 -60.76
N THR A 902 -3.12 19.65 -60.79
CA THR A 902 -4.16 19.54 -61.82
C THR A 902 -3.83 20.47 -63.00
N ASP A 903 -4.47 20.28 -64.16
CA ASP A 903 -4.21 21.06 -65.40
C ASP A 903 -4.37 22.59 -65.22
N ASN A 904 -5.00 23.04 -64.13
CA ASN A 904 -5.09 24.43 -63.72
C ASN A 904 -3.96 24.78 -62.72
N SER A 905 -3.10 25.75 -63.08
CA SER A 905 -1.84 26.10 -62.38
C SER A 905 -1.94 26.51 -60.90
N ARG A 906 -3.16 26.71 -60.37
CA ARG A 906 -3.42 27.12 -58.97
C ARG A 906 -4.10 26.06 -58.11
N SER A 907 -4.45 24.89 -58.66
CA SER A 907 -5.26 23.91 -57.93
C SER A 907 -4.54 22.56 -57.77
N HIS A 908 -4.45 22.09 -56.53
CA HIS A 908 -3.83 20.81 -56.15
C HIS A 908 -4.91 19.85 -55.63
N SER A 909 -4.78 18.57 -55.96
CA SER A 909 -5.52 17.49 -55.28
C SER A 909 -4.65 16.88 -54.19
N VAL A 910 -5.22 16.66 -53.00
CA VAL A 910 -4.52 16.02 -51.87
C VAL A 910 -4.90 14.55 -51.79
N PHE A 911 -3.93 13.66 -51.69
CA PHE A 911 -4.14 12.22 -51.54
C PHE A 911 -3.14 11.61 -50.54
N VAL A 912 -3.30 10.34 -50.22
CA VAL A 912 -2.39 9.60 -49.35
C VAL A 912 -1.46 8.74 -50.21
N ASP A 913 -0.17 9.07 -50.24
CA ASP A 913 0.84 8.18 -50.82
C ASP A 913 1.10 7.02 -49.87
N CYS A 914 0.63 5.84 -50.25
CA CYS A 914 0.79 4.59 -49.50
C CYS A 914 2.03 3.79 -49.95
N ASN A 915 2.69 4.19 -51.04
CA ASN A 915 3.79 3.43 -51.64
C ASN A 915 5.16 3.96 -51.20
N ASN A 916 5.30 5.27 -51.01
CA ASN A 916 6.57 5.90 -50.62
C ASN A 916 6.52 6.48 -49.21
N SER A 917 6.23 5.65 -48.21
CA SER A 917 6.09 6.09 -46.82
C SER A 917 6.97 5.30 -45.86
N PRO A 918 7.56 5.93 -44.82
CA PRO A 918 8.27 5.24 -43.76
C PRO A 918 7.35 4.51 -42.76
N GLY A 919 6.03 4.49 -42.99
CA GLY A 919 5.06 3.77 -42.17
C GLY A 919 4.46 4.60 -41.03
N ALA A 920 3.70 3.91 -40.15
CA ALA A 920 3.19 4.48 -38.90
C ALA A 920 4.33 4.60 -37.87
N ARG A 921 4.21 5.57 -36.95
CA ARG A 921 5.20 5.80 -35.91
C ARG A 921 4.84 5.01 -34.64
N PHE A 922 5.82 4.34 -34.05
CA PHE A 922 5.69 3.63 -32.78
C PHE A 922 6.74 4.15 -31.81
N ILE A 923 6.32 4.58 -30.62
CA ILE A 923 7.18 5.11 -29.57
C ILE A 923 6.98 4.28 -28.32
N HIS A 924 8.08 3.86 -27.71
CA HIS A 924 8.11 3.33 -26.34
C HIS A 924 8.76 4.37 -25.44
N ALA A 925 8.18 4.62 -24.26
CA ALA A 925 8.66 5.57 -23.27
C ALA A 925 8.41 5.04 -21.85
N GLU A 926 9.12 5.59 -20.88
CA GLU A 926 8.94 5.31 -19.45
C GLU A 926 8.65 6.63 -18.70
N SER A 927 7.92 6.53 -17.60
CA SER A 927 7.56 7.65 -16.74
C SER A 927 7.55 7.21 -15.28
N ASP A 928 7.97 8.10 -14.39
CA ASP A 928 7.89 7.94 -12.93
C ASP A 928 6.49 8.22 -12.36
N LEU A 929 5.51 8.49 -13.23
CA LEU A 929 4.12 8.66 -12.87
C LEU A 929 3.47 7.32 -12.58
N SER A 930 2.59 7.28 -11.60
CA SER A 930 1.63 6.21 -11.37
C SER A 930 0.30 6.47 -12.10
N VAL A 931 -0.52 5.44 -12.23
CA VAL A 931 -1.92 5.52 -12.62
C VAL A 931 -2.67 6.46 -11.67
N SER A 932 -2.38 6.43 -10.36
CA SER A 932 -2.97 7.36 -9.40
C SER A 932 -2.57 8.82 -9.66
N ASP A 933 -1.38 9.11 -10.18
CA ASP A 933 -1.01 10.48 -10.51
C ASP A 933 -1.84 11.04 -11.67
N ILE A 934 -2.28 10.17 -12.60
CA ILE A 934 -3.16 10.53 -13.73
C ILE A 934 -4.63 10.65 -13.31
N LEU A 935 -5.07 9.86 -12.32
CA LEU A 935 -6.48 9.74 -11.93
C LEU A 935 -6.86 10.47 -10.65
N GLY A 936 -5.93 10.65 -9.72
CA GLY A 936 -6.17 11.12 -8.34
C GLY A 936 -6.34 12.63 -8.20
N SER A 937 -6.03 13.40 -9.24
CA SER A 937 -6.27 14.85 -9.28
C SER A 937 -7.71 15.16 -9.72
N THR A 938 -8.31 16.19 -9.12
CA THR A 938 -9.62 16.73 -9.53
C THR A 938 -9.61 17.20 -10.99
N TYR A 939 -8.50 17.78 -11.43
CA TYR A 939 -8.30 18.19 -12.82
C TYR A 939 -7.38 17.19 -13.53
N VAL A 940 -7.60 16.97 -14.83
CA VAL A 940 -6.70 16.15 -15.65
C VAL A 940 -5.31 16.80 -15.65
N PRO A 941 -4.26 16.12 -15.17
CA PRO A 941 -2.92 16.69 -15.12
C PRO A 941 -2.40 17.05 -16.51
N LEU A 942 -1.75 18.20 -16.65
CA LEU A 942 -1.19 18.64 -17.95
C LEU A 942 -0.19 17.65 -18.54
N VAL A 943 0.50 16.88 -17.69
CA VAL A 943 1.46 15.85 -18.12
C VAL A 943 0.80 14.77 -18.99
N VAL A 944 -0.51 14.52 -18.85
CA VAL A 944 -1.26 13.57 -19.72
C VAL A 944 -1.14 13.93 -21.19
N GLN A 945 -1.06 15.23 -21.54
CA GLN A 945 -0.91 15.65 -22.94
C GLN A 945 0.43 15.22 -23.55
N SER A 946 1.49 15.06 -22.74
CA SER A 946 2.82 14.59 -23.17
C SER A 946 2.88 13.07 -23.38
N LEU A 947 1.86 12.33 -22.91
CA LEU A 947 1.75 10.87 -23.12
C LEU A 947 1.27 10.53 -24.54
N PHE A 948 0.88 11.54 -25.33
CA PHE A 948 0.58 11.43 -26.75
C PHE A 948 1.73 11.96 -27.61
N ASP A 949 1.87 11.44 -28.82
CA ASP A 949 2.75 11.99 -29.84
C ASP A 949 2.01 13.04 -30.71
N HIS A 950 2.75 13.79 -31.54
CA HIS A 950 2.22 14.84 -32.41
C HIS A 950 1.54 16.00 -31.67
N HIS A 951 2.07 16.36 -30.50
CA HIS A 951 1.60 17.50 -29.73
C HIS A 951 1.62 18.79 -30.60
N LYS A 952 0.49 19.51 -30.64
CA LYS A 952 0.26 20.72 -31.46
C LYS A 952 0.31 20.53 -32.99
N ALA A 953 0.41 19.30 -33.51
CA ALA A 953 0.38 19.06 -34.95
C ALA A 953 -1.00 19.33 -35.56
N LEU A 954 -1.02 19.88 -36.77
CA LEU A 954 -2.22 20.06 -37.59
C LEU A 954 -2.36 18.90 -38.58
N ASN A 955 -3.58 18.63 -39.08
CA ASN A 955 -3.80 17.58 -40.09
C ASN A 955 -2.96 17.78 -41.36
N ARG A 956 -2.62 19.02 -41.72
CA ARG A 956 -1.73 19.31 -42.86
C ARG A 956 -0.31 18.79 -42.64
N ASP A 957 0.15 18.66 -41.40
CA ASP A 957 1.52 18.24 -41.11
C ASP A 957 1.75 16.76 -41.49
N GLY A 958 0.70 16.04 -41.88
CA GLY A 958 0.78 14.70 -42.48
C GLY A 958 1.58 14.60 -43.79
N TYR A 959 2.00 15.73 -44.41
CA TYR A 959 2.99 15.72 -45.49
C TYR A 959 4.38 15.30 -44.99
N THR A 960 4.72 15.66 -43.75
CA THR A 960 6.05 15.46 -43.16
C THR A 960 6.03 14.54 -41.94
N MET A 961 4.93 14.49 -41.20
CA MET A 961 4.71 13.67 -40.01
C MET A 961 3.92 12.41 -40.34
N SER A 962 3.97 11.40 -39.47
CA SER A 962 3.18 10.19 -39.69
C SER A 962 1.68 10.44 -39.58
N LEU A 963 0.90 9.69 -40.36
CA LEU A 963 -0.57 9.79 -40.31
C LEU A 963 -1.16 9.04 -39.11
N LEU A 964 -0.41 8.09 -38.56
CA LEU A 964 -0.68 7.37 -37.33
C LEU A 964 0.60 7.37 -36.47
N SER A 965 0.44 7.66 -35.18
CA SER A 965 1.46 7.44 -34.16
C SER A 965 0.86 6.75 -32.93
N ILE A 966 1.56 5.72 -32.43
CA ILE A 966 1.22 5.03 -31.17
C ILE A 966 2.40 5.24 -30.22
N LYS A 967 2.14 5.87 -29.08
CA LYS A 967 3.09 6.04 -27.98
C LYS A 967 2.65 5.19 -26.80
N VAL A 968 3.45 4.20 -26.47
CA VAL A 968 3.28 3.37 -25.28
C VAL A 968 4.20 3.92 -24.20
N THR A 969 3.62 4.37 -23.08
CA THR A 969 4.38 4.88 -21.93
C THR A 969 4.17 3.95 -20.74
N GLU A 970 5.24 3.31 -20.26
CA GLU A 970 5.23 2.55 -19.00
C GLU A 970 5.18 3.53 -17.82
N LEU A 971 4.25 3.28 -16.90
CA LEU A 971 4.03 3.99 -15.64
C LEU A 971 4.52 3.11 -14.49
N VAL A 972 4.72 3.67 -13.30
CA VAL A 972 5.18 2.93 -12.10
C VAL A 972 4.29 1.72 -11.79
N ASP A 973 2.98 1.84 -12.02
CA ASP A 973 1.97 0.83 -11.73
C ASP A 973 0.96 0.62 -12.88
N GLY A 974 1.30 0.99 -14.13
CA GLY A 974 0.46 0.73 -15.30
C GLY A 974 1.10 1.06 -16.66
N VAL A 975 0.29 1.09 -17.73
CA VAL A 975 0.71 1.55 -19.08
C VAL A 975 -0.31 2.53 -19.64
N PHE A 976 0.19 3.59 -20.28
CA PHE A 976 -0.59 4.51 -21.09
C PHE A 976 -0.34 4.26 -22.58
N ILE A 977 -1.37 3.90 -23.34
CA ILE A 977 -1.31 3.75 -24.80
C ILE A 977 -1.93 5.00 -25.45
N GLY A 978 -1.08 5.96 -25.82
CA GLY A 978 -1.47 7.16 -26.54
C GLY A 978 -1.54 6.91 -28.04
N LEU A 979 -2.67 7.22 -28.68
CA LEU A 979 -2.83 7.09 -30.13
C LEU A 979 -3.19 8.43 -30.78
N SER A 980 -2.41 8.80 -31.81
CA SER A 980 -2.57 10.03 -32.59
C SER A 980 -2.84 9.68 -34.04
N MET A 981 -4.04 10.00 -34.55
CA MET A 981 -4.47 9.74 -35.93
C MET A 981 -4.82 11.04 -36.65
N ASN A 982 -4.37 11.20 -37.89
CA ASN A 982 -4.76 12.32 -38.74
C ASN A 982 -6.26 12.27 -39.03
N HIS A 983 -7.00 13.29 -38.59
CA HIS A 983 -8.46 13.26 -38.61
C HIS A 983 -9.05 13.32 -40.03
N SER A 984 -8.25 13.66 -41.05
CA SER A 984 -8.67 13.59 -42.46
C SER A 984 -8.90 12.15 -42.96
N LEU A 985 -8.34 11.14 -42.27
CA LEU A 985 -8.44 9.74 -42.68
C LEU A 985 -9.55 8.97 -41.98
N GLY A 986 -10.00 9.43 -40.81
CA GLY A 986 -10.98 8.70 -40.03
C GLY A 986 -11.73 9.60 -39.05
N ASP A 987 -13.02 9.35 -38.94
CA ASP A 987 -13.83 9.87 -37.85
C ASP A 987 -13.72 9.01 -36.58
N GLY A 988 -14.48 9.35 -35.54
CA GLY A 988 -14.48 8.58 -34.28
C GLY A 988 -14.85 7.10 -34.45
N SER A 989 -15.72 6.76 -35.41
CA SER A 989 -16.06 5.36 -35.69
C SER A 989 -14.86 4.64 -36.30
N SER A 990 -14.17 5.26 -37.26
CA SER A 990 -12.96 4.69 -37.88
C SER A 990 -11.78 4.59 -36.90
N PHE A 991 -11.60 5.58 -36.02
CA PHE A 991 -10.58 5.54 -34.97
C PHE A 991 -10.76 4.32 -34.05
N TRP A 992 -11.98 4.14 -33.50
CA TRP A 992 -12.24 3.03 -32.60
C TRP A 992 -12.34 1.69 -33.32
N GLN A 993 -12.70 1.66 -34.60
CA GLN A 993 -12.59 0.45 -35.42
C GLN A 993 -11.13 -0.01 -35.49
N PHE A 994 -10.21 0.88 -35.86
CA PHE A 994 -8.78 0.59 -35.90
C PHE A 994 -8.25 0.10 -34.54
N PHE A 995 -8.53 0.85 -33.47
CA PHE A 995 -8.00 0.54 -32.14
C PHE A 995 -8.52 -0.82 -31.61
N ASN A 996 -9.80 -1.13 -31.85
CA ASN A 996 -10.38 -2.43 -31.48
C ASN A 996 -9.84 -3.57 -32.35
N SER A 997 -9.65 -3.36 -33.66
CA SER A 997 -9.02 -4.36 -34.54
C SER A 997 -7.57 -4.65 -34.15
N LEU A 998 -6.80 -3.62 -33.74
CA LEU A 998 -5.44 -3.79 -33.23
C LEU A 998 -5.42 -4.66 -31.97
N SER A 999 -6.35 -4.42 -31.04
CA SER A 999 -6.52 -5.24 -29.83
C SER A 999 -6.98 -6.67 -30.16
N GLU A 1000 -7.87 -6.86 -31.12
CA GLU A 1000 -8.32 -8.18 -31.57
C GLU A 1000 -7.16 -9.01 -32.12
N ILE A 1001 -6.35 -8.42 -33.00
CA ILE A 1001 -5.14 -9.05 -33.57
C ILE A 1001 -4.17 -9.42 -32.45
N PHE A 1002 -3.90 -8.49 -31.52
CA PHE A 1002 -3.04 -8.73 -30.37
C PHE A 1002 -3.49 -9.95 -29.56
N ASN A 1003 -4.78 -10.10 -29.28
CA ASN A 1003 -5.26 -11.22 -28.49
C ASN A 1003 -5.30 -12.55 -29.27
N SER A 1004 -5.47 -12.52 -30.60
CA SER A 1004 -5.56 -13.73 -31.42
C SER A 1004 -4.25 -14.52 -31.55
N GLN A 1005 -3.09 -13.88 -31.34
CA GLN A 1005 -1.79 -14.54 -31.45
C GLN A 1005 -1.49 -15.55 -30.31
N GLU A 1006 -2.29 -15.59 -29.23
CA GLU A 1006 -2.11 -16.53 -28.11
C GLU A 1006 -2.63 -17.96 -28.40
N GLU A 1007 -3.57 -18.14 -29.32
CA GLU A 1007 -4.24 -19.44 -29.54
C GLU A 1007 -3.38 -20.47 -30.31
N THR A 1008 -2.26 -20.07 -30.91
CA THR A 1008 -1.48 -20.93 -31.83
C THR A 1008 -0.34 -21.72 -31.19
N ILE A 1009 0.05 -21.46 -29.93
CA ILE A 1009 1.13 -22.22 -29.27
C ILE A 1009 0.65 -23.63 -28.83
N GLY A 1010 -0.65 -23.91 -28.87
CA GLY A 1010 -1.25 -25.18 -28.45
C GLY A 1010 -1.49 -26.24 -29.54
N ASN A 1011 -1.43 -25.91 -30.84
CA ASN A 1011 -1.77 -26.83 -31.92
C ASN A 1011 -0.75 -26.79 -33.06
N ASN A 1012 0.35 -27.54 -32.93
CA ASN A 1012 1.14 -27.94 -34.08
C ASN A 1012 0.44 -29.11 -34.78
N ASN A 1013 -0.30 -28.82 -35.84
CA ASN A 1013 -0.48 -29.73 -36.98
C ASN A 1013 -0.85 -28.93 -38.24
N ASN A 1014 0.10 -28.90 -39.16
CA ASN A 1014 0.07 -28.63 -40.61
C ASN A 1014 -1.12 -27.88 -41.27
N ASN A 1015 -0.70 -26.91 -42.10
CA ASN A 1015 -1.32 -26.33 -43.30
C ASN A 1015 -2.24 -25.09 -43.16
N ASN A 1016 -1.59 -23.92 -43.25
CA ASN A 1016 -1.89 -22.76 -44.10
C ASN A 1016 -1.73 -21.42 -43.35
N ASN A 1017 -0.67 -20.68 -43.67
CA ASN A 1017 -0.34 -19.33 -43.17
C ASN A 1017 -1.34 -18.23 -43.57
N ASN A 1018 -2.58 -18.55 -43.96
CA ASN A 1018 -3.58 -17.58 -44.42
C ASN A 1018 -4.74 -17.35 -43.43
N ALA A 1019 -4.83 -18.11 -42.32
CA ALA A 1019 -5.91 -17.92 -41.34
C ALA A 1019 -5.66 -16.77 -40.34
N LEU A 1020 -4.41 -16.30 -40.21
CA LEU A 1020 -3.95 -15.29 -39.24
C LEU A 1020 -4.36 -13.84 -39.57
N LEU A 1021 -5.10 -13.60 -40.65
CA LEU A 1021 -5.47 -12.27 -41.16
C LEU A 1021 -6.97 -11.96 -41.11
N CYS A 1022 -7.80 -12.84 -40.55
CA CYS A 1022 -9.26 -12.65 -40.59
C CYS A 1022 -9.76 -11.86 -39.38
N LEU A 1023 -9.83 -10.52 -39.51
CA LEU A 1023 -10.60 -9.67 -38.59
C LEU A 1023 -12.08 -10.07 -38.60
N LYS A 1024 -12.75 -10.10 -37.44
CA LYS A 1024 -14.21 -10.30 -37.37
C LYS A 1024 -15.00 -9.28 -38.19
N ASN A 1025 -14.47 -8.06 -38.30
CA ASN A 1025 -15.11 -6.96 -39.04
C ASN A 1025 -14.06 -6.12 -39.78
N PRO A 1026 -13.55 -6.58 -40.95
CA PRO A 1026 -12.48 -5.89 -41.66
C PRO A 1026 -12.94 -4.52 -42.16
N PRO A 1027 -12.04 -3.52 -42.22
CA PRO A 1027 -12.37 -2.21 -42.76
C PRO A 1027 -12.62 -2.27 -44.26
N ILE A 1028 -13.64 -1.55 -44.73
CA ILE A 1028 -13.84 -1.28 -46.15
C ILE A 1028 -13.14 0.05 -46.45
N ILE A 1029 -11.98 -0.01 -47.10
CA ILE A 1029 -11.26 1.17 -47.59
C ILE A 1029 -11.87 1.58 -48.93
N ARG A 1030 -12.20 2.87 -49.08
CA ARG A 1030 -12.73 3.40 -50.33
C ARG A 1030 -11.65 3.33 -51.42
N GLU A 1031 -11.96 2.66 -52.54
CA GLU A 1031 -11.12 2.72 -53.74
C GLU A 1031 -11.18 4.12 -54.37
N ALA A 1032 -10.05 4.58 -54.92
CA ALA A 1032 -9.91 5.89 -55.54
C ALA A 1032 -10.60 5.95 -56.92
N THR A 1033 -11.91 5.69 -56.97
CA THR A 1033 -12.74 5.80 -58.16
C THR A 1033 -13.77 6.91 -57.95
N GLY A 1034 -13.43 8.12 -58.42
CA GLY A 1034 -14.29 9.30 -58.35
C GLY A 1034 -13.60 10.54 -58.92
N PRO A 1035 -14.37 11.60 -59.22
CA PRO A 1035 -13.80 12.86 -59.72
C PRO A 1035 -12.83 13.46 -58.69
N MET A 1036 -11.63 13.84 -59.13
CA MET A 1036 -10.66 14.58 -58.33
C MET A 1036 -11.15 16.01 -58.15
N TYR A 1037 -11.32 16.44 -56.90
CA TYR A 1037 -11.68 17.80 -56.56
C TYR A 1037 -10.42 18.60 -56.20
N SER A 1038 -10.31 19.81 -56.75
CA SER A 1038 -9.13 20.64 -56.65
C SER A 1038 -9.37 21.77 -55.64
N LEU A 1039 -8.46 21.94 -54.68
CA LEU A 1039 -8.57 23.00 -53.67
C LEU A 1039 -8.08 24.34 -54.27
N PRO A 1040 -8.71 25.48 -53.93
CA PRO A 1040 -8.43 26.78 -54.56
C PRO A 1040 -7.17 27.51 -54.05
N PHE A 1041 -6.28 26.83 -53.32
CA PHE A 1041 -5.10 27.43 -52.69
C PHE A 1041 -3.80 26.94 -53.34
N SER A 1042 -2.94 27.86 -53.75
CA SER A 1042 -1.71 27.59 -54.52
C SER A 1042 -0.48 27.24 -53.67
N GLU A 1043 -0.42 27.63 -52.39
CA GLU A 1043 0.76 27.48 -51.53
C GLU A 1043 0.37 27.18 -50.06
N PRO A 1044 1.12 26.33 -49.33
CA PRO A 1044 0.80 25.93 -47.95
C PRO A 1044 0.77 27.06 -46.90
N ASN A 1045 1.26 28.27 -47.19
CA ASN A 1045 1.55 29.29 -46.17
C ASN A 1045 0.58 30.48 -46.08
N GLU A 1046 -0.42 30.61 -46.95
CA GLU A 1046 -1.15 31.89 -47.08
C GLU A 1046 -2.33 32.14 -46.12
N SER A 1047 -2.72 31.25 -45.19
CA SER A 1047 -4.03 31.47 -44.49
C SER A 1047 -4.23 31.02 -43.03
N LEU A 1048 -3.20 30.79 -42.21
CA LEU A 1048 -3.43 30.33 -40.83
C LEU A 1048 -2.57 31.09 -39.80
N SER A 1049 -3.19 32.03 -39.08
CA SER A 1049 -2.64 32.60 -37.85
C SER A 1049 -2.68 31.55 -36.73
N GLN A 1050 -1.51 31.14 -36.21
CA GLN A 1050 -1.42 30.39 -34.97
C GLN A 1050 -1.56 31.37 -33.79
N SER A 1051 -2.68 31.34 -33.09
CA SER A 1051 -2.79 31.95 -31.75
C SER A 1051 -2.48 30.86 -30.71
N GLU A 1052 -1.63 31.16 -29.72
CA GLU A 1052 -1.51 30.27 -28.56
C GLU A 1052 -2.87 30.18 -27.84
N PRO A 1053 -3.41 28.97 -27.63
CA PRO A 1053 -4.68 28.84 -26.92
C PRO A 1053 -4.50 29.24 -25.45
N PRO A 1054 -5.55 29.83 -24.84
CA PRO A 1054 -5.53 30.17 -23.42
C PRO A 1054 -5.39 28.92 -22.55
N VAL A 1055 -4.90 29.08 -21.31
CA VAL A 1055 -4.81 27.99 -20.34
C VAL A 1055 -6.22 27.54 -19.96
N LEU A 1056 -6.53 26.27 -20.18
CA LEU A 1056 -7.84 25.66 -19.88
C LEU A 1056 -7.73 24.75 -18.65
N LYS A 1057 -8.82 24.65 -17.88
CA LYS A 1057 -9.01 23.58 -16.90
C LYS A 1057 -9.75 22.42 -17.57
N GLU A 1058 -9.25 21.21 -17.35
CA GLU A 1058 -9.81 19.97 -17.87
C GLU A 1058 -10.31 19.13 -16.69
N ARG A 1059 -11.59 18.77 -16.67
CA ARG A 1059 -12.18 17.97 -15.58
C ARG A 1059 -13.07 16.86 -16.11
N MET A 1060 -13.02 15.72 -15.43
CA MET A 1060 -13.94 14.59 -15.64
C MET A 1060 -15.15 14.72 -14.71
N PHE A 1061 -16.35 14.63 -15.28
CA PHE A 1061 -17.62 14.59 -14.55
C PHE A 1061 -18.33 13.26 -14.82
N HIS A 1062 -18.58 12.48 -13.77
CA HIS A 1062 -19.24 11.19 -13.85
C HIS A 1062 -20.75 11.32 -13.69
N PHE A 1063 -21.52 10.78 -14.64
CA PHE A 1063 -22.97 10.66 -14.56
C PHE A 1063 -23.37 9.19 -14.48
N SER A 1064 -23.97 8.81 -13.35
CA SER A 1064 -24.46 7.44 -13.14
C SER A 1064 -25.54 7.08 -14.16
N SER A 1065 -25.72 5.78 -14.40
CA SER A 1065 -26.78 5.26 -15.26
C SER A 1065 -28.17 5.69 -14.82
N GLU A 1066 -28.38 5.84 -13.51
CA GLU A 1066 -29.63 6.31 -12.93
C GLU A 1066 -29.87 7.78 -13.23
N THR A 1067 -28.87 8.65 -13.01
CA THR A 1067 -28.96 10.06 -13.37
C THR A 1067 -29.26 10.23 -14.85
N VAL A 1068 -28.54 9.52 -15.72
CA VAL A 1068 -28.73 9.58 -17.18
C VAL A 1068 -30.14 9.10 -17.57
N ARG A 1069 -30.67 8.05 -16.91
CA ARG A 1069 -32.03 7.56 -17.13
C ARG A 1069 -33.08 8.54 -16.63
N SER A 1070 -32.87 9.13 -15.46
CA SER A 1070 -33.74 10.15 -14.86
C SER A 1070 -33.83 11.39 -15.74
N LEU A 1071 -32.68 11.90 -16.22
CA LEU A 1071 -32.63 13.00 -17.18
C LEU A 1071 -33.38 12.67 -18.48
N LYS A 1072 -33.15 11.48 -19.04
CA LYS A 1072 -33.91 11.03 -20.21
C LYS A 1072 -35.42 11.00 -19.91
N SER A 1073 -35.82 10.42 -18.79
CA SER A 1073 -37.23 10.30 -18.39
C SER A 1073 -37.88 11.66 -18.21
N LYS A 1074 -37.23 12.56 -17.47
CA LYS A 1074 -37.67 13.94 -17.22
C LYS A 1074 -37.87 14.71 -18.53
N ALA A 1075 -36.86 14.71 -19.42
CA ALA A 1075 -36.96 15.40 -20.71
C ALA A 1075 -38.14 14.89 -21.56
N ASN A 1076 -38.34 13.57 -21.59
CA ASN A 1076 -39.43 12.94 -22.32
C ASN A 1076 -40.80 13.25 -21.70
N GLN A 1077 -40.90 13.23 -20.37
CA GLN A 1077 -42.13 13.54 -19.64
C GLN A 1077 -42.57 15.00 -19.81
N GLU A 1078 -41.66 15.96 -19.65
CA GLU A 1078 -41.93 17.40 -19.82
C GLU A 1078 -42.43 17.73 -21.23
N CYS A 1079 -42.00 16.98 -22.25
CA CYS A 1079 -42.40 17.17 -23.64
C CYS A 1079 -43.50 16.22 -24.14
N GLY A 1080 -44.02 15.31 -23.29
CA GLY A 1080 -45.01 14.32 -23.71
C GLY A 1080 -44.54 13.40 -24.85
N THR A 1081 -43.26 13.02 -24.88
CA THR A 1081 -42.65 12.20 -25.94
C THR A 1081 -41.84 11.04 -25.36
N THR A 1082 -41.36 10.13 -26.21
CA THR A 1082 -40.44 9.03 -25.84
C THR A 1082 -39.18 9.02 -26.72
N MET A 1083 -39.06 10.01 -27.62
CA MET A 1083 -38.08 10.04 -28.71
C MET A 1083 -36.74 10.69 -28.31
N ILE A 1084 -36.68 11.39 -27.17
CA ILE A 1084 -35.46 12.05 -26.71
C ILE A 1084 -34.49 11.00 -26.15
N SER A 1085 -33.27 10.96 -26.68
CA SER A 1085 -32.22 10.03 -26.26
C SER A 1085 -31.48 10.51 -25.00
N SER A 1086 -30.85 9.58 -24.28
CA SER A 1086 -29.98 9.90 -23.14
C SER A 1086 -28.86 10.88 -23.48
N PHE A 1087 -28.26 10.74 -24.66
CA PHE A 1087 -27.22 11.66 -25.13
C PHE A 1087 -27.77 13.08 -25.35
N GLN A 1088 -28.97 13.22 -25.91
CA GLN A 1088 -29.61 14.52 -26.10
C GLN A 1088 -30.01 15.16 -24.77
N ALA A 1089 -30.56 14.40 -23.83
CA ALA A 1089 -30.90 14.89 -22.49
C ALA A 1089 -29.64 15.38 -21.74
N LEU A 1090 -28.56 14.59 -21.74
CA LEU A 1090 -27.30 15.02 -21.10
C LEU A 1090 -26.65 16.20 -21.82
N THR A 1091 -26.75 16.26 -23.16
CA THR A 1091 -26.27 17.41 -23.96
C THR A 1091 -27.06 18.67 -23.63
N ALA A 1092 -28.37 18.57 -23.42
CA ALA A 1092 -29.20 19.70 -23.00
C ALA A 1092 -28.77 20.23 -21.63
N LEU A 1093 -28.51 19.34 -20.68
CA LEU A 1093 -28.07 19.72 -19.32
C LEU A 1093 -26.75 20.48 -19.40
N ILE A 1094 -25.71 19.89 -20.00
CA ILE A 1094 -24.38 20.52 -20.03
C ILE A 1094 -24.38 21.82 -20.84
N TRP A 1095 -25.18 21.91 -21.91
CA TRP A 1095 -25.33 23.16 -22.67
C TRP A 1095 -25.95 24.27 -21.81
N ARG A 1096 -27.02 23.95 -21.06
CA ARG A 1096 -27.67 24.88 -20.14
C ARG A 1096 -26.71 25.32 -19.02
N SER A 1097 -26.02 24.37 -18.37
CA SER A 1097 -25.12 24.63 -17.25
C SER A 1097 -23.89 25.45 -17.66
N ILE A 1098 -23.23 25.13 -18.78
CA ILE A 1098 -22.11 25.94 -19.28
C ILE A 1098 -22.59 27.35 -19.65
N THR A 1099 -23.76 27.47 -20.28
CA THR A 1099 -24.32 28.79 -20.63
C THR A 1099 -24.61 29.62 -19.37
N ARG A 1100 -25.15 29.01 -18.32
CA ARG A 1100 -25.37 29.64 -17.01
C ARG A 1100 -24.05 30.08 -16.36
N ALA A 1101 -23.04 29.19 -16.37
CA ALA A 1101 -21.72 29.47 -15.82
C ALA A 1101 -21.04 30.68 -16.49
N ARG A 1102 -21.27 30.87 -17.81
CA ARG A 1102 -20.71 31.99 -18.57
C ARG A 1102 -21.41 33.35 -18.33
N LYS A 1103 -22.62 33.37 -17.74
CA LYS A 1103 -23.38 34.60 -17.39
C LYS A 1103 -23.49 35.63 -18.54
N LEU A 1104 -23.66 35.15 -19.76
CA LEU A 1104 -23.78 35.99 -20.95
C LEU A 1104 -25.18 36.65 -21.04
N PRO A 1105 -25.33 37.78 -21.76
CA PRO A 1105 -26.61 38.48 -21.91
C PRO A 1105 -27.75 37.61 -22.46
N ASN A 1106 -28.96 37.75 -21.89
CA ASN A 1106 -30.12 36.93 -22.24
C ASN A 1106 -30.57 37.06 -23.70
N ASP A 1107 -30.31 38.20 -24.35
CA ASP A 1107 -30.65 38.48 -25.74
C ASP A 1107 -29.66 37.86 -26.74
N GLN A 1108 -28.47 37.49 -26.29
CA GLN A 1108 -27.43 36.86 -27.10
C GLN A 1108 -27.83 35.43 -27.48
N GLU A 1109 -27.37 34.97 -28.65
CA GLU A 1109 -27.53 33.59 -29.09
C GLU A 1109 -26.44 32.68 -28.54
N THR A 1110 -26.83 31.47 -28.14
CA THR A 1110 -25.95 30.36 -27.80
C THR A 1110 -26.21 29.18 -28.73
N THR A 1111 -25.18 28.41 -29.05
CA THR A 1111 -25.25 27.29 -29.98
C THR A 1111 -24.65 26.03 -29.35
N CYS A 1112 -25.42 24.95 -29.32
CA CYS A 1112 -24.89 23.61 -29.09
C CYS A 1112 -24.68 22.90 -30.43
N ARG A 1113 -23.53 22.24 -30.58
CA ARG A 1113 -23.25 21.40 -31.75
C ARG A 1113 -22.60 20.07 -31.37
N PHE A 1114 -22.86 19.06 -32.19
CA PHE A 1114 -22.23 17.74 -32.06
C PHE A 1114 -22.09 17.04 -33.41
N ALA A 1115 -21.11 16.14 -33.50
CA ALA A 1115 -20.92 15.33 -34.68
C ALA A 1115 -21.99 14.22 -34.77
N ALA A 1116 -22.68 14.15 -35.91
CA ALA A 1116 -23.56 13.04 -36.25
C ALA A 1116 -22.87 12.13 -37.28
N GLY A 1117 -22.93 10.82 -37.04
CA GLY A 1117 -22.47 9.83 -38.02
C GLY A 1117 -23.44 9.71 -39.19
N ASN A 1118 -22.93 9.86 -40.41
CA ASN A 1118 -23.73 9.92 -41.63
C ASN A 1118 -23.87 8.55 -42.30
N ARG A 1119 -23.06 7.53 -41.96
CA ARG A 1119 -23.06 6.21 -42.65
C ARG A 1119 -24.46 5.63 -42.88
N SER A 1120 -25.29 5.57 -41.83
CA SER A 1120 -26.65 5.03 -41.91
C SER A 1120 -27.69 6.00 -42.51
N ARG A 1121 -27.31 7.26 -42.76
CA ARG A 1121 -28.18 8.34 -43.28
C ARG A 1121 -27.95 8.61 -44.77
N MET A 1122 -26.82 8.19 -45.32
CA MET A 1122 -26.56 8.26 -46.76
C MET A 1122 -27.59 7.41 -47.52
N ASN A 1123 -27.82 7.75 -48.79
CA ASN A 1123 -28.66 6.96 -49.69
C ASN A 1123 -27.85 6.58 -50.95
N PRO A 1124 -27.49 5.30 -51.14
CA PRO A 1124 -27.73 4.18 -50.23
C PRO A 1124 -26.94 4.29 -48.91
N PRO A 1125 -27.39 3.65 -47.81
CA PRO A 1125 -26.64 3.61 -46.56
C PRO A 1125 -25.27 2.96 -46.74
N LEU A 1126 -24.25 3.54 -46.12
CA LEU A 1126 -22.89 2.99 -46.13
C LEU A 1126 -22.75 1.90 -45.06
N PRO A 1127 -21.93 0.85 -45.32
CA PRO A 1127 -21.59 -0.16 -44.31
C PRO A 1127 -21.01 0.47 -43.04
N THR A 1128 -21.30 -0.12 -41.88
CA THR A 1128 -20.80 0.37 -40.59
C THR A 1128 -19.28 0.27 -40.44
N ASN A 1129 -18.66 -0.67 -41.15
CA ASN A 1129 -17.21 -0.89 -41.24
C ASN A 1129 -16.53 -0.08 -42.38
N GLN A 1130 -17.25 0.83 -43.04
CA GLN A 1130 -16.67 1.77 -44.00
C GLN A 1130 -15.69 2.70 -43.29
N PHE A 1131 -14.39 2.59 -43.61
CA PHE A 1131 -13.34 3.40 -43.00
C PHE A 1131 -13.24 4.76 -43.71
N GLY A 1132 -13.17 5.84 -42.94
CA GLY A 1132 -13.13 7.20 -43.45
C GLY A 1132 -13.82 8.22 -42.55
N VAL A 1133 -13.92 9.45 -43.05
CA VAL A 1133 -14.63 10.56 -42.38
C VAL A 1133 -16.04 10.66 -42.94
N TYR A 1134 -17.04 10.27 -42.15
CA TYR A 1134 -18.46 10.33 -42.54
C TYR A 1134 -19.28 10.99 -41.44
N ILE A 1135 -18.93 12.24 -41.10
CA ILE A 1135 -19.60 13.02 -40.05
C ILE A 1135 -20.03 14.39 -40.56
N SER A 1136 -21.13 14.91 -40.03
CA SER A 1136 -21.55 16.32 -40.15
C SER A 1136 -21.81 16.91 -38.77
N LEU A 1137 -21.72 18.23 -38.64
CA LEU A 1137 -22.05 18.92 -37.39
C LEU A 1137 -23.54 19.26 -37.36
N VAL A 1138 -24.28 18.62 -36.46
CA VAL A 1138 -25.65 19.02 -36.12
C VAL A 1138 -25.54 20.19 -35.14
N LYS A 1139 -26.27 21.28 -35.43
CA LYS A 1139 -26.26 22.51 -34.64
C LYS A 1139 -27.66 22.91 -34.21
N THR A 1140 -27.79 23.41 -32.98
CA THR A 1140 -29.02 23.99 -32.44
C THR A 1140 -28.67 25.35 -31.84
N THR A 1141 -29.38 26.40 -32.25
CA THR A 1141 -29.17 27.78 -31.76
C THR A 1141 -30.44 28.30 -31.11
N THR A 1142 -30.29 29.02 -30.00
CA THR A 1142 -31.39 29.75 -29.37
C THR A 1142 -30.86 30.93 -28.55
N LYS A 1143 -31.75 31.82 -28.10
CA LYS A 1143 -31.39 32.91 -27.18
C LYS A 1143 -31.10 32.36 -25.80
N ILE A 1144 -30.14 32.97 -25.10
CA ILE A 1144 -29.72 32.53 -23.76
C ILE A 1144 -30.87 32.59 -22.76
N GLY A 1145 -31.68 33.66 -22.77
CA GLY A 1145 -32.88 33.75 -21.94
C GLY A 1145 -33.82 32.56 -22.15
N ASN A 1146 -34.09 32.20 -23.42
CA ASN A 1146 -34.93 31.04 -23.73
C ASN A 1146 -34.31 29.73 -23.21
N LEU A 1147 -32.99 29.53 -23.33
CA LEU A 1147 -32.32 28.33 -22.84
C LEU A 1147 -32.40 28.20 -21.31
N LEU A 1148 -32.34 29.32 -20.59
CA LEU A 1148 -32.33 29.34 -19.13
C LEU A 1148 -33.73 29.32 -18.52
N GLU A 1149 -34.72 29.96 -19.14
CA GLU A 1149 -36.09 30.13 -18.62
C GLU A 1149 -37.05 28.99 -19.00
N ASN A 1150 -36.84 28.30 -20.13
CA ASN A 1150 -37.68 27.17 -20.52
C ASN A 1150 -37.36 25.91 -19.69
N GLU A 1151 -38.30 24.97 -19.68
CA GLU A 1151 -38.13 23.65 -19.09
C GLU A 1151 -37.00 22.86 -19.78
N PHE A 1152 -36.40 21.94 -19.03
CA PHE A 1152 -35.24 21.15 -19.48
C PHE A 1152 -35.56 20.31 -20.72
N GLY A 1153 -36.76 19.72 -20.77
CA GLY A 1153 -37.26 18.93 -21.89
C GLY A 1153 -37.33 19.73 -23.18
N TRP A 1154 -37.67 21.02 -23.13
CA TRP A 1154 -37.73 21.88 -24.33
C TRP A 1154 -36.37 21.99 -25.03
N ILE A 1155 -35.30 22.10 -24.25
CA ILE A 1155 -33.92 22.15 -24.76
C ILE A 1155 -33.57 20.82 -25.43
N ALA A 1156 -33.88 19.71 -24.76
CA ALA A 1156 -33.61 18.36 -25.27
C ALA A 1156 -34.44 18.05 -26.53
N LEU A 1157 -35.67 18.55 -26.62
CA LEU A 1157 -36.54 18.44 -27.79
C LEU A 1157 -35.98 19.22 -28.99
N LYS A 1158 -35.43 20.42 -28.79
CA LYS A 1158 -34.74 21.16 -29.86
C LYS A 1158 -33.55 20.38 -30.43
N LEU A 1159 -32.75 19.77 -29.55
CA LEU A 1159 -31.65 18.89 -29.99
C LEU A 1159 -32.16 17.66 -30.74
N HIS A 1160 -33.34 17.14 -30.35
CA HIS A 1160 -34.00 16.05 -31.08
C HIS A 1160 -34.43 16.48 -32.49
N GLN A 1161 -35.12 17.62 -32.62
CA GLN A 1161 -35.56 18.19 -33.90
C GLN A 1161 -34.38 18.38 -34.86
N ALA A 1162 -33.27 18.94 -34.37
CA ALA A 1162 -32.07 19.14 -35.19
C ALA A 1162 -31.49 17.81 -35.72
N VAL A 1163 -31.59 16.71 -34.95
CA VAL A 1163 -31.13 15.36 -35.36
C VAL A 1163 -32.09 14.70 -36.35
N THR A 1164 -33.39 14.91 -36.19
CA THR A 1164 -34.40 14.39 -37.12
C THR A 1164 -34.36 15.10 -38.47
N GLU A 1165 -34.11 16.41 -38.47
CA GLU A 1165 -33.93 17.21 -39.69
C GLU A 1165 -32.61 16.92 -40.43
N HIS A 1166 -31.67 16.22 -39.79
CA HIS A 1166 -30.38 15.86 -40.38
C HIS A 1166 -30.50 14.64 -41.31
N THR A 1167 -31.24 14.77 -42.40
CA THR A 1167 -31.54 13.69 -43.35
C THR A 1167 -30.42 13.47 -44.37
N GLY A 1168 -30.46 12.33 -45.08
CA GLY A 1168 -29.54 12.04 -46.19
C GLY A 1168 -29.56 13.08 -47.31
N GLU A 1169 -30.74 13.62 -47.61
CA GLU A 1169 -30.92 14.71 -48.60
C GLU A 1169 -30.21 15.98 -48.16
N LYS A 1170 -30.35 16.36 -46.89
CA LYS A 1170 -29.67 17.53 -46.31
C LYS A 1170 -28.15 17.37 -46.33
N ILE A 1171 -27.66 16.18 -45.96
CA ILE A 1171 -26.22 15.86 -46.01
C ILE A 1171 -25.70 15.98 -47.45
N SER A 1172 -26.42 15.43 -48.42
CA SER A 1172 -26.04 15.48 -49.84
C SER A 1172 -26.01 16.92 -50.35
N TYR A 1173 -27.03 17.71 -50.03
CA TYR A 1173 -27.07 19.14 -50.35
C TYR A 1173 -25.89 19.92 -49.73
N GLU A 1174 -25.56 19.67 -48.45
CA GLU A 1174 -24.42 20.32 -47.78
C GLU A 1174 -23.08 19.95 -48.45
N ILE A 1175 -22.91 18.68 -48.85
CA ILE A 1175 -21.73 18.23 -49.60
C ILE A 1175 -21.67 18.93 -50.96
N ASP A 1176 -22.77 18.99 -51.72
CA ASP A 1176 -22.81 19.67 -53.02
C ASP A 1176 -22.47 21.16 -52.91
N GLN A 1177 -22.95 21.83 -51.86
CA GLN A 1177 -22.61 23.23 -51.60
C GLN A 1177 -21.13 23.40 -51.22
N MET A 1178 -20.57 22.48 -50.43
CA MET A 1178 -19.14 22.46 -50.10
C MET A 1178 -18.27 22.24 -51.35
N LEU A 1179 -18.69 21.36 -52.26
CA LEU A 1179 -17.99 21.09 -53.52
C LEU A 1179 -18.03 22.30 -54.47
N LYS A 1180 -19.11 23.08 -54.45
CA LYS A 1180 -19.22 24.34 -55.21
C LYS A 1180 -18.38 25.49 -54.62
N SER A 1181 -18.12 25.48 -53.31
CA SER A 1181 -17.34 26.51 -52.61
C SER A 1181 -16.55 25.92 -51.45
N PRO A 1182 -15.37 25.33 -51.72
CA PRO A 1182 -14.56 24.67 -50.71
C PRO A 1182 -13.94 25.69 -49.75
N LEU A 1183 -14.50 25.79 -48.55
CA LEU A 1183 -13.94 26.59 -47.45
C LEU A 1183 -13.31 25.67 -46.40
N PRO A 1184 -12.01 25.85 -46.06
CA PRO A 1184 -11.37 25.07 -45.02
C PRO A 1184 -11.96 25.39 -43.64
N LEU A 1185 -12.22 24.36 -42.84
CA LEU A 1185 -12.72 24.52 -41.48
C LEU A 1185 -11.57 25.04 -40.59
N GLN A 1186 -11.59 26.34 -40.25
CA GLN A 1186 -10.55 26.95 -39.42
C GLN A 1186 -10.79 26.70 -37.92
N ALA A 1187 -9.75 26.24 -37.21
CA ALA A 1187 -9.81 25.85 -35.80
C ALA A 1187 -10.23 26.98 -34.85
N TYR A 1188 -9.87 28.24 -35.12
CA TYR A 1188 -10.26 29.38 -34.27
C TYR A 1188 -11.78 29.65 -34.25
N ARG A 1189 -12.51 29.22 -35.29
CA ARG A 1189 -13.98 29.30 -35.33
C ARG A 1189 -14.64 28.29 -34.38
N LEU A 1190 -13.86 27.44 -33.73
CA LEU A 1190 -14.36 26.44 -32.79
C LEU A 1190 -14.46 26.95 -31.34
N SER A 1191 -13.73 28.01 -30.97
CA SER A 1191 -13.54 28.51 -29.59
C SER A 1191 -14.30 29.83 -29.31
N ASN A 1192 -15.56 29.92 -29.72
CA ASN A 1192 -16.41 31.06 -29.36
C ASN A 1192 -17.15 30.77 -28.04
N LEU A 1193 -17.16 31.73 -27.11
CA LEU A 1193 -17.86 31.65 -25.80
C LEU A 1193 -19.36 31.37 -25.93
N ASN A 1194 -19.97 31.55 -27.09
CA ASN A 1194 -21.38 31.22 -27.33
C ASN A 1194 -21.59 29.77 -27.76
N ILE A 1195 -20.52 28.99 -27.92
CA ILE A 1195 -20.60 27.63 -28.45
C ILE A 1195 -20.27 26.61 -27.35
N VAL A 1196 -21.08 25.57 -27.28
CA VAL A 1196 -20.76 24.32 -26.57
C VAL A 1196 -20.66 23.22 -27.62
N HIS A 1197 -19.52 22.54 -27.67
CA HIS A 1197 -19.26 21.50 -28.66
C HIS A 1197 -19.09 20.14 -28.00
N MET A 1198 -20.09 19.29 -28.17
CA MET A 1198 -20.02 17.88 -27.79
C MET A 1198 -19.27 17.07 -28.86
N GLY A 1199 -18.12 16.51 -28.49
CA GLY A 1199 -17.37 15.53 -29.25
C GLY A 1199 -17.52 14.13 -28.70
N SER A 1200 -17.03 13.16 -29.48
CA SER A 1200 -17.07 11.73 -29.12
C SER A 1200 -18.51 11.19 -28.95
N SER A 1201 -18.65 9.89 -28.73
CA SER A 1201 -19.92 9.23 -28.44
C SER A 1201 -19.75 8.20 -27.33
N PRO A 1202 -20.70 8.10 -26.38
CA PRO A 1202 -20.70 7.03 -25.38
C PRO A 1202 -20.96 5.64 -25.99
N ARG A 1203 -21.35 5.56 -27.27
CA ARG A 1203 -21.58 4.29 -27.97
C ARG A 1203 -20.30 3.61 -28.44
N PHE A 1204 -19.17 4.31 -28.46
CA PHE A 1204 -17.91 3.70 -28.86
C PHE A 1204 -17.44 2.73 -27.79
N ASN A 1205 -17.01 1.55 -28.22
CA ASN A 1205 -16.44 0.55 -27.32
C ASN A 1205 -15.00 0.95 -26.95
N LYS A 1206 -14.86 1.78 -25.91
CA LYS A 1206 -13.56 2.32 -25.47
C LYS A 1206 -12.84 1.44 -24.45
N TYR A 1207 -13.61 0.72 -23.63
CA TYR A 1207 -13.09 -0.16 -22.57
C TYR A 1207 -13.06 -1.63 -22.98
N GLY A 1208 -13.55 -1.98 -24.17
CA GLY A 1208 -13.53 -3.35 -24.67
C GLY A 1208 -12.23 -3.74 -25.40
N SER A 1209 -11.33 -2.79 -25.65
CA SER A 1209 -9.98 -3.10 -26.15
C SER A 1209 -9.11 -3.55 -24.98
N GLU A 1210 -8.52 -4.75 -25.07
CA GLU A 1210 -7.59 -5.33 -24.10
C GLU A 1210 -6.28 -5.72 -24.81
N PHE A 1211 -5.15 -5.44 -24.17
CA PHE A 1211 -3.82 -5.77 -24.68
C PHE A 1211 -3.08 -6.67 -23.69
N GLY A 1212 -3.74 -7.74 -23.24
CA GLY A 1212 -3.18 -8.72 -22.29
C GLY A 1212 -3.16 -8.30 -20.81
N MET A 1213 -3.50 -7.05 -20.49
CA MET A 1213 -3.36 -6.47 -19.14
C MET A 1213 -4.68 -6.26 -18.39
N GLY A 1214 -5.82 -6.70 -18.95
CA GLY A 1214 -7.16 -6.31 -18.49
C GLY A 1214 -7.70 -5.09 -19.25
N LYS A 1215 -8.95 -4.73 -18.94
CA LYS A 1215 -9.62 -3.55 -19.49
C LYS A 1215 -8.92 -2.27 -19.02
N ALA A 1216 -8.92 -1.25 -19.88
CA ALA A 1216 -8.42 0.07 -19.51
C ALA A 1216 -9.12 0.61 -18.24
N VAL A 1217 -8.36 1.24 -17.36
CA VAL A 1217 -8.88 1.79 -16.09
C VAL A 1217 -9.46 3.19 -16.26
N ALA A 1218 -9.08 3.89 -17.33
CA ALA A 1218 -9.56 5.23 -17.66
C ALA A 1218 -9.31 5.54 -19.14
N VAL A 1219 -10.01 6.56 -19.66
CA VAL A 1219 -9.73 7.18 -20.95
C VAL A 1219 -9.44 8.67 -20.74
N ARG A 1220 -8.44 9.20 -21.45
CA ARG A 1220 -8.09 10.62 -21.50
C ARG A 1220 -7.92 11.05 -22.95
N SER A 1221 -8.12 12.33 -23.26
CA SER A 1221 -7.81 12.87 -24.58
C SER A 1221 -6.58 13.77 -24.56
N GLY A 1222 -5.78 13.69 -25.64
CA GLY A 1222 -4.61 14.55 -25.81
C GLY A 1222 -4.97 15.97 -26.25
N TYR A 1223 -3.95 16.74 -26.62
CA TYR A 1223 -4.09 18.15 -27.02
C TYR A 1223 -5.08 18.37 -28.19
N GLY A 1224 -5.15 17.40 -29.11
CA GLY A 1224 -6.03 17.45 -30.29
C GLY A 1224 -7.51 17.55 -29.89
N GLY A 1225 -8.07 18.77 -29.96
CA GLY A 1225 -9.48 19.04 -29.67
C GLY A 1225 -9.76 19.74 -28.34
N LYS A 1226 -8.75 20.25 -27.63
CA LYS A 1226 -8.90 21.05 -26.40
C LYS A 1226 -9.11 22.54 -26.73
N TYR A 1227 -10.28 23.08 -26.40
CA TYR A 1227 -10.62 24.50 -26.48
C TYR A 1227 -11.80 24.80 -25.53
N ASP A 1228 -11.99 26.07 -25.18
CA ASP A 1228 -13.09 26.48 -24.31
C ASP A 1228 -14.46 26.05 -24.88
N GLY A 1229 -15.28 25.43 -24.04
CA GLY A 1229 -16.61 24.90 -24.41
C GLY A 1229 -16.56 23.53 -25.08
N LYS A 1230 -15.40 22.87 -25.16
CA LYS A 1230 -15.30 21.49 -25.60
C LYS A 1230 -15.79 20.55 -24.49
N VAL A 1231 -16.68 19.63 -24.86
CA VAL A 1231 -17.11 18.53 -24.00
C VAL A 1231 -16.96 17.23 -24.78
N SER A 1232 -16.33 16.22 -24.19
CA SER A 1232 -16.17 14.89 -24.80
C SER A 1232 -16.91 13.84 -23.99
N ALA A 1233 -17.83 13.10 -24.63
CA ALA A 1233 -18.60 12.05 -23.97
C ALA A 1233 -17.92 10.67 -24.11
N TYR A 1234 -17.72 10.00 -22.98
CA TYR A 1234 -17.21 8.63 -22.86
C TYR A 1234 -18.27 7.74 -22.21
N PRO A 1235 -18.37 6.44 -22.56
CA PRO A 1235 -19.09 5.51 -21.70
C PRO A 1235 -18.42 5.50 -20.32
N GLY A 1236 -19.18 5.30 -19.24
CA GLY A 1236 -18.57 5.08 -17.93
C GLY A 1236 -17.88 3.71 -17.86
N ARG A 1237 -16.80 3.62 -17.07
CA ARG A 1237 -15.96 2.40 -16.95
C ARG A 1237 -16.77 1.17 -16.52
N GLN A 1238 -17.70 1.34 -15.59
CA GLN A 1238 -18.51 0.27 -15.00
C GLN A 1238 -19.56 -0.31 -15.99
N GLY A 1239 -19.76 0.34 -17.14
CA GLY A 1239 -20.80 -0.02 -18.11
C GLY A 1239 -22.20 0.47 -17.69
N GLY A 1240 -23.25 -0.24 -18.11
CA GLY A 1240 -24.61 0.01 -17.63
C GLY A 1240 -25.28 1.30 -18.11
N ALA A 1241 -24.81 1.95 -19.18
CA ALA A 1241 -25.29 3.24 -19.70
C ALA A 1241 -24.93 4.51 -18.89
N SER A 1242 -23.95 4.41 -17.97
CA SER A 1242 -23.30 5.57 -17.36
C SER A 1242 -22.45 6.33 -18.39
N ILE A 1243 -22.24 7.63 -18.17
CA ILE A 1243 -21.51 8.50 -19.10
C ILE A 1243 -20.54 9.39 -18.33
N ASP A 1244 -19.28 9.42 -18.76
CA ASP A 1244 -18.29 10.39 -18.29
C ASP A 1244 -18.17 11.55 -19.29
N LEU A 1245 -18.22 12.78 -18.79
CA LEU A 1245 -17.97 13.99 -19.58
C LEU A 1245 -16.60 14.56 -19.22
N GLU A 1246 -15.71 14.65 -20.19
CA GLU A 1246 -14.49 15.45 -20.09
C GLU A 1246 -14.81 16.86 -20.58
N VAL A 1247 -14.77 17.84 -19.68
CA VAL A 1247 -15.14 19.23 -19.97
C VAL A 1247 -13.88 20.09 -19.95
N CYS A 1248 -13.72 20.92 -20.98
CA CYS A 1248 -12.62 21.89 -21.11
C CYS A 1248 -13.20 23.31 -21.11
N LEU A 1249 -12.84 24.11 -20.12
CA LEU A 1249 -13.29 25.49 -19.96
C LEU A 1249 -12.14 26.38 -19.48
N LEU A 1250 -12.27 27.69 -19.69
CA LEU A 1250 -11.44 28.67 -19.00
C LEU A 1250 -11.61 28.53 -17.46
N PRO A 1251 -10.57 28.79 -16.66
CA PRO A 1251 -10.59 28.56 -15.22
C PRO A 1251 -11.81 29.13 -14.49
N GLU A 1252 -12.17 30.38 -14.79
CA GLU A 1252 -13.32 31.08 -14.22
C GLU A 1252 -14.66 30.42 -14.54
N PHE A 1253 -14.84 29.89 -15.76
CA PHE A 1253 -16.07 29.21 -16.16
C PHE A 1253 -16.13 27.77 -15.65
N MET A 1254 -14.98 27.11 -15.49
CA MET A 1254 -14.92 25.81 -14.83
C MET A 1254 -15.34 25.94 -13.36
N GLU A 1255 -14.80 26.91 -12.63
CA GLU A 1255 -15.16 27.17 -11.23
C GLU A 1255 -16.64 27.54 -11.07
N ALA A 1256 -17.19 28.32 -12.00
CA ALA A 1256 -18.60 28.64 -12.03
C ALA A 1256 -19.48 27.41 -12.33
N LEU A 1257 -19.05 26.49 -13.20
CA LEU A 1257 -19.75 25.22 -13.46
C LEU A 1257 -19.67 24.28 -12.24
N GLU A 1258 -18.54 24.24 -11.55
CA GLU A 1258 -18.34 23.47 -10.31
C GLU A 1258 -19.16 24.02 -9.13
N SER A 1259 -19.63 25.26 -9.24
CA SER A 1259 -20.53 25.91 -8.29
C SER A 1259 -22.01 25.83 -8.70
N ASP A 1260 -22.31 25.32 -9.91
CA ASP A 1260 -23.69 25.16 -10.39
C ASP A 1260 -24.37 23.99 -9.68
N GLN A 1261 -25.26 24.29 -8.74
CA GLN A 1261 -25.96 23.29 -7.92
C GLN A 1261 -26.85 22.34 -8.75
N GLU A 1262 -27.48 22.81 -9.84
CA GLU A 1262 -28.30 21.94 -10.70
C GLU A 1262 -27.40 20.94 -11.42
N PHE A 1263 -26.23 21.38 -11.88
CA PHE A 1263 -25.26 20.50 -12.52
C PHE A 1263 -24.63 19.53 -11.53
N MET A 1264 -24.05 20.03 -10.45
CA MET A 1264 -23.25 19.24 -9.51
C MET A 1264 -24.09 18.29 -8.66
N SER A 1265 -25.37 18.58 -8.41
CA SER A 1265 -26.27 17.61 -7.75
C SER A 1265 -26.53 16.35 -8.58
N LEU A 1266 -26.27 16.41 -9.90
CA LEU A 1266 -26.41 15.28 -10.82
C LEU A 1266 -25.06 14.59 -11.09
N VAL A 1267 -23.95 15.21 -10.69
CA VAL A 1267 -22.60 14.63 -10.79
C VAL A 1267 -22.39 13.69 -9.62
N SER A 1268 -22.14 12.43 -9.90
CA SER A 1268 -21.79 11.44 -8.89
C SER A 1268 -20.33 11.61 -8.45
N SER A 1269 -20.01 11.29 -7.19
CA SER A 1269 -18.62 11.20 -6.75
C SER A 1269 -17.88 10.21 -7.65
N SER A 1270 -16.81 10.69 -8.29
CA SER A 1270 -15.96 9.87 -9.16
C SER A 1270 -15.38 8.71 -8.36
N THR A 1271 -15.57 7.50 -8.89
CA THR A 1271 -15.30 6.21 -8.25
C THR A 1271 -13.90 5.68 -8.45
#